data_AF-A0A812LPJ3-F1
#
_entry.id   AF-A0A812LPJ3-F1
#
_cell.length_a   1.000
_cell.length_b   1.000
_cell.length_c   1.000
_cell.angle_alpha   90.00
_cell.angle_beta   90.00
_cell.angle_gamma   90.00
#
_symmetry.space_group_name_H-M   'P 1'
#
loop_
_entity.id
_entity.type
_entity.pdbx_description
1 polymer ?
#
loop_
_entity_poly.entity_id
_entity_poly.type
_entity_poly.pdbx_seq_one_letter_code
_entity_poly.pdbx_strand_id
1 'polypeptide(L)'
;MASKSGPETCRTCHRSFKTTLNPCVADPQPENLLKRRAAGAAQCKPCFNFMMYEDPYRNMSTEERYQHCDNEENHKEYMGRLNPWEESRRRGGRRARGAGSSTAEAVNESSLETRQVMGYLWPVSLLKAHQKPVPKKLQSIPHMGKQVKGAILHEFVVGAIEVATQSAKKARITTVVADADELDRDDSSSAFASMQRSVAISSAASSIEGHDMQLKIKAKGSTDSDDEMAAILWGDSSIGGAKAAKDSDSDEDKPKNAKNKRNRTRGRDSLPNTSGGNIGGPSDLSNPAGTPSSSSLTATPSTLGGFGNPGTGNTSLSSLGSLLTLPRASKKRGNEVRELERSEQICLQAEHFKAALQDPNTKLELNKVVKLKERIQQRLTDEFTTMYMDAVRTLGPECRAAKVWDNLKDSFRLVELACDFIEALADQEATPDTLSSRARSLEEQASVKLPRSITSAICRRSAEELMQAGSYDKVIAFLDPTAQEKFPNGIAAVMPAEDPSNPSAPVSVPDDVRDFQVTCLVACLTQLFMTPVPPVTKDGTEDQKLGPKREEVLNGTIGKLNDFFKVWQSSSLCSQLTEAKNSIVDEMAKLFSLVTAAVNTTPVFKEAAACEQLEATRTGLLKVKTGVFYAAIAMSPIGSEICARVSQGVQQHRADVLLSMELESALEIAQSLKALNPESLLKTKDGEVEVVVPQQHKIVDMVSKLACFKEKASKDLQDRSVEPLTVIESKITALSSSLEVLISQRYTSKFSDSMTPLMAAMTKGALGEDSHKLYEMITCMVAYLPLGKIPLCKLLGKASGEAFERRLAVVAAFMCLLKDGFALIVKMLTKDFNEDLLSQPAVTEFYTKLQDKEARDLLANTAPFLETSFQQMLDAMQACLTSWLGQVGSTFVKFLNKLSEPDMTVEAVRITLREDVLGAFDVKAVNADEAELDWFFAFNTYIKHMGTRRVLLPGEGGESKHVHAAYICVAGALLRIAKYVMVILSHEKVCQDDKVLLFREMLHASVSAPKGSSPEWETKMSRLIGCQVVFEKLAQVTGRFDEMFDQACSITGDMDSVTAFYKAMQTVTAAAASEFIAAVGADFASMQGAVLTLYQDLTAKNDLDTIFKSDVLDKQSMLALCTDPNMQGIVLSCAKAERFLPEVASILSRMKNLKVPQWMSESTATLISALQDDVQKFHAMDGSVDKDKQTTKISMATARYVNGSMTLGQALSRDLLPGETRIGLVGRCQNILAKKGIAVEPMLLKKVSAMKGGGK
;
A
#
# COMPACT_ATOMS: atom_id res chain seq x y z
N MET A 1 29.99 -35.76 18.99
CA MET A 1 31.06 -34.74 19.15
C MET A 1 31.10 -33.89 17.90
N ALA A 2 30.78 -32.60 17.95
CA ALA A 2 30.82 -31.75 16.75
C ALA A 2 32.26 -31.29 16.47
N SER A 3 32.81 -31.66 15.31
CA SER A 3 34.08 -31.10 14.85
C SER A 3 33.88 -29.65 14.45
N LYS A 4 34.49 -28.72 15.19
CA LYS A 4 34.46 -27.30 14.80
C LYS A 4 35.20 -27.17 13.46
N SER A 5 34.46 -26.89 12.40
CA SER A 5 35.03 -26.55 11.09
C SER A 5 36.05 -25.42 11.27
N GLY A 6 37.30 -25.68 10.87
CA GLY A 6 38.37 -24.70 10.98
C GLY A 6 38.05 -23.45 10.16
N PRO A 7 38.67 -22.29 10.44
CA PRO A 7 38.40 -21.05 9.72
C PRO A 7 38.64 -21.15 8.20
N GLU A 8 39.34 -22.20 7.75
CA GLU A 8 39.75 -22.45 6.36
C GLU A 8 38.82 -23.41 5.59
N THR A 9 37.76 -23.95 6.19
CA THR A 9 36.73 -24.74 5.48
C THR A 9 35.37 -24.02 5.45
N CYS A 10 34.56 -24.37 4.45
CA CYS A 10 33.18 -23.91 4.35
C CYS A 10 32.31 -24.64 5.40
N ARG A 11 31.66 -23.90 6.30
CA ARG A 11 30.75 -24.42 7.33
C ARG A 11 29.44 -25.05 6.78
N THR A 12 29.26 -25.11 5.46
CA THR A 12 28.06 -25.74 4.85
C THR A 12 28.38 -27.01 4.08
N CYS A 13 29.43 -27.02 3.25
CA CYS A 13 29.83 -28.21 2.47
C CYS A 13 31.13 -28.87 2.96
N HIS A 14 31.72 -28.36 4.04
CA HIS A 14 32.99 -28.78 4.64
C HIS A 14 34.25 -28.76 3.74
N ARG A 15 34.12 -28.30 2.48
CA ARG A 15 35.23 -28.15 1.53
C ARG A 15 36.18 -27.00 1.92
N SER A 16 37.47 -27.16 1.58
CA SER A 16 38.55 -26.24 1.95
C SER A 16 38.67 -25.06 1.00
N PHE A 17 38.80 -23.85 1.53
CA PHE A 17 39.07 -22.65 0.73
C PHE A 17 40.49 -22.60 0.14
N LYS A 18 41.43 -23.40 0.67
CA LYS A 18 42.84 -23.44 0.21
C LYS A 18 43.16 -24.55 -0.78
N THR A 19 42.40 -25.65 -0.76
CA THR A 19 42.75 -26.86 -1.53
C THR A 19 41.64 -27.34 -2.45
N THR A 20 40.39 -26.90 -2.25
CA THR A 20 39.29 -27.28 -3.15
C THR A 20 39.23 -26.30 -4.32
N LEU A 21 39.35 -26.83 -5.54
CA LEU A 21 39.08 -26.11 -6.78
C LEU A 21 37.61 -25.67 -6.86
N ASN A 22 37.33 -24.52 -7.47
CA ASN A 22 35.99 -23.96 -7.56
C ASN A 22 35.12 -24.82 -8.50
N PRO A 23 34.12 -25.55 -7.97
CA PRO A 23 33.40 -26.57 -8.73
C PRO A 23 32.51 -25.99 -9.84
N CYS A 24 32.20 -24.69 -9.81
CA CYS A 24 31.37 -24.00 -10.81
C CYS A 24 32.16 -23.39 -11.97
N VAL A 25 33.47 -23.66 -12.09
CA VAL A 25 34.29 -23.32 -13.26
C VAL A 25 34.39 -24.57 -14.13
N ALA A 26 34.32 -24.42 -15.46
CA ALA A 26 34.40 -25.55 -16.40
C ALA A 26 35.69 -26.37 -16.22
N ASP A 27 36.84 -25.69 -16.34
CA ASP A 27 38.17 -26.27 -16.19
C ASP A 27 38.97 -25.48 -15.13
N PRO A 28 38.76 -25.74 -13.82
CA PRO A 28 39.36 -24.95 -12.76
C PRO A 28 40.87 -25.20 -12.64
N GLN A 29 41.66 -24.16 -12.93
CA GLN A 29 43.11 -24.14 -12.71
C GLN A 29 43.46 -24.04 -11.21
N PRO A 30 44.72 -24.33 -10.80
CA PRO A 30 45.13 -24.22 -9.39
C PRO A 30 44.86 -22.86 -8.73
N GLU A 31 44.90 -21.74 -9.46
CA GLU A 31 44.49 -20.43 -8.93
C GLU A 31 42.96 -20.25 -8.76
N ASN A 32 42.15 -21.15 -9.31
CA ASN A 32 40.68 -21.10 -9.26
C ASN A 32 40.13 -21.79 -8.00
N LEU A 33 40.73 -21.57 -6.84
CA LEU A 33 40.26 -22.11 -5.57
C LEU A 33 38.85 -21.64 -5.20
N LEU A 34 38.18 -22.43 -4.35
CA LEU A 34 36.85 -22.18 -3.82
C LEU A 34 36.82 -20.83 -3.09
N LYS A 35 36.06 -19.85 -3.62
CA LYS A 35 36.01 -18.49 -3.06
C LYS A 35 34.99 -18.37 -1.92
N ARG A 36 35.39 -17.67 -0.84
CA ARG A 36 34.47 -17.23 0.23
C ARG A 36 33.42 -16.25 -0.31
N ARG A 37 32.25 -16.18 0.34
CA ARG A 37 31.22 -15.18 0.04
C ARG A 37 31.69 -13.74 0.31
N ALA A 38 32.44 -13.54 1.40
CA ALA A 38 33.04 -12.28 1.83
C ALA A 38 34.31 -12.57 2.65
N ALA A 39 35.16 -11.56 2.88
CA ALA A 39 36.49 -11.72 3.47
C ALA A 39 36.51 -12.37 4.88
N GLY A 40 35.41 -12.29 5.64
CA GLY A 40 35.25 -12.96 6.94
C GLY A 40 34.17 -14.06 6.96
N ALA A 41 33.65 -14.50 5.81
CA ALA A 41 32.58 -15.49 5.77
C ALA A 41 33.13 -16.92 5.89
N ALA A 42 32.49 -17.74 6.75
CA ALA A 42 32.71 -19.18 6.84
C ALA A 42 31.95 -19.98 5.74
N GLN A 43 31.46 -19.31 4.69
CA GLN A 43 30.61 -19.91 3.67
C GLN A 43 31.16 -19.61 2.26
N CYS A 44 31.21 -20.63 1.40
CA CYS A 44 31.66 -20.48 0.02
C CYS A 44 30.59 -19.89 -0.89
N LYS A 45 31.02 -19.30 -2.01
CA LYS A 45 30.14 -18.66 -3.00
C LYS A 45 29.18 -19.66 -3.68
N PRO A 46 29.57 -20.91 -4.02
CA PRO A 46 28.63 -21.95 -4.48
C PRO A 46 27.52 -22.25 -3.46
N CYS A 47 27.86 -22.60 -2.22
CA CYS A 47 26.87 -22.89 -1.16
C CYS A 47 25.91 -21.73 -0.91
N PHE A 48 26.41 -20.49 -0.85
CA PHE A 48 25.55 -19.30 -0.70
C PHE A 48 24.55 -19.18 -1.84
N ASN A 49 25.00 -19.31 -3.09
CA ASN A 49 24.12 -19.23 -4.25
C ASN A 49 23.09 -20.37 -4.24
N PHE A 50 23.52 -21.61 -4.01
CA PHE A 50 22.65 -22.78 -3.93
C PHE A 50 21.51 -22.60 -2.92
N MET A 51 21.82 -22.22 -1.68
CA MET A 51 20.81 -21.99 -0.62
C MET A 51 19.94 -20.72 -0.81
N MET A 52 20.19 -19.92 -1.83
CA MET A 52 19.30 -18.82 -2.25
C MET A 52 18.30 -19.24 -3.33
N TYR A 53 18.52 -20.38 -3.99
CA TYR A 53 17.73 -20.83 -5.15
C TYR A 53 16.99 -22.16 -4.95
N GLU A 54 17.31 -22.93 -3.90
CA GLU A 54 16.60 -24.18 -3.57
C GLU A 54 15.70 -23.97 -2.34
N ASP A 55 14.41 -24.29 -2.50
CA ASP A 55 13.36 -23.90 -1.55
C ASP A 55 13.51 -24.39 -0.10
N PRO A 56 13.93 -25.62 0.23
CA PRO A 56 14.03 -26.04 1.64
C PRO A 56 15.04 -25.19 2.44
N TYR A 57 16.09 -24.70 1.79
CA TYR A 57 17.13 -23.89 2.44
C TYR A 57 16.85 -22.40 2.37
N ARG A 58 15.97 -21.95 1.46
CA ARG A 58 15.70 -20.52 1.22
C ARG A 58 15.09 -19.84 2.44
N ASN A 59 14.17 -20.53 3.12
CA ASN A 59 13.39 -19.99 4.24
C ASN A 59 14.05 -20.20 5.62
N MET A 60 15.01 -21.12 5.74
CA MET A 60 15.79 -21.31 6.97
C MET A 60 16.63 -20.07 7.30
N SER A 61 16.77 -19.70 8.57
CA SER A 61 17.73 -18.70 9.03
C SER A 61 19.18 -19.15 8.82
N THR A 62 20.15 -18.24 9.01
CA THR A 62 21.57 -18.60 8.86
C THR A 62 22.05 -19.56 9.96
N GLU A 63 21.49 -19.47 11.17
CA GLU A 63 21.81 -20.38 12.29
C GLU A 63 21.27 -21.79 12.01
N GLU A 64 20.00 -21.90 11.61
CA GLU A 64 19.34 -23.17 11.27
C GLU A 64 20.02 -23.88 10.09
N ARG A 65 20.43 -23.15 9.04
CA ARG A 65 21.19 -23.75 7.93
C ARG A 65 22.50 -24.39 8.39
N TYR A 66 23.21 -23.78 9.35
CA TYR A 66 24.42 -24.38 9.91
C TYR A 66 24.08 -25.58 10.80
N GLN A 67 23.10 -25.49 11.69
CA GLN A 67 22.66 -26.63 12.51
C GLN A 67 22.18 -27.82 11.66
N HIS A 68 21.48 -27.54 10.56
CA HIS A 68 21.05 -28.54 9.60
C HIS A 68 22.25 -29.20 8.90
N CYS A 69 23.25 -28.44 8.46
CA CYS A 69 24.47 -28.99 7.83
C CYS A 69 25.51 -29.57 8.82
N ASP A 70 25.37 -29.27 10.12
CA ASP A 70 26.17 -29.87 11.21
C ASP A 70 25.65 -31.30 11.54
N ASN A 71 24.46 -31.71 11.07
CA ASN A 71 23.96 -33.09 11.11
C ASN A 71 24.43 -33.88 9.86
N GLU A 72 24.95 -35.10 10.05
CA GLU A 72 25.58 -35.90 9.00
C GLU A 72 24.61 -36.38 7.90
N GLU A 73 23.36 -36.73 8.23
CA GLU A 73 22.35 -37.19 7.27
C GLU A 73 21.88 -36.04 6.39
N ASN A 74 21.51 -34.92 7.03
CA ASN A 74 21.17 -33.67 6.36
C ASN A 74 22.32 -33.13 5.51
N HIS A 75 23.58 -33.26 5.95
CA HIS A 75 24.75 -32.88 5.16
C HIS A 75 24.94 -33.78 3.93
N LYS A 76 24.64 -35.08 4.02
CA LYS A 76 24.63 -35.99 2.86
C LYS A 76 23.53 -35.58 1.87
N GLU A 77 22.33 -35.27 2.34
CA GLU A 77 21.24 -34.76 1.48
C GLU A 77 21.62 -33.43 0.81
N TYR A 78 22.14 -32.47 1.59
CA TYR A 78 22.61 -31.18 1.11
C TYR A 78 23.67 -31.32 0.02
N MET A 79 24.66 -32.19 0.21
CA MET A 79 25.69 -32.49 -0.79
C MET A 79 25.12 -33.22 -2.02
N GLY A 80 24.15 -34.12 -1.82
CA GLY A 80 23.43 -34.81 -2.89
C GLY A 80 22.67 -33.85 -3.83
N ARG A 81 22.12 -32.76 -3.30
CA ARG A 81 21.48 -31.69 -4.10
C ARG A 81 22.48 -30.64 -4.63
N LEU A 82 23.53 -30.32 -3.86
CA LEU A 82 24.55 -29.33 -4.27
C LEU A 82 25.38 -29.80 -5.47
N ASN A 83 25.78 -31.07 -5.50
CA ASN A 83 26.67 -31.59 -6.55
C ASN A 83 26.03 -31.49 -7.97
N PRO A 84 24.78 -31.92 -8.23
CA PRO A 84 24.10 -31.70 -9.51
C PRO A 84 23.96 -30.22 -9.89
N TRP A 85 23.73 -29.34 -8.92
CA TRP A 85 23.63 -27.90 -9.15
C TRP A 85 24.98 -27.29 -9.57
N GLU A 86 26.08 -27.72 -8.94
CA GLU A 86 27.43 -27.29 -9.30
C GLU A 86 27.84 -27.80 -10.69
N GLU A 87 27.50 -29.05 -11.01
CA GLU A 87 27.74 -29.66 -12.34
C GLU A 87 26.92 -28.99 -13.44
N SER A 88 25.65 -28.65 -13.17
CA SER A 88 24.81 -27.84 -14.08
C SER A 88 25.46 -26.49 -14.37
N ARG A 89 26.02 -25.81 -13.35
CA ARG A 89 26.77 -24.56 -13.53
C ARG A 89 28.08 -24.75 -14.31
N ARG A 90 28.78 -25.87 -14.10
CA ARG A 90 30.04 -26.21 -14.78
C ARG A 90 29.85 -26.36 -16.29
N ARG A 91 28.78 -27.05 -16.72
CA ARG A 91 28.45 -27.29 -18.14
C ARG A 91 27.93 -26.05 -18.90
N GLY A 92 28.26 -24.84 -18.45
CA GLY A 92 27.73 -23.61 -19.03
C GLY A 92 26.23 -23.39 -18.79
N GLY A 93 25.58 -24.21 -17.94
CA GLY A 93 24.17 -24.11 -17.60
C GLY A 93 23.84 -22.82 -16.85
N ARG A 94 23.62 -21.75 -17.61
CA ARG A 94 22.85 -20.60 -17.15
C ARG A 94 21.41 -21.10 -16.96
N ARG A 95 21.01 -21.44 -15.73
CA ARG A 95 19.58 -21.40 -15.35
C ARG A 95 19.05 -20.07 -15.86
N ALA A 96 18.01 -20.10 -16.68
CA ALA A 96 17.43 -18.92 -17.27
C ALA A 96 16.99 -17.96 -16.16
N ARG A 97 17.72 -16.85 -15.99
CA ARG A 97 17.03 -15.58 -15.72
C ARG A 97 16.29 -15.28 -17.01
N GLY A 98 15.00 -14.95 -16.90
CA GLY A 98 14.04 -14.90 -18.02
C GLY A 98 14.65 -14.32 -19.30
N ALA A 99 14.40 -15.02 -20.41
CA ALA A 99 15.10 -14.80 -21.67
C ALA A 99 14.97 -13.34 -22.17
N GLY A 100 16.02 -12.56 -21.93
CA GLY A 100 16.24 -11.30 -22.62
C GLY A 100 16.70 -11.60 -24.03
N SER A 101 15.73 -11.72 -24.95
CA SER A 101 15.99 -11.66 -26.40
C SER A 101 16.74 -10.36 -26.75
N SER A 102 17.64 -10.41 -27.72
CA SER A 102 18.28 -9.21 -28.25
C SER A 102 17.32 -8.49 -29.20
N THR A 103 16.37 -7.74 -28.63
CA THR A 103 15.39 -6.97 -29.40
C THR A 103 15.92 -5.60 -29.78
N ALA A 104 15.59 -5.14 -30.98
CA ALA A 104 15.81 -3.76 -31.40
C ALA A 104 14.96 -2.82 -30.50
N GLU A 105 15.60 -1.86 -29.82
CA GLU A 105 14.91 -1.00 -28.86
C GLU A 105 14.50 0.35 -29.46
N ALA A 106 13.19 0.63 -29.51
CA ALA A 106 12.69 1.99 -29.56
C ALA A 106 12.69 2.57 -28.13
N VAL A 107 13.66 3.44 -27.83
CA VAL A 107 13.83 4.00 -26.47
C VAL A 107 13.00 5.28 -26.32
N ASN A 108 12.00 5.26 -25.44
CA ASN A 108 11.30 6.46 -25.00
C ASN A 108 11.74 6.76 -23.55
N GLU A 109 12.69 7.69 -23.38
CA GLU A 109 13.23 8.01 -22.05
C GLU A 109 12.32 8.98 -21.28
N SER A 110 11.70 8.51 -20.19
CA SER A 110 11.25 9.40 -19.11
C SER A 110 12.33 9.46 -18.02
N SER A 111 12.97 10.62 -17.89
CA SER A 111 13.92 10.87 -16.80
C SER A 111 13.20 11.53 -15.63
N LEU A 112 13.38 10.98 -14.43
CA LEU A 112 12.84 11.57 -13.21
C LEU A 112 14.00 12.19 -12.43
N GLU A 113 14.13 13.51 -12.55
CA GLU A 113 15.07 14.30 -11.77
C GLU A 113 14.51 14.59 -10.38
N THR A 114 15.19 14.08 -9.35
CA THR A 114 14.97 14.51 -7.96
C THR A 114 16.00 15.55 -7.57
N ARG A 115 15.55 16.79 -7.33
CA ARG A 115 16.37 17.92 -6.87
C ARG A 115 16.36 17.98 -5.34
N GLN A 116 17.47 17.61 -4.70
CA GLN A 116 17.66 17.79 -3.27
C GLN A 116 18.40 19.11 -3.02
N VAL A 117 17.75 20.06 -2.31
CA VAL A 117 18.40 21.31 -1.92
C VAL A 117 19.42 21.02 -0.80
N MET A 118 20.70 21.27 -1.09
CA MET A 118 21.80 21.09 -0.14
C MET A 118 22.01 22.34 0.74
N GLY A 119 21.52 23.50 0.28
CA GLY A 119 21.52 24.78 0.99
C GLY A 119 21.63 25.93 0.00
N TYR A 120 21.91 27.13 0.51
CA TYR A 120 22.12 28.34 -0.28
C TYR A 120 23.57 28.79 -0.17
N LEU A 121 24.29 28.87 -1.28
CA LEU A 121 25.62 29.47 -1.36
C LEU A 121 25.48 30.99 -1.21
N TRP A 122 25.99 31.52 -0.11
CA TRP A 122 26.12 32.96 0.08
C TRP A 122 27.48 33.40 -0.50
N PRO A 123 27.50 34.24 -1.56
CA PRO A 123 28.75 34.79 -2.09
C PRO A 123 29.50 35.59 -1.01
N VAL A 124 30.83 35.74 -1.15
CA VAL A 124 31.64 36.51 -0.18
C VAL A 124 31.14 37.96 0.01
N SER A 125 30.57 38.57 -1.03
CA SER A 125 29.91 39.89 -0.93
C SER A 125 28.67 39.86 -0.02
N LEU A 126 27.83 38.83 -0.14
CA LEU A 126 26.61 38.67 0.67
C LEU A 126 26.94 38.32 2.13
N LEU A 127 27.92 37.42 2.36
CA LEU A 127 28.42 37.12 3.70
C LEU A 127 28.91 38.40 4.41
N LYS A 128 29.64 39.27 3.70
CA LYS A 128 30.08 40.57 4.22
C LYS A 128 28.91 41.53 4.48
N ALA A 129 27.96 41.66 3.54
CA ALA A 129 26.81 42.55 3.68
C ALA A 129 25.94 42.18 4.89
N HIS A 130 25.79 40.89 5.18
CA HIS A 130 25.02 40.37 6.32
C HIS A 130 25.90 40.04 7.55
N GLN A 131 27.15 40.51 7.59
CA GLN A 131 28.09 40.36 8.71
C GLN A 131 28.31 38.91 9.19
N LYS A 132 28.10 37.91 8.33
CA LYS A 132 28.37 36.49 8.63
C LYS A 132 29.88 36.22 8.48
N PRO A 133 30.51 35.40 9.34
CA PRO A 133 31.93 35.11 9.26
C PRO A 133 32.27 34.35 7.97
N VAL A 134 33.24 34.84 7.20
CA VAL A 134 33.70 34.21 5.95
C VAL A 134 34.56 32.97 6.30
N PRO A 135 34.16 31.74 5.93
CA PRO A 135 34.92 30.54 6.29
C PRO A 135 36.27 30.45 5.56
N LYS A 136 37.28 29.85 6.21
CA LYS A 136 38.63 29.67 5.64
C LYS A 136 38.65 28.81 4.36
N LYS A 137 37.64 27.96 4.15
CA LYS A 137 37.43 27.20 2.92
C LYS A 137 36.12 27.67 2.28
N LEU A 138 36.21 28.27 1.11
CA LEU A 138 35.06 28.69 0.31
C LEU A 138 34.78 27.63 -0.76
N GLN A 139 33.51 27.32 -0.98
CA GLN A 139 33.07 26.50 -2.09
C GLN A 139 32.93 27.39 -3.34
N SER A 140 33.36 26.87 -4.49
CA SER A 140 33.25 27.54 -5.79
C SER A 140 32.22 26.80 -6.63
N ILE A 141 31.22 27.50 -7.13
CA ILE A 141 30.14 26.92 -7.93
C ILE A 141 29.99 27.73 -9.23
N PRO A 142 29.89 27.08 -10.41
CA PRO A 142 29.54 27.78 -11.65
C PRO A 142 28.07 28.22 -11.59
N HIS A 143 27.83 29.53 -11.69
CA HIS A 143 26.50 30.12 -11.75
C HIS A 143 26.47 31.21 -12.83
N MET A 144 25.50 31.11 -13.75
CA MET A 144 25.39 31.97 -14.95
C MET A 144 26.74 32.17 -15.71
N GLY A 145 27.47 31.06 -15.93
CA GLY A 145 28.75 31.07 -16.65
C GLY A 145 29.95 31.62 -15.87
N LYS A 146 29.79 32.03 -14.61
CA LYS A 146 30.88 32.54 -13.76
C LYS A 146 31.11 31.66 -12.53
N GLN A 147 32.36 31.50 -12.11
CA GLN A 147 32.72 30.80 -10.88
C GLN A 147 32.48 31.72 -9.68
N VAL A 148 31.45 31.43 -8.88
CA VAL A 148 31.10 32.19 -7.68
C VAL A 148 31.64 31.47 -6.44
N LYS A 149 32.45 32.17 -5.64
CA LYS A 149 32.98 31.66 -4.37
C LYS A 149 32.14 32.15 -3.19
N GLY A 150 31.81 31.23 -2.29
CA GLY A 150 30.94 31.50 -1.13
C GLY A 150 30.97 30.40 -0.09
N ALA A 151 30.00 30.44 0.83
CA ALA A 151 29.75 29.38 1.81
C ALA A 151 28.29 28.92 1.71
N ILE A 152 28.05 27.62 1.71
CA ILE A 152 26.68 27.08 1.75
C ILE A 152 26.15 27.19 3.19
N LEU A 153 24.99 27.82 3.34
CA LEU A 153 24.24 27.98 4.58
C LEU A 153 22.80 27.48 4.37
N HIS A 154 22.13 27.02 5.43
CA HIS A 154 20.71 26.60 5.34
C HIS A 154 19.70 27.76 5.38
N GLU A 155 20.19 29.01 5.53
CA GLU A 155 19.38 30.23 5.63
C GLU A 155 19.25 30.88 4.24
N PHE A 156 18.02 31.14 3.78
CA PHE A 156 17.77 31.86 2.54
C PHE A 156 17.78 33.38 2.76
N VAL A 157 18.46 34.10 1.88
CA VAL A 157 18.49 35.57 1.82
C VAL A 157 18.54 36.00 0.36
N VAL A 158 17.93 37.15 0.03
CA VAL A 158 17.94 37.74 -1.32
C VAL A 158 19.38 37.93 -1.80
N GLY A 159 19.74 37.27 -2.91
CA GLY A 159 21.10 37.26 -3.46
C GLY A 159 21.94 36.02 -3.11
N ALA A 160 21.42 35.10 -2.29
CA ALA A 160 22.02 33.78 -2.11
C ALA A 160 21.65 32.85 -3.28
N ILE A 161 22.58 31.99 -3.69
CA ILE A 161 22.41 31.07 -4.83
C ILE A 161 22.00 29.71 -4.28
N GLU A 162 20.82 29.18 -4.64
CA GLU A 162 20.43 27.83 -4.23
C GLU A 162 21.38 26.78 -4.83
N VAL A 163 21.89 25.90 -3.98
CA VAL A 163 22.70 24.74 -4.35
C VAL A 163 21.86 23.50 -4.15
N ALA A 164 21.58 22.80 -5.23
CA ALA A 164 20.88 21.53 -5.20
C ALA A 164 21.69 20.46 -5.92
N THR A 165 21.64 19.24 -5.39
CA THR A 165 22.08 18.03 -6.09
C THR A 165 20.89 17.44 -6.84
N GLN A 166 21.03 17.26 -8.15
CA GLN A 166 20.08 16.48 -8.94
C GLN A 166 20.52 15.02 -8.96
N SER A 167 19.66 14.12 -8.51
CA SER A 167 19.77 12.69 -8.80
C SER A 167 18.72 12.34 -9.85
N ALA A 168 19.18 11.95 -11.05
CA ALA A 168 18.30 11.47 -12.10
C ALA A 168 18.18 9.94 -11.99
N LYS A 169 17.00 9.42 -11.62
CA LYS A 169 16.67 8.02 -11.83
C LYS A 169 15.92 7.90 -13.16
N LYS A 170 16.60 7.39 -14.19
CA LYS A 170 15.98 7.07 -15.47
C LYS A 170 15.11 5.82 -15.33
N ALA A 171 13.83 5.92 -15.68
CA ALA A 171 12.97 4.77 -15.86
C ALA A 171 13.01 4.36 -17.35
N ARG A 172 13.75 3.30 -17.67
CA ARG A 172 13.81 2.76 -19.03
C ARG A 172 12.60 1.85 -19.25
N ILE A 173 11.58 2.36 -19.93
CA ILE A 173 10.48 1.52 -20.42
C ILE A 173 10.88 1.05 -21.83
N THR A 174 11.35 -0.19 -21.91
CA THR A 174 11.58 -0.90 -23.17
C THR A 174 10.30 -1.61 -23.59
N THR A 175 9.62 -1.09 -24.62
CA THR A 175 8.55 -1.81 -25.30
C THR A 175 9.18 -2.83 -26.24
N VAL A 176 8.95 -4.12 -25.97
CA VAL A 176 9.61 -5.23 -26.68
C VAL A 176 8.69 -5.71 -27.81
N VAL A 177 9.05 -5.42 -29.06
CA VAL A 177 8.50 -6.13 -30.23
C VAL A 177 9.30 -7.42 -30.39
N ALA A 178 8.61 -8.56 -30.49
CA ALA A 178 9.24 -9.88 -30.53
C ALA A 178 9.48 -10.33 -31.97
N ASP A 179 10.75 -10.38 -32.38
CA ASP A 179 11.16 -10.91 -33.68
C ASP A 179 11.53 -12.41 -33.65
N ALA A 180 11.52 -12.98 -34.86
CA ALA A 180 11.47 -14.41 -35.14
C ALA A 180 12.84 -15.12 -35.21
N ASP A 181 12.79 -16.38 -35.66
CA ASP A 181 13.85 -17.40 -35.59
C ASP A 181 15.18 -17.05 -36.30
N GLU A 182 16.22 -17.80 -35.93
CA GLU A 182 17.65 -17.46 -36.09
C GLU A 182 18.23 -17.36 -37.52
N LEU A 183 17.41 -17.33 -38.57
CA LEU A 183 17.84 -17.32 -39.99
C LEU A 183 17.78 -15.94 -40.67
N ASP A 184 17.05 -14.95 -40.14
CA ASP A 184 16.81 -13.65 -40.80
C ASP A 184 17.81 -12.54 -40.40
N ARG A 185 19.06 -12.92 -40.08
CA ARG A 185 20.08 -12.00 -39.53
C ARG A 185 20.63 -10.96 -40.53
N ASP A 186 20.54 -11.20 -41.83
CA ASP A 186 21.16 -10.33 -42.84
C ASP A 186 20.23 -9.19 -43.32
N ASP A 187 18.91 -9.42 -43.40
CA ASP A 187 17.95 -8.38 -43.83
C ASP A 187 17.62 -7.36 -42.73
N SER A 188 17.63 -7.79 -41.46
CA SER A 188 17.39 -6.92 -40.30
C SER A 188 18.46 -5.82 -40.14
N SER A 189 19.70 -6.10 -40.56
CA SER A 189 20.80 -5.13 -40.65
C SER A 189 20.48 -3.94 -41.57
N SER A 190 19.87 -4.21 -42.73
CA SER A 190 19.47 -3.20 -43.73
C SER A 190 18.40 -2.26 -43.20
N ALA A 191 17.35 -2.80 -42.57
CA ALA A 191 16.27 -2.01 -41.98
C ALA A 191 16.78 -1.11 -40.84
N PHE A 192 17.67 -1.63 -39.98
CA PHE A 192 18.25 -0.87 -38.87
C PHE A 192 19.16 0.28 -39.36
N ALA A 193 19.93 0.06 -40.43
CA ALA A 193 20.77 1.09 -41.06
C ALA A 193 19.97 2.18 -41.80
N SER A 194 18.69 1.94 -42.11
CA SER A 194 17.76 2.96 -42.60
C SER A 194 17.19 3.79 -41.43
N MET A 195 16.79 3.11 -40.34
CA MET A 195 16.20 3.74 -39.15
C MET A 195 17.20 4.61 -38.35
N GLN A 196 18.49 4.26 -38.33
CA GLN A 196 19.53 5.12 -37.73
C GLN A 196 19.73 6.46 -38.47
N ARG A 197 19.39 6.56 -39.76
CA ARG A 197 19.56 7.80 -40.54
C ARG A 197 18.44 8.83 -40.31
N SER A 198 17.26 8.40 -39.87
CA SER A 198 16.13 9.30 -39.61
C SER A 198 16.12 9.91 -38.20
N VAL A 199 16.89 9.37 -37.25
CA VAL A 199 16.93 9.82 -35.85
C VAL A 199 18.16 10.70 -35.53
N ALA A 200 19.12 10.81 -36.45
CA ALA A 200 20.39 11.52 -36.23
C ALA A 200 20.30 13.05 -36.41
N ILE A 201 19.47 13.75 -35.63
CA ILE A 201 19.56 15.22 -35.44
C ILE A 201 19.53 15.57 -33.94
N SER A 202 20.65 16.12 -33.47
CA SER A 202 20.85 16.83 -32.19
C SER A 202 20.87 16.02 -30.88
N SER A 203 22.07 15.63 -30.44
CA SER A 203 22.69 16.22 -29.24
C SER A 203 24.08 15.62 -28.97
N ALA A 204 24.99 16.43 -28.43
CA ALA A 204 26.36 16.02 -28.09
C ALA A 204 26.77 16.58 -26.72
N ALA A 205 27.70 15.87 -26.08
CA ALA A 205 28.64 16.29 -25.04
C ALA A 205 28.47 15.74 -23.59
N SER A 206 29.52 15.02 -23.19
CA SER A 206 30.14 14.91 -21.85
C SER A 206 29.59 13.93 -20.80
N SER A 207 30.54 13.17 -20.26
CA SER A 207 30.46 12.22 -19.14
C SER A 207 31.37 12.68 -17.98
N ILE A 208 31.23 12.10 -16.78
CA ILE A 208 32.28 11.82 -15.76
C ILE A 208 31.66 11.08 -14.55
N GLU A 209 32.47 10.30 -13.83
CA GLU A 209 32.09 9.30 -12.80
C GLU A 209 32.04 9.84 -11.35
N GLY A 210 31.48 9.07 -10.39
CA GLY A 210 31.85 9.21 -8.96
C GLY A 210 30.93 8.67 -7.83
N HIS A 211 31.21 7.45 -7.35
CA HIS A 211 31.04 6.87 -5.99
C HIS A 211 29.80 7.07 -5.07
N ASP A 212 29.43 5.97 -4.40
CA ASP A 212 28.29 5.79 -3.49
C ASP A 212 28.73 5.48 -2.03
N MET A 213 27.90 5.72 -1.00
CA MET A 213 28.27 5.59 0.43
C MET A 213 27.15 4.99 1.32
N GLN A 214 27.48 4.07 2.24
CA GLN A 214 26.51 3.41 3.14
C GLN A 214 26.99 3.28 4.61
N LEU A 215 26.04 3.30 5.57
CA LEU A 215 26.25 3.02 7.00
C LEU A 215 25.16 2.07 7.56
N LYS A 216 25.47 1.30 8.61
CA LYS A 216 24.62 0.21 9.13
C LYS A 216 24.80 0.00 10.65
N ILE A 217 23.71 -0.33 11.36
CA ILE A 217 23.66 -0.56 12.83
C ILE A 217 23.15 -1.99 13.13
N LYS A 218 23.46 -2.55 14.31
CA LYS A 218 23.03 -3.88 14.81
C LYS A 218 22.56 -3.85 16.27
N ALA A 219 21.74 -4.83 16.68
CA ALA A 219 21.27 -5.08 18.05
C ALA A 219 21.58 -6.53 18.52
N LYS A 220 21.32 -6.87 19.80
CA LYS A 220 21.67 -8.15 20.47
C LYS A 220 20.63 -8.54 21.55
N GLY A 221 20.39 -9.85 21.77
CA GLY A 221 19.31 -10.40 22.65
C GLY A 221 19.74 -10.93 24.04
N SER A 222 18.76 -11.47 24.80
CA SER A 222 18.81 -11.73 26.26
C SER A 222 18.35 -13.13 26.70
N THR A 223 18.74 -13.55 27.91
CA THR A 223 18.33 -14.80 28.60
C THR A 223 17.18 -14.62 29.61
N ASP A 224 16.68 -15.74 30.15
CA ASP A 224 15.49 -15.86 31.02
C ASP A 224 15.67 -15.27 32.44
N SER A 225 14.59 -15.03 33.20
CA SER A 225 14.58 -14.17 34.41
C SER A 225 13.86 -14.67 35.65
N ASP A 226 13.15 -15.79 35.59
CA ASP A 226 12.19 -16.11 36.65
C ASP A 226 12.83 -16.63 37.95
N ASP A 227 13.88 -17.45 37.82
CA ASP A 227 14.64 -17.97 38.97
C ASP A 227 15.42 -16.89 39.72
N GLU A 228 15.81 -15.80 39.04
CA GLU A 228 16.58 -14.70 39.66
C GLU A 228 15.75 -13.93 40.70
N MET A 229 14.41 -13.87 40.55
CA MET A 229 13.52 -13.25 41.54
C MET A 229 13.49 -14.05 42.85
N ALA A 230 13.36 -15.38 42.77
CA ALA A 230 13.29 -16.24 43.95
C ALA A 230 14.61 -16.21 44.75
N ALA A 231 15.76 -16.19 44.07
CA ALA A 231 17.07 -16.06 44.71
C ALA A 231 17.23 -14.74 45.48
N ILE A 232 16.66 -13.64 44.98
CA ILE A 232 16.70 -12.31 45.62
C ILE A 232 15.88 -12.24 46.92
N LEU A 233 14.74 -12.95 46.94
CA LEU A 233 13.80 -13.02 48.06
C LEU A 233 14.32 -13.87 49.23
N TRP A 234 14.99 -14.99 48.95
CA TRP A 234 15.31 -16.01 49.96
C TRP A 234 16.81 -16.21 50.27
N GLY A 235 17.72 -15.66 49.47
CA GLY A 235 19.15 -15.60 49.81
C GLY A 235 19.96 -16.89 49.67
N ASP A 236 19.38 -17.95 49.10
CA ASP A 236 20.06 -19.24 48.88
C ASP A 236 21.31 -19.07 47.99
N SER A 237 22.48 -19.23 48.59
CA SER A 237 23.79 -18.96 47.98
C SER A 237 24.54 -20.25 47.63
N SER A 238 23.91 -21.15 46.87
CA SER A 238 24.41 -22.52 46.65
C SER A 238 24.65 -22.92 45.18
N ILE A 239 24.78 -21.96 44.25
CA ILE A 239 25.16 -22.24 42.85
C ILE A 239 26.42 -21.45 42.47
N GLY A 240 27.57 -21.96 42.90
CA GLY A 240 28.90 -21.53 42.44
C GLY A 240 29.55 -22.62 41.57
N GLY A 241 29.76 -22.34 40.28
CA GLY A 241 30.44 -23.23 39.34
C GLY A 241 31.49 -22.46 38.53
N ALA A 242 32.77 -22.77 38.74
CA ALA A 242 33.88 -21.88 38.37
C ALA A 242 34.33 -21.98 36.90
N LYS A 243 34.93 -20.89 36.40
CA LYS A 243 36.10 -20.95 35.52
C LYS A 243 36.99 -19.72 35.68
N ALA A 244 38.29 -19.95 35.83
CA ALA A 244 39.32 -18.94 36.13
C ALA A 244 40.49 -19.03 35.13
N ALA A 245 41.30 -17.96 35.05
CA ALA A 245 42.61 -17.88 34.39
C ALA A 245 42.63 -18.12 32.85
N LYS A 246 43.56 -17.61 32.02
CA LYS A 246 44.72 -16.67 32.06
C LYS A 246 45.00 -16.27 30.57
N ASP A 247 45.82 -15.30 30.13
CA ASP A 247 46.80 -14.35 30.70
C ASP A 247 47.04 -13.18 29.68
N SER A 248 47.91 -12.20 30.03
CA SER A 248 48.94 -11.44 29.24
C SER A 248 48.97 -11.38 27.67
N ASP A 249 49.52 -10.36 26.98
CA ASP A 249 50.34 -9.19 27.41
C ASP A 249 50.49 -8.09 26.32
N SER A 250 51.01 -6.90 26.70
CA SER A 250 51.78 -5.90 25.88
C SER A 250 51.18 -5.31 24.57
N ASP A 251 51.41 -4.05 24.15
CA ASP A 251 52.08 -2.91 24.81
C ASP A 251 51.64 -1.54 24.23
N GLU A 252 52.12 -0.50 24.91
CA GLU A 252 52.26 0.97 24.66
C GLU A 252 52.01 1.55 23.23
N ASP A 253 51.68 2.84 23.02
CA ASP A 253 51.94 4.02 23.88
C ASP A 253 50.88 5.16 23.72
N LYS A 254 50.91 6.10 24.66
CA LYS A 254 50.14 7.36 24.76
C LYS A 254 51.04 8.52 24.17
N PRO A 255 50.88 9.85 24.45
CA PRO A 255 49.90 10.50 25.32
C PRO A 255 49.37 11.92 24.98
N LYS A 256 48.29 12.30 25.71
CA LYS A 256 47.94 13.68 26.18
C LYS A 256 47.53 14.70 25.09
N ASN A 257 46.73 15.74 25.36
CA ASN A 257 46.05 16.22 26.58
C ASN A 257 44.74 16.94 26.15
N ALA A 258 43.61 16.85 26.87
CA ALA A 258 43.13 17.83 27.89
C ALA A 258 42.89 19.27 27.34
N LYS A 259 41.87 20.04 27.75
CA LYS A 259 40.78 19.91 28.74
C LYS A 259 39.84 21.13 28.58
N ASN A 260 38.56 21.02 28.98
CA ASN A 260 37.75 22.11 29.59
C ASN A 260 37.42 23.39 28.75
N LYS A 261 36.49 24.30 29.12
CA LYS A 261 35.25 24.28 29.96
C LYS A 261 34.61 25.70 29.97
N ARG A 262 33.28 25.79 29.77
CA ARG A 262 32.33 26.86 30.20
C ARG A 262 32.53 28.37 29.85
N ASN A 263 31.45 28.92 29.30
CA ASN A 263 30.68 30.13 29.73
C ASN A 263 31.24 31.58 29.70
N ARG A 264 30.27 32.48 29.39
CA ARG A 264 29.93 33.80 30.00
C ARG A 264 30.39 35.14 29.36
N THR A 265 29.41 35.80 28.71
CA THR A 265 28.89 37.19 28.93
C THR A 265 29.77 38.45 28.99
N ARG A 266 29.21 39.53 28.38
CA ARG A 266 29.16 40.98 28.76
C ARG A 266 30.28 41.96 28.33
N GLY A 267 29.85 43.21 28.08
CA GLY A 267 30.67 44.45 27.96
C GLY A 267 31.08 44.79 26.51
N ARG A 268 30.76 45.91 25.84
CA ARG A 268 30.34 47.32 26.12
C ARG A 268 31.49 48.37 26.04
N ASP A 269 31.24 49.39 25.22
CA ASP A 269 31.83 50.76 25.13
C ASP A 269 33.16 51.07 24.39
N SER A 270 33.18 52.31 23.87
CA SER A 270 34.29 53.23 23.49
C SER A 270 35.00 53.15 22.12
N LEU A 271 34.62 54.13 21.27
CA LEU A 271 35.44 54.97 20.37
C LEU A 271 36.58 55.72 21.10
N PRO A 272 37.42 56.59 20.46
CA PRO A 272 37.71 56.83 19.02
C PRO A 272 39.24 56.80 18.70
N ASN A 273 39.65 56.99 17.42
CA ASN A 273 40.48 58.16 17.06
C ASN A 273 40.58 58.44 15.54
N THR A 274 41.22 59.57 15.21
CA THR A 274 41.18 60.32 13.95
C THR A 274 42.22 59.98 12.87
N SER A 275 41.98 60.58 11.69
CA SER A 275 42.93 61.28 10.81
C SER A 275 43.96 60.53 9.94
N GLY A 276 43.92 60.85 8.63
CA GLY A 276 45.13 61.19 7.86
C GLY A 276 45.44 60.29 6.66
N GLY A 277 45.51 60.88 5.46
CA GLY A 277 46.02 60.20 4.24
C GLY A 277 45.41 60.77 2.95
N ASN A 278 46.17 61.58 2.23
CA ASN A 278 45.77 62.26 0.98
C ASN A 278 46.58 61.70 -0.23
N ILE A 279 46.38 62.25 -1.44
CA ILE A 279 47.08 61.96 -2.73
C ILE A 279 46.52 60.71 -3.46
N GLY A 280 46.19 60.71 -4.76
CA GLY A 280 46.16 61.75 -5.82
C GLY A 280 45.56 61.17 -7.13
N GLY A 281 45.11 62.02 -8.07
CA GLY A 281 44.47 61.61 -9.35
C GLY A 281 45.46 61.34 -10.50
N PRO A 282 45.11 61.51 -11.81
CA PRO A 282 43.84 62.01 -12.40
C PRO A 282 43.39 61.25 -13.70
N SER A 283 42.56 61.91 -14.55
CA SER A 283 42.28 61.63 -15.98
C SER A 283 41.32 60.47 -16.36
N ASP A 284 40.49 60.52 -17.42
CA ASP A 284 39.97 61.61 -18.26
C ASP A 284 38.83 61.07 -19.19
N LEU A 285 37.91 61.95 -19.67
CA LEU A 285 37.13 61.86 -20.93
C LEU A 285 36.18 60.64 -21.17
N SER A 286 35.06 60.67 -21.92
CA SER A 286 34.34 61.72 -22.67
C SER A 286 32.93 61.22 -23.10
N ASN A 287 31.92 62.12 -23.17
CA ASN A 287 30.65 61.95 -23.92
C ASN A 287 30.85 62.27 -25.42
N PRO A 288 29.97 61.81 -26.34
CA PRO A 288 28.85 62.64 -26.87
C PRO A 288 27.52 61.85 -26.97
N ALA A 289 26.30 62.40 -26.84
CA ALA A 289 25.63 63.63 -27.32
C ALA A 289 24.89 63.47 -28.68
N GLY A 290 23.61 63.88 -28.74
CA GLY A 290 22.75 63.81 -29.94
C GLY A 290 21.29 64.22 -29.71
N THR A 291 21.01 65.53 -29.82
CA THR A 291 19.65 66.14 -29.88
C THR A 291 19.53 66.97 -31.16
N PRO A 292 18.32 67.15 -31.73
CA PRO A 292 17.65 68.47 -31.68
C PRO A 292 16.09 68.35 -31.69
N SER A 293 15.20 69.33 -31.48
CA SER A 293 15.20 70.71 -30.98
C SER A 293 13.76 71.29 -31.07
N SER A 294 13.30 71.99 -30.01
CA SER A 294 12.54 73.28 -29.98
C SER A 294 11.31 73.54 -30.91
N SER A 295 10.22 74.18 -30.47
CA SER A 295 10.12 75.55 -29.90
C SER A 295 8.63 75.92 -29.59
N SER A 296 8.18 77.03 -28.96
CA SER A 296 8.69 77.92 -27.89
C SER A 296 7.64 79.02 -27.53
N LEU A 297 7.82 79.74 -26.40
CA LEU A 297 7.16 81.02 -25.97
C LEU A 297 5.71 80.89 -25.42
N THR A 298 5.25 81.55 -24.33
CA THR A 298 5.80 82.55 -23.35
C THR A 298 4.91 82.50 -22.08
N ALA A 299 5.14 83.16 -20.91
CA ALA A 299 6.06 84.22 -20.48
C ALA A 299 6.55 84.03 -19.00
N THR A 300 6.63 85.11 -18.20
CA THR A 300 7.12 85.26 -16.81
C THR A 300 6.25 86.33 -16.08
N PRO A 301 6.22 86.46 -14.73
CA PRO A 301 7.35 86.93 -13.91
C PRO A 301 7.58 86.19 -12.57
N SER A 302 8.75 86.50 -11.99
CA SER A 302 9.41 85.87 -10.85
C SER A 302 9.44 86.73 -9.60
N THR A 303 9.42 86.12 -8.39
CA THR A 303 10.25 86.61 -7.26
C THR A 303 10.54 85.58 -6.17
N LEU A 304 11.81 85.59 -5.72
CA LEU A 304 12.38 85.34 -4.39
C LEU A 304 11.83 84.26 -3.42
N GLY A 305 12.79 83.58 -2.78
CA GLY A 305 12.74 83.38 -1.32
C GLY A 305 12.55 81.94 -0.84
N GLY A 306 13.62 81.14 -0.83
CA GLY A 306 13.62 79.89 -0.08
C GLY A 306 13.84 80.12 1.42
N PHE A 307 13.17 79.33 2.26
CA PHE A 307 13.68 78.94 3.58
C PHE A 307 13.16 77.53 3.93
N GLY A 308 14.02 76.70 4.51
CA GLY A 308 13.69 75.32 4.88
C GLY A 308 12.89 75.21 6.18
N ASN A 309 12.26 74.06 6.38
CA ASN A 309 11.57 73.72 7.63
C ASN A 309 12.57 73.13 8.67
N PRO A 310 12.40 73.37 9.99
CA PRO A 310 13.29 72.90 11.06
C PRO A 310 12.98 71.44 11.46
N GLY A 311 13.75 70.71 12.28
CA GLY A 311 14.95 71.05 13.06
C GLY A 311 14.79 70.74 14.56
N THR A 312 15.77 70.08 15.20
CA THR A 312 16.09 69.98 16.66
C THR A 312 17.02 68.77 16.87
N GLY A 313 18.06 68.75 17.72
CA GLY A 313 18.72 69.71 18.62
C GLY A 313 20.02 69.03 19.16
N ASN A 314 20.82 69.55 20.10
CA ASN A 314 20.70 70.74 20.96
C ASN A 314 22.05 70.95 21.72
N THR A 315 22.43 72.21 22.04
CA THR A 315 23.32 72.72 23.15
C THR A 315 24.02 74.02 22.70
N SER A 316 24.23 75.06 23.51
CA SER A 316 23.72 75.47 24.84
C SER A 316 24.22 76.89 25.19
N LEU A 317 23.58 77.59 26.15
CA LEU A 317 24.05 78.82 26.84
C LEU A 317 24.06 80.11 25.97
N SER A 318 23.83 81.33 26.50
CA SER A 318 23.61 81.80 27.89
C SER A 318 22.79 83.10 27.91
N SER A 319 22.15 83.40 29.05
CA SER A 319 21.29 84.59 29.27
C SER A 319 22.00 85.79 29.91
N LEU A 320 21.43 86.99 29.80
CA LEU A 320 21.81 88.18 30.58
C LEU A 320 20.56 89.07 30.87
N GLY A 321 20.26 89.37 32.15
CA GLY A 321 19.14 90.23 32.61
C GLY A 321 17.74 89.58 32.52
N SER A 322 17.00 89.22 33.60
CA SER A 322 16.56 89.99 34.79
C SER A 322 15.75 91.24 34.40
N LEU A 323 14.46 91.40 34.74
CA LEU A 323 13.92 91.46 36.11
C LEU A 323 12.40 91.14 36.20
N LEU A 324 11.93 90.70 37.39
CA LEU A 324 10.56 90.71 37.93
C LEU A 324 9.46 89.76 37.38
N THR A 325 8.54 89.41 38.30
CA THR A 325 7.57 88.31 38.29
C THR A 325 6.12 88.78 38.47
N LEU A 326 5.12 88.04 37.95
CA LEU A 326 3.75 87.82 38.50
C LEU A 326 3.05 86.67 37.68
N PRO A 327 1.93 86.05 38.13
CA PRO A 327 1.76 84.60 38.02
C PRO A 327 0.82 84.01 36.93
N ARG A 328 0.91 82.68 36.84
CA ARG A 328 0.24 81.71 35.94
C ARG A 328 -1.31 81.75 35.94
N ALA A 329 -1.92 81.58 34.75
CA ALA A 329 -3.25 80.97 34.59
C ALA A 329 -3.56 80.29 33.22
N SER A 330 -2.75 80.47 32.17
CA SER A 330 -3.20 80.24 30.76
C SER A 330 -2.79 78.92 30.08
N LYS A 331 -2.02 78.03 30.71
CA LYS A 331 -1.29 76.96 29.98
C LYS A 331 -2.13 75.75 29.53
N LYS A 332 -3.36 75.55 30.02
CA LYS A 332 -4.20 74.37 29.68
C LYS A 332 -4.86 74.50 28.28
N ARG A 333 -5.48 75.65 27.99
CA ARG A 333 -6.15 75.96 26.71
C ARG A 333 -5.25 75.80 25.47
N GLY A 334 -3.93 76.02 25.61
CA GLY A 334 -3.00 75.95 24.48
C GLY A 334 -2.77 74.53 23.91
N ASN A 335 -3.02 73.48 24.71
CA ASN A 335 -2.94 72.10 24.23
C ASN A 335 -4.26 71.66 23.58
N GLU A 336 -5.40 72.04 24.16
CA GLU A 336 -6.75 71.72 23.66
C GLU A 336 -6.93 72.19 22.19
N VAL A 337 -6.47 73.40 21.86
CA VAL A 337 -6.51 73.95 20.48
C VAL A 337 -5.64 73.13 19.52
N ARG A 338 -4.45 72.67 19.94
CA ARG A 338 -3.55 71.86 19.10
C ARG A 338 -4.06 70.45 18.84
N GLU A 339 -4.73 69.84 19.82
CA GLU A 339 -5.35 68.52 19.61
C GLU A 339 -6.62 68.61 18.75
N LEU A 340 -7.37 69.71 18.83
CA LEU A 340 -8.44 70.04 17.88
C LEU A 340 -7.91 70.19 16.44
N GLU A 341 -6.83 70.96 16.23
CA GLU A 341 -6.20 71.13 14.91
C GLU A 341 -5.72 69.81 14.30
N ARG A 342 -5.09 68.93 15.09
CA ARG A 342 -4.69 67.59 14.64
C ARG A 342 -5.88 66.71 14.27
N SER A 343 -6.99 66.85 14.97
CA SER A 343 -8.19 66.06 14.75
C SER A 343 -8.94 66.53 13.49
N GLU A 344 -9.01 67.84 13.28
CA GLU A 344 -9.49 68.45 12.04
C GLU A 344 -8.61 68.06 10.83
N GLN A 345 -7.29 67.98 11.00
CA GLN A 345 -6.37 67.46 9.97
C GLN A 345 -6.61 65.98 9.64
N ILE A 346 -7.06 65.17 10.61
CA ILE A 346 -7.45 63.76 10.39
C ILE A 346 -8.78 63.68 9.63
N CYS A 347 -9.76 64.53 9.94
CA CYS A 347 -11.01 64.64 9.16
C CYS A 347 -10.72 65.04 7.70
N LEU A 348 -9.81 66.00 7.47
CA LEU A 348 -9.37 66.37 6.11
C LEU A 348 -8.69 65.20 5.38
N GLN A 349 -7.96 64.32 6.07
CA GLN A 349 -7.43 63.09 5.46
C GLN A 349 -8.56 62.11 5.06
N ALA A 350 -9.65 62.05 5.83
CA ALA A 350 -10.82 61.25 5.48
C ALA A 350 -11.57 61.82 4.27
N GLU A 351 -11.74 63.14 4.15
CA GLU A 351 -12.34 63.77 2.97
C GLU A 351 -11.45 63.67 1.71
N HIS A 352 -10.13 63.81 1.83
CA HIS A 352 -9.23 63.50 0.72
C HIS A 352 -9.31 62.03 0.30
N PHE A 353 -9.49 61.12 1.27
CA PHE A 353 -9.72 59.71 0.97
C PHE A 353 -11.12 59.46 0.35
N LYS A 354 -12.14 60.24 0.72
CA LYS A 354 -13.46 60.25 0.06
C LYS A 354 -13.34 60.61 -1.41
N ALA A 355 -12.58 61.66 -1.73
CA ALA A 355 -12.32 62.06 -3.12
C ALA A 355 -11.52 60.98 -3.89
N ALA A 356 -10.55 60.34 -3.22
CA ALA A 356 -9.79 59.22 -3.78
C ALA A 356 -10.65 57.98 -4.08
N LEU A 357 -11.70 57.71 -3.29
CA LEU A 357 -12.68 56.65 -3.57
C LEU A 357 -13.54 56.94 -4.81
N GLN A 358 -13.66 58.21 -5.22
CA GLN A 358 -14.46 58.65 -6.37
C GLN A 358 -13.63 58.74 -7.66
N ASP A 359 -12.30 58.80 -7.57
CA ASP A 359 -11.40 58.84 -8.73
C ASP A 359 -11.16 57.42 -9.30
N PRO A 360 -11.55 57.13 -10.56
CA PRO A 360 -11.33 55.83 -11.18
C PRO A 360 -9.86 55.43 -11.32
N ASN A 361 -8.92 56.38 -11.22
CA ASN A 361 -7.49 56.12 -11.39
C ASN A 361 -6.76 55.80 -10.06
N THR A 362 -7.39 56.06 -8.91
CA THR A 362 -6.71 55.92 -7.62
C THR A 362 -6.69 54.46 -7.16
N LYS A 363 -5.48 53.93 -6.93
CA LYS A 363 -5.28 52.62 -6.33
C LYS A 363 -5.61 52.63 -4.83
N LEU A 364 -6.66 51.92 -4.46
CA LEU A 364 -7.10 51.73 -3.08
C LEU A 364 -6.24 50.65 -2.41
N GLU A 365 -5.60 50.97 -1.28
CA GLU A 365 -4.81 50.03 -0.48
C GLU A 365 -5.44 49.87 0.91
N LEU A 366 -5.94 48.66 1.23
CA LEU A 366 -6.57 48.34 2.53
C LEU A 366 -5.73 48.83 3.73
N ASN A 367 -4.41 48.62 3.69
CA ASN A 367 -3.46 49.05 4.72
C ASN A 367 -3.43 50.57 4.98
N LYS A 368 -3.77 51.42 4.00
CA LYS A 368 -3.86 52.88 4.19
C LYS A 368 -5.17 53.26 4.88
N VAL A 369 -6.26 52.57 4.56
CA VAL A 369 -7.61 52.82 5.09
C VAL A 369 -7.72 52.36 6.54
N VAL A 370 -7.22 51.16 6.86
CA VAL A 370 -7.16 50.64 8.24
C VAL A 370 -6.38 51.58 9.16
N LYS A 371 -5.21 52.08 8.72
CA LYS A 371 -4.42 53.06 9.47
C LYS A 371 -5.12 54.42 9.65
N LEU A 372 -5.98 54.80 8.72
CA LEU A 372 -6.80 56.00 8.85
C LEU A 372 -7.95 55.77 9.85
N LYS A 373 -8.60 54.58 9.81
CA LYS A 373 -9.61 54.14 10.78
C LYS A 373 -9.05 54.18 12.20
N GLU A 374 -7.88 53.57 12.43
CA GLU A 374 -7.18 53.57 13.72
C GLU A 374 -6.90 54.99 14.24
N ARG A 375 -6.42 55.91 13.37
CA ARG A 375 -6.14 57.30 13.73
C ARG A 375 -7.39 58.07 14.13
N ILE A 376 -8.51 57.87 13.42
CA ILE A 376 -9.79 58.48 13.78
C ILE A 376 -10.31 57.89 15.09
N GLN A 377 -10.25 56.56 15.25
CA GLN A 377 -10.68 55.86 16.46
C GLN A 377 -9.91 56.31 17.71
N GLN A 378 -8.59 56.51 17.61
CA GLN A 378 -7.77 57.08 18.68
C GLN A 378 -8.28 58.47 19.13
N ARG A 379 -8.81 59.28 18.20
CA ARG A 379 -9.41 60.60 18.48
C ARG A 379 -10.85 60.55 18.99
N LEU A 380 -11.51 59.39 18.95
CA LEU A 380 -12.85 59.15 19.49
C LEU A 380 -12.84 58.44 20.87
N THR A 381 -11.67 58.17 21.43
CA THR A 381 -11.51 57.62 22.79
C THR A 381 -12.09 58.55 23.88
N ASP A 382 -12.41 58.00 25.04
CA ASP A 382 -13.07 58.71 26.15
C ASP A 382 -12.31 59.99 26.60
N GLU A 383 -10.98 59.98 26.55
CA GLU A 383 -10.13 61.13 26.90
C GLU A 383 -10.32 62.32 25.94
N PHE A 384 -10.35 62.06 24.63
CA PHE A 384 -10.62 63.11 23.64
C PHE A 384 -12.10 63.48 23.58
N THR A 385 -13.01 62.51 23.74
CA THR A 385 -14.45 62.76 23.79
C THR A 385 -14.84 63.63 24.99
N THR A 386 -14.25 63.42 26.16
CA THR A 386 -14.45 64.33 27.31
C THR A 386 -13.85 65.71 27.06
N MET A 387 -12.67 65.81 26.44
CA MET A 387 -12.09 67.09 26.02
C MET A 387 -13.02 67.87 25.07
N TYR A 388 -13.58 67.22 24.05
CA TYR A 388 -14.54 67.89 23.15
C TYR A 388 -15.82 68.26 23.88
N MET A 389 -16.37 67.38 24.72
CA MET A 389 -17.61 67.66 25.46
C MET A 389 -17.46 68.79 26.47
N ASP A 390 -16.32 68.93 27.15
CA ASP A 390 -16.07 70.07 28.04
C ASP A 390 -15.84 71.38 27.25
N ALA A 391 -15.20 71.32 26.08
CA ALA A 391 -15.10 72.46 25.17
C ALA A 391 -16.48 72.89 24.63
N VAL A 392 -17.35 71.94 24.29
CA VAL A 392 -18.74 72.22 23.84
C VAL A 392 -19.62 72.75 24.97
N ARG A 393 -19.50 72.20 26.19
CA ARG A 393 -20.20 72.73 27.38
C ARG A 393 -19.79 74.17 27.71
N THR A 394 -18.53 74.52 27.49
CA THR A 394 -17.99 75.85 27.84
C THR A 394 -18.11 76.89 26.73
N LEU A 395 -18.16 76.49 25.45
CA LEU A 395 -18.21 77.40 24.29
C LEU A 395 -19.54 77.32 23.50
N GLY A 396 -20.44 76.43 23.88
CA GLY A 396 -21.74 76.22 23.24
C GLY A 396 -21.72 75.18 22.09
N PRO A 397 -22.91 74.72 21.64
CA PRO A 397 -23.05 73.68 20.62
C PRO A 397 -22.54 74.09 19.23
N GLU A 398 -22.51 75.40 18.92
CA GLU A 398 -22.00 75.94 17.64
C GLU A 398 -20.47 75.98 17.52
N CYS A 399 -19.74 75.65 18.60
CA CYS A 399 -18.29 75.86 18.65
C CYS A 399 -17.49 74.88 17.75
N ARG A 400 -16.25 75.27 17.42
CA ARG A 400 -15.32 74.45 16.61
C ARG A 400 -15.16 73.02 17.13
N ALA A 401 -15.21 72.81 18.45
CA ALA A 401 -15.06 71.48 19.04
C ALA A 401 -16.25 70.54 18.76
N ALA A 402 -17.49 71.05 18.69
CA ALA A 402 -18.64 70.27 18.27
C ALA A 402 -18.47 69.83 16.81
N LYS A 403 -18.19 70.79 15.92
CA LYS A 403 -18.02 70.57 14.48
C LYS A 403 -16.89 69.57 14.19
N VAL A 404 -15.74 69.65 14.88
CA VAL A 404 -14.66 68.66 14.75
C VAL A 404 -15.06 67.29 15.31
N TRP A 405 -15.82 67.21 16.41
CA TRP A 405 -16.25 65.92 16.98
C TRP A 405 -17.29 65.21 16.11
N ASP A 406 -18.23 65.93 15.52
CA ASP A 406 -19.22 65.35 14.61
C ASP A 406 -18.55 64.96 13.26
N ASN A 407 -17.69 65.83 12.71
CA ASN A 407 -16.87 65.49 11.54
C ASN A 407 -15.97 64.24 11.79
N LEU A 408 -15.48 64.02 13.01
CA LEU A 408 -14.73 62.80 13.37
C LEU A 408 -15.62 61.55 13.33
N LYS A 409 -16.87 61.62 13.77
CA LYS A 409 -17.82 60.49 13.71
C LYS A 409 -18.20 60.16 12.27
N ASP A 410 -18.48 61.19 11.46
CA ASP A 410 -18.80 61.03 10.04
C ASP A 410 -17.59 60.48 9.27
N SER A 411 -16.39 61.00 9.55
CA SER A 411 -15.12 60.46 9.03
C SER A 411 -14.90 59.01 9.44
N PHE A 412 -15.20 58.65 10.70
CA PHE A 412 -15.07 57.27 11.18
C PHE A 412 -16.01 56.33 10.42
N ARG A 413 -17.29 56.70 10.30
CA ARG A 413 -18.31 55.90 9.59
C ARG A 413 -17.96 55.73 8.11
N LEU A 414 -17.53 56.79 7.43
CA LEU A 414 -17.03 56.74 6.05
C LEU A 414 -15.87 55.75 5.91
N VAL A 415 -14.85 55.89 6.75
CA VAL A 415 -13.61 55.09 6.65
C VAL A 415 -13.82 53.64 7.09
N GLU A 416 -14.78 53.39 8.00
CA GLU A 416 -15.25 52.06 8.36
C GLU A 416 -15.96 51.36 7.19
N LEU A 417 -16.96 51.99 6.59
CA LEU A 417 -17.66 51.44 5.41
C LEU A 417 -16.71 51.22 4.23
N ALA A 418 -15.71 52.11 4.05
CA ALA A 418 -14.69 51.95 3.03
C ALA A 418 -13.68 50.83 3.33
N CYS A 419 -13.37 50.55 4.61
CA CYS A 419 -12.60 49.36 4.99
C CYS A 419 -13.35 48.09 4.57
N ASP A 420 -14.60 47.95 5.02
CA ASP A 420 -15.46 46.78 4.73
C ASP A 420 -15.61 46.55 3.22
N PHE A 421 -15.75 47.63 2.43
CA PHE A 421 -15.84 47.55 0.98
C PHE A 421 -14.50 47.16 0.31
N ILE A 422 -13.37 47.75 0.72
CA ILE A 422 -12.05 47.45 0.13
C ILE A 422 -11.56 46.06 0.54
N GLU A 423 -11.92 45.60 1.73
CA GLU A 423 -11.65 44.23 2.19
C GLU A 423 -12.40 43.22 1.31
N ALA A 424 -13.71 43.43 1.08
CA ALA A 424 -14.49 42.61 0.15
C ALA A 424 -13.96 42.69 -1.31
N LEU A 425 -13.47 43.86 -1.75
CA LEU A 425 -12.90 44.04 -3.09
C LEU A 425 -11.55 43.33 -3.27
N ALA A 426 -10.77 43.22 -2.19
CA ALA A 426 -9.48 42.51 -2.17
C ALA A 426 -9.64 40.99 -2.00
N ASP A 427 -10.67 40.55 -1.28
CA ASP A 427 -11.03 39.14 -1.13
C ASP A 427 -11.52 38.56 -2.47
N GLN A 428 -10.98 37.39 -2.87
CA GLN A 428 -11.39 36.67 -4.07
C GLN A 428 -12.64 35.80 -3.85
N GLU A 429 -12.95 35.45 -2.61
CA GLU A 429 -14.12 34.62 -2.26
C GLU A 429 -15.39 35.47 -2.05
N ALA A 430 -15.26 36.79 -1.88
CA ALA A 430 -16.38 37.70 -1.71
C ALA A 430 -17.31 37.70 -2.95
N THR A 431 -18.56 37.27 -2.72
CA THR A 431 -19.59 37.17 -3.76
C THR A 431 -19.96 38.54 -4.36
N PRO A 432 -20.48 38.59 -5.59
CA PRO A 432 -20.95 39.84 -6.20
C PRO A 432 -22.04 40.53 -5.40
N ASP A 433 -22.93 39.77 -4.74
CA ASP A 433 -23.93 40.30 -3.82
C ASP A 433 -23.29 40.96 -2.58
N THR A 434 -22.23 40.36 -2.03
CA THR A 434 -21.47 40.94 -0.92
C THR A 434 -20.85 42.28 -1.34
N LEU A 435 -20.18 42.32 -2.49
CA LEU A 435 -19.62 43.56 -3.05
C LEU A 435 -20.69 44.62 -3.31
N SER A 436 -21.81 44.23 -3.92
CA SER A 436 -22.92 45.12 -4.24
C SER A 436 -23.57 45.70 -2.97
N SER A 437 -23.70 44.89 -1.91
CA SER A 437 -24.19 45.31 -0.59
C SER A 437 -23.23 46.30 0.09
N ARG A 438 -21.92 46.03 0.06
CA ARG A 438 -20.91 46.94 0.63
C ARG A 438 -20.77 48.24 -0.17
N ALA A 439 -20.80 48.16 -1.50
CA ALA A 439 -20.84 49.31 -2.39
C ALA A 439 -22.06 50.19 -2.08
N ARG A 440 -23.27 49.63 -2.11
CA ARG A 440 -24.52 50.36 -1.79
C ARG A 440 -24.49 50.99 -0.39
N SER A 441 -23.98 50.27 0.61
CA SER A 441 -23.83 50.80 1.97
C SER A 441 -22.92 52.04 2.02
N LEU A 442 -21.83 52.05 1.24
CA LEU A 442 -20.89 53.17 1.14
C LEU A 442 -21.50 54.36 0.35
N GLU A 443 -22.31 54.10 -0.67
CA GLU A 443 -23.02 55.14 -1.42
C GLU A 443 -24.16 55.76 -0.61
N GLU A 444 -25.06 54.96 -0.05
CA GLU A 444 -26.23 55.42 0.71
C GLU A 444 -25.86 56.10 2.03
N GLN A 445 -24.93 55.51 2.81
CA GLN A 445 -24.69 55.95 4.18
C GLN A 445 -23.55 56.99 4.32
N ALA A 446 -22.65 57.09 3.33
CA ALA A 446 -21.54 58.04 3.35
C ALA A 446 -21.51 59.00 2.15
N SER A 447 -22.48 58.90 1.24
CA SER A 447 -22.62 59.75 0.04
C SER A 447 -21.35 59.78 -0.82
N VAL A 448 -20.74 58.61 -1.01
CA VAL A 448 -19.67 58.38 -1.98
C VAL A 448 -20.30 58.01 -3.32
N LYS A 449 -19.78 58.50 -4.45
CA LYS A 449 -20.15 58.01 -5.78
C LYS A 449 -19.05 57.08 -6.29
N LEU A 450 -19.32 55.80 -6.46
CA LEU A 450 -18.27 54.86 -6.82
C LEU A 450 -17.94 54.94 -8.32
N PRO A 451 -16.64 54.87 -8.71
CA PRO A 451 -16.25 54.86 -10.12
C PRO A 451 -16.74 53.59 -10.83
N ARG A 452 -17.02 53.71 -12.14
CA ARG A 452 -17.50 52.58 -12.99
C ARG A 452 -16.59 51.34 -12.94
N SER A 453 -15.29 51.50 -12.67
CA SER A 453 -14.35 50.39 -12.51
C SER A 453 -14.73 49.43 -11.38
N ILE A 454 -15.46 49.88 -10.35
CA ILE A 454 -16.03 49.02 -9.31
C ILE A 454 -17.25 48.26 -9.86
N THR A 455 -18.14 48.93 -10.60
CA THR A 455 -19.27 48.27 -11.27
C THR A 455 -18.79 47.23 -12.28
N SER A 456 -17.70 47.51 -13.01
CA SER A 456 -17.01 46.53 -13.86
C SER A 456 -16.47 45.34 -13.06
N ALA A 457 -15.85 45.57 -11.89
CA ALA A 457 -15.37 44.48 -11.04
C ALA A 457 -16.52 43.58 -10.53
N ILE A 458 -17.64 44.17 -10.14
CA ILE A 458 -18.86 43.44 -9.73
C ILE A 458 -19.44 42.65 -10.91
N CYS A 459 -19.68 43.31 -12.05
CA CYS A 459 -20.18 42.71 -13.28
C CYS A 459 -19.32 41.51 -13.72
N ARG A 460 -17.99 41.65 -13.69
CA ARG A 460 -17.08 40.55 -14.01
C ARG A 460 -17.23 39.36 -13.06
N ARG A 461 -17.27 39.59 -11.74
CA ARG A 461 -17.45 38.50 -10.76
C ARG A 461 -18.81 37.82 -10.89
N SER A 462 -19.87 38.56 -11.22
CA SER A 462 -21.19 37.97 -11.53
C SER A 462 -21.17 37.08 -12.77
N ALA A 463 -20.44 37.47 -13.83
CA ALA A 463 -20.26 36.62 -15.00
C ALA A 463 -19.46 35.34 -14.67
N GLU A 464 -18.41 35.46 -13.86
CA GLU A 464 -17.61 34.32 -13.36
C GLU A 464 -18.46 33.37 -12.48
N GLU A 465 -19.30 33.90 -11.57
CA GLU A 465 -20.22 33.10 -10.75
C GLU A 465 -21.28 32.36 -11.60
N LEU A 466 -21.90 33.04 -12.57
CA LEU A 466 -22.84 32.41 -13.51
C LEU A 466 -22.16 31.31 -14.36
N MET A 467 -20.87 31.47 -14.68
CA MET A 467 -20.06 30.47 -15.38
C MET A 467 -19.78 29.25 -14.49
N GLN A 468 -19.41 29.45 -13.23
CA GLN A 468 -19.25 28.36 -12.25
C GLN A 468 -20.55 27.57 -12.04
N ALA A 469 -21.69 28.28 -12.00
CA ALA A 469 -23.03 27.69 -11.90
C ALA A 469 -23.49 26.96 -13.17
N GLY A 470 -22.66 26.92 -14.24
CA GLY A 470 -22.97 26.23 -15.50
C GLY A 470 -24.11 26.87 -16.30
N SER A 471 -24.52 28.10 -15.97
CA SER A 471 -25.65 28.80 -16.61
C SER A 471 -25.18 29.61 -17.82
N TYR A 472 -24.60 28.94 -18.83
CA TYR A 472 -23.91 29.60 -19.95
C TYR A 472 -24.80 30.60 -20.72
N ASP A 473 -26.07 30.27 -20.97
CA ASP A 473 -27.04 31.20 -21.58
C ASP A 473 -27.18 32.50 -20.78
N LYS A 474 -27.15 32.40 -19.45
CA LYS A 474 -27.20 33.57 -18.55
C LYS A 474 -25.89 34.33 -18.55
N VAL A 475 -24.72 33.68 -18.67
CA VAL A 475 -23.43 34.38 -18.81
C VAL A 475 -23.43 35.25 -20.06
N ILE A 476 -23.84 34.68 -21.20
CA ILE A 476 -23.87 35.41 -22.47
C ILE A 476 -24.93 36.51 -22.45
N ALA A 477 -26.14 36.24 -21.94
CA ALA A 477 -27.16 37.27 -21.80
C ALA A 477 -26.78 38.37 -20.79
N PHE A 478 -26.08 38.06 -19.70
CA PHE A 478 -25.58 39.05 -18.72
C PHE A 478 -24.51 39.98 -19.33
N LEU A 479 -23.76 39.48 -20.31
CA LEU A 479 -22.78 40.23 -21.11
C LEU A 479 -23.38 40.85 -22.39
N ASP A 480 -24.67 40.68 -22.66
CA ASP A 480 -25.39 41.30 -23.77
C ASP A 480 -26.15 42.57 -23.28
N PRO A 481 -25.84 43.77 -23.79
CA PRO A 481 -26.48 45.00 -23.34
C PRO A 481 -27.98 45.06 -23.68
N THR A 482 -28.45 44.27 -24.65
CA THR A 482 -29.89 44.18 -24.98
C THR A 482 -30.70 43.48 -23.89
N ALA A 483 -30.05 42.78 -22.95
CA ALA A 483 -30.72 42.03 -21.88
C ALA A 483 -30.89 42.82 -20.57
N GLN A 484 -30.72 44.16 -20.58
CA GLN A 484 -30.76 45.02 -19.40
C GLN A 484 -31.99 44.79 -18.49
N GLU A 485 -33.19 44.58 -19.05
CA GLU A 485 -34.41 44.30 -18.28
C GLU A 485 -34.32 43.01 -17.44
N LYS A 486 -33.59 42.00 -17.94
CA LYS A 486 -33.40 40.71 -17.26
C LYS A 486 -32.21 40.72 -16.31
N PHE A 487 -31.18 41.50 -16.64
CA PHE A 487 -29.94 41.61 -15.89
C PHE A 487 -29.58 43.08 -15.64
N PRO A 488 -30.27 43.77 -14.71
CA PRO A 488 -30.05 45.20 -14.45
C PRO A 488 -28.64 45.48 -13.89
N ASN A 489 -27.99 44.49 -13.28
CA ASN A 489 -26.60 44.55 -12.81
C ASN A 489 -25.59 43.99 -13.85
N GLY A 490 -26.04 43.70 -15.07
CA GLY A 490 -25.23 43.15 -16.17
C GLY A 490 -24.33 44.20 -16.82
N ILE A 491 -23.86 43.90 -18.04
CA ILE A 491 -22.99 44.82 -18.80
C ILE A 491 -23.61 46.22 -18.99
N ALA A 492 -24.94 46.30 -19.04
CA ALA A 492 -25.69 47.55 -19.12
C ALA A 492 -25.39 48.52 -17.95
N ALA A 493 -25.09 48.01 -16.75
CA ALA A 493 -24.70 48.83 -15.60
C ALA A 493 -23.30 49.48 -15.74
N VAL A 494 -22.48 48.98 -16.67
CA VAL A 494 -21.14 49.51 -16.98
C VAL A 494 -21.19 50.56 -18.10
N MET A 495 -22.28 50.60 -18.88
CA MET A 495 -22.45 51.57 -19.97
C MET A 495 -22.47 53.02 -19.45
N PRO A 496 -22.11 54.00 -20.30
CA PRO A 496 -22.41 55.40 -20.00
C PRO A 496 -23.90 55.59 -19.75
N ALA A 497 -24.25 56.37 -18.72
CA ALA A 497 -25.62 56.81 -18.54
C ALA A 497 -26.06 57.54 -19.82
N GLU A 498 -27.10 57.03 -20.48
CA GLU A 498 -27.58 57.56 -21.74
C GLU A 498 -28.03 59.01 -21.56
N ASP A 499 -27.78 59.84 -22.58
CA ASP A 499 -28.29 61.20 -22.60
C ASP A 499 -29.83 61.11 -22.75
N PRO A 500 -30.62 61.55 -21.75
CA PRO A 500 -32.07 61.35 -21.74
C PRO A 500 -32.80 62.13 -22.84
N SER A 501 -32.08 62.90 -23.66
CA SER A 501 -32.59 63.61 -24.81
C SER A 501 -32.84 62.76 -26.07
N ASN A 502 -32.36 61.51 -26.16
CA ASN A 502 -32.50 60.71 -27.40
C ASN A 502 -32.73 59.19 -27.21
N PRO A 503 -33.89 58.76 -26.68
CA PRO A 503 -34.18 57.34 -26.34
C PRO A 503 -34.50 56.41 -27.53
N SER A 504 -34.24 56.82 -28.78
CA SER A 504 -34.57 56.05 -29.99
C SER A 504 -33.39 55.72 -30.90
N ALA A 505 -32.17 56.11 -30.52
CA ALA A 505 -30.96 55.67 -31.21
C ALA A 505 -30.64 54.20 -30.86
N PRO A 506 -30.23 53.35 -31.82
CA PRO A 506 -29.74 52.01 -31.50
C PRO A 506 -28.50 52.12 -30.60
N VAL A 507 -28.50 51.41 -29.46
CA VAL A 507 -27.44 51.47 -28.44
C VAL A 507 -26.10 50.99 -29.02
N SER A 508 -25.29 51.92 -29.51
CA SER A 508 -23.96 51.62 -30.05
C SER A 508 -22.99 51.35 -28.90
N VAL A 509 -22.66 50.09 -28.66
CA VAL A 509 -21.78 49.66 -27.57
C VAL A 509 -20.40 50.31 -27.73
N PRO A 510 -19.96 51.17 -26.78
CA PRO A 510 -18.65 51.80 -26.83
C PRO A 510 -17.51 50.78 -26.87
N ASP A 511 -16.40 51.14 -27.51
CA ASP A 511 -15.27 50.21 -27.69
C ASP A 511 -14.63 49.79 -26.35
N ASP A 512 -14.62 50.66 -25.34
CA ASP A 512 -14.15 50.34 -23.99
C ASP A 512 -15.06 49.34 -23.26
N VAL A 513 -16.38 49.43 -23.47
CA VAL A 513 -17.34 48.43 -22.98
C VAL A 513 -17.15 47.11 -23.73
N ARG A 514 -16.84 47.14 -25.03
CA ARG A 514 -16.58 45.94 -25.84
C ARG A 514 -15.30 45.22 -25.44
N ASP A 515 -14.21 45.96 -25.19
CA ASP A 515 -12.97 45.40 -24.65
C ASP A 515 -13.18 44.81 -23.24
N PHE A 516 -14.06 45.41 -22.44
CA PHE A 516 -14.46 44.87 -21.15
C PHE A 516 -15.34 43.60 -21.26
N GLN A 517 -16.27 43.51 -22.23
CA GLN A 517 -17.01 42.26 -22.55
C GLN A 517 -16.03 41.14 -22.90
N VAL A 518 -15.06 41.41 -23.80
CA VAL A 518 -14.02 40.44 -24.17
C VAL A 518 -13.19 40.02 -22.96
N THR A 519 -12.80 40.97 -22.11
CA THR A 519 -12.07 40.69 -20.86
C THR A 519 -12.86 39.76 -19.93
N CYS A 520 -14.18 39.94 -19.82
CA CYS A 520 -15.04 39.07 -19.04
C CYS A 520 -15.15 37.65 -19.64
N LEU A 521 -15.38 37.53 -20.95
CA LEU A 521 -15.44 36.24 -21.64
C LEU A 521 -14.13 35.45 -21.47
N VAL A 522 -12.99 36.12 -21.64
CA VAL A 522 -11.65 35.54 -21.45
C VAL A 522 -11.43 35.09 -20.02
N ALA A 523 -11.86 35.86 -19.03
CA ALA A 523 -11.76 35.49 -17.62
C ALA A 523 -12.60 34.24 -17.29
N CYS A 524 -13.86 34.22 -17.72
CA CYS A 524 -14.76 33.07 -17.52
C CYS A 524 -14.23 31.79 -18.19
N LEU A 525 -13.71 31.89 -19.42
CA LEU A 525 -13.07 30.76 -20.10
C LEU A 525 -11.79 30.30 -19.38
N THR A 526 -10.93 31.24 -18.99
CA THR A 526 -9.70 30.94 -18.24
C THR A 526 -10.01 30.20 -16.94
N GLN A 527 -11.08 30.58 -16.23
CA GLN A 527 -11.55 29.90 -15.03
C GLN A 527 -11.93 28.43 -15.31
N LEU A 528 -12.65 28.15 -16.41
CA LEU A 528 -12.95 26.76 -16.81
C LEU A 528 -11.66 25.97 -17.09
N PHE A 529 -10.69 26.54 -17.82
CA PHE A 529 -9.39 25.88 -18.06
C PHE A 529 -8.55 25.67 -16.78
N MET A 530 -8.72 26.52 -15.77
CA MET A 530 -8.05 26.40 -14.47
C MET A 530 -8.78 25.48 -13.47
N THR A 531 -9.86 24.80 -13.87
CA THR A 531 -10.56 23.83 -13.01
C THR A 531 -9.56 22.78 -12.48
N PRO A 532 -9.49 22.54 -11.15
CA PRO A 532 -8.48 21.66 -10.57
C PRO A 532 -8.69 20.20 -11.00
N VAL A 533 -7.74 19.69 -11.78
CA VAL A 533 -7.69 18.28 -12.18
C VAL A 533 -6.81 17.51 -11.17
N PRO A 534 -7.26 16.35 -10.65
CA PRO A 534 -6.43 15.51 -9.77
C PRO A 534 -5.06 15.21 -10.38
N PRO A 535 -3.96 15.37 -9.63
CA PRO A 535 -2.61 15.09 -10.14
C PRO A 535 -2.44 13.61 -10.44
N VAL A 536 -1.63 13.29 -11.45
CA VAL A 536 -1.26 11.89 -11.75
C VAL A 536 -0.38 11.35 -10.63
N THR A 537 -0.84 10.30 -9.95
CA THR A 537 -0.16 9.70 -8.80
C THR A 537 0.95 8.75 -9.28
N LYS A 538 2.19 9.01 -8.87
CA LYS A 538 3.37 8.27 -9.38
C LYS A 538 3.41 6.79 -8.98
N ASP A 539 2.67 6.42 -7.95
CA ASP A 539 2.53 5.04 -7.50
C ASP A 539 1.34 4.42 -8.23
N GLY A 540 1.61 3.61 -9.27
CA GLY A 540 0.59 3.00 -10.14
C GLY A 540 -0.45 2.09 -9.45
N THR A 541 -0.33 1.90 -8.13
CA THR A 541 -1.35 1.31 -7.25
C THR A 541 -2.50 2.26 -6.88
N GLU A 542 -2.31 3.59 -6.93
CA GLU A 542 -3.39 4.58 -6.72
C GLU A 542 -4.03 5.06 -8.03
N ASP A 543 -3.31 5.05 -9.15
CA ASP A 543 -3.86 5.43 -10.46
C ASP A 543 -5.08 4.57 -10.87
N GLN A 544 -5.18 3.31 -10.44
CA GLN A 544 -6.38 2.49 -10.65
C GLN A 544 -7.63 2.99 -9.91
N LYS A 545 -7.48 3.79 -8.84
CA LYS A 545 -8.59 4.37 -8.07
C LYS A 545 -8.86 5.84 -8.41
N LEU A 546 -7.83 6.60 -8.79
CA LEU A 546 -7.94 8.02 -9.11
C LEU A 546 -8.13 8.30 -10.60
N GLY A 547 -7.68 7.40 -11.49
CA GLY A 547 -7.84 7.50 -12.93
C GLY A 547 -9.28 7.81 -13.38
N PRO A 548 -10.30 7.03 -12.94
CA PRO A 548 -11.69 7.29 -13.32
C PRO A 548 -12.19 8.68 -12.90
N LYS A 549 -11.81 9.16 -11.70
CA LYS A 549 -12.19 10.49 -11.21
C LYS A 549 -11.48 11.62 -11.97
N ARG A 550 -10.21 11.43 -12.32
CA ARG A 550 -9.47 12.38 -13.15
C ARG A 550 -10.10 12.50 -14.54
N GLU A 551 -10.46 11.36 -15.13
CA GLU A 551 -11.10 11.29 -16.44
C GLU A 551 -12.53 11.86 -16.42
N GLU A 552 -13.30 11.62 -15.36
CA GLU A 552 -14.61 12.24 -15.11
C GLU A 552 -14.52 13.77 -15.06
N VAL A 553 -13.58 14.34 -14.30
CA VAL A 553 -13.37 15.80 -14.21
C VAL A 553 -12.94 16.39 -15.55
N LEU A 554 -12.06 15.72 -16.30
CA LEU A 554 -11.62 16.15 -17.63
C LEU A 554 -12.78 16.10 -18.64
N ASN A 555 -13.48 14.97 -18.73
CA ASN A 555 -14.63 14.80 -19.62
C ASN A 555 -15.75 15.81 -19.30
N GLY A 556 -16.08 15.96 -18.03
CA GLY A 556 -17.07 16.94 -17.56
C GLY A 556 -16.68 18.37 -17.94
N THR A 557 -15.43 18.77 -17.72
CA THR A 557 -15.01 20.17 -17.98
C THR A 557 -14.84 20.46 -19.48
N ILE A 558 -14.35 19.50 -20.27
CA ILE A 558 -14.30 19.63 -21.74
C ILE A 558 -15.73 19.66 -22.32
N GLY A 559 -16.66 18.89 -21.76
CA GLY A 559 -18.10 18.96 -22.09
C GLY A 559 -18.70 20.34 -21.78
N LYS A 560 -18.44 20.88 -20.58
CA LYS A 560 -18.86 22.23 -20.19
C LYS A 560 -18.35 23.32 -21.14
N LEU A 561 -17.07 23.25 -21.54
CA LEU A 561 -16.50 24.15 -22.56
C LEU A 561 -17.24 24.02 -23.90
N ASN A 562 -17.53 22.79 -24.35
CA ASN A 562 -18.25 22.52 -25.60
C ASN A 562 -19.65 23.15 -25.60
N ASP A 563 -20.38 23.02 -24.49
CA ASP A 563 -21.73 23.59 -24.36
C ASP A 563 -21.71 25.11 -24.26
N PHE A 564 -20.76 25.71 -23.54
CA PHE A 564 -20.54 27.16 -23.56
C PHE A 564 -20.28 27.68 -24.98
N PHE A 565 -19.44 27.00 -25.77
CA PHE A 565 -19.14 27.45 -27.13
C PHE A 565 -20.32 27.31 -28.11
N LYS A 566 -21.20 26.31 -27.95
CA LYS A 566 -22.45 26.23 -28.73
C LYS A 566 -23.36 27.43 -28.45
N VAL A 567 -23.55 27.75 -27.17
CA VAL A 567 -24.34 28.91 -26.72
C VAL A 567 -23.73 30.21 -27.26
N TRP A 568 -22.41 30.37 -27.11
CA TRP A 568 -21.66 31.49 -27.69
C TRP A 568 -21.92 31.64 -29.20
N GLN A 569 -21.74 30.57 -29.97
CA GLN A 569 -21.87 30.63 -31.44
C GLN A 569 -23.28 31.02 -31.90
N SER A 570 -24.32 30.67 -31.15
CA SER A 570 -25.71 31.04 -31.44
C SER A 570 -26.12 32.44 -30.96
N SER A 571 -25.24 33.18 -30.26
CA SER A 571 -25.60 34.41 -29.56
C SER A 571 -25.49 35.69 -30.41
N SER A 572 -26.34 36.66 -30.09
CA SER A 572 -26.26 38.06 -30.53
C SER A 572 -24.89 38.69 -30.23
N LEU A 573 -24.31 38.39 -29.08
CA LEU A 573 -23.00 38.89 -28.66
C LEU A 573 -21.85 38.41 -29.59
N CYS A 574 -21.90 37.16 -30.06
CA CYS A 574 -20.95 36.65 -31.04
C CYS A 574 -21.07 37.40 -32.38
N SER A 575 -22.29 37.60 -32.88
CA SER A 575 -22.54 38.39 -34.10
C SER A 575 -22.00 39.83 -33.96
N GLN A 576 -22.27 40.49 -32.83
CA GLN A 576 -21.77 41.83 -32.53
C GLN A 576 -20.23 41.92 -32.53
N LEU A 577 -19.54 40.98 -31.87
CA LEU A 577 -18.07 40.96 -31.89
C LEU A 577 -17.49 40.61 -33.28
N THR A 578 -18.23 39.83 -34.07
CA THR A 578 -17.86 39.48 -35.46
C THR A 578 -17.94 40.70 -36.38
N GLU A 579 -19.01 41.49 -36.28
CA GLU A 579 -19.17 42.76 -37.02
C GLU A 579 -18.08 43.77 -36.65
N ALA A 580 -17.71 43.81 -35.35
CA ALA A 580 -16.59 44.60 -34.85
C ALA A 580 -15.19 44.06 -35.25
N LYS A 581 -15.11 42.94 -35.98
CA LYS A 581 -13.87 42.28 -36.44
C LYS A 581 -12.87 41.98 -35.31
N ASN A 582 -13.36 41.67 -34.11
CA ASN A 582 -12.47 41.37 -32.98
C ASN A 582 -11.78 40.01 -33.18
N SER A 583 -10.45 39.96 -33.05
CA SER A 583 -9.66 38.75 -33.27
C SER A 583 -9.99 37.59 -32.31
N ILE A 584 -10.61 37.89 -31.16
CA ILE A 584 -11.03 36.87 -30.20
C ILE A 584 -12.05 35.89 -30.79
N VAL A 585 -12.88 36.33 -31.74
CA VAL A 585 -13.92 35.48 -32.36
C VAL A 585 -13.29 34.33 -33.14
N ASP A 586 -12.22 34.60 -33.89
CA ASP A 586 -11.46 33.61 -34.64
C ASP A 586 -10.69 32.66 -33.70
N GLU A 587 -10.08 33.17 -32.62
CA GLU A 587 -9.47 32.31 -31.59
C GLU A 587 -10.52 31.40 -30.91
N MET A 588 -11.71 31.91 -30.58
CA MET A 588 -12.80 31.14 -29.97
C MET A 588 -13.39 30.10 -30.94
N ALA A 589 -13.54 30.42 -32.23
CA ALA A 589 -14.01 29.48 -33.24
C ALA A 589 -13.01 28.31 -33.43
N LYS A 590 -11.71 28.62 -33.48
CA LYS A 590 -10.63 27.62 -33.51
C LYS A 590 -10.63 26.75 -32.26
N LEU A 591 -10.80 27.35 -31.09
CA LEU A 591 -10.84 26.63 -29.82
C LEU A 591 -12.08 25.72 -29.71
N PHE A 592 -13.25 26.19 -30.17
CA PHE A 592 -14.47 25.39 -30.24
C PHE A 592 -14.32 24.17 -31.15
N SER A 593 -13.65 24.31 -32.31
CA SER A 593 -13.35 23.18 -33.20
C SER A 593 -12.53 22.10 -32.50
N LEU A 594 -11.48 22.48 -31.77
CA LEU A 594 -10.65 21.54 -31.00
C LEU A 594 -11.42 20.89 -29.84
N VAL A 595 -12.22 21.67 -29.11
CA VAL A 595 -13.06 21.16 -28.01
C VAL A 595 -14.11 20.19 -28.54
N THR A 596 -14.78 20.52 -29.64
CA THR A 596 -15.76 19.64 -30.30
C THR A 596 -15.14 18.31 -30.71
N ALA A 597 -13.93 18.33 -31.28
CA ALA A 597 -13.19 17.12 -31.65
C ALA A 597 -12.71 16.31 -30.43
N ALA A 598 -12.35 16.97 -29.32
CA ALA A 598 -11.95 16.31 -28.07
C ALA A 598 -13.13 15.68 -27.28
N VAL A 599 -14.36 16.17 -27.49
CA VAL A 599 -15.60 15.53 -27.00
C VAL A 599 -16.02 14.39 -27.92
N ASN A 600 -16.07 14.64 -29.23
CA ASN A 600 -16.60 13.72 -30.23
C ASN A 600 -15.49 12.89 -30.88
N THR A 601 -14.86 12.02 -30.09
CA THR A 601 -13.62 11.30 -30.44
C THR A 601 -13.72 10.33 -31.64
N THR A 602 -14.91 9.98 -32.10
CA THR A 602 -15.13 9.00 -33.20
C THR A 602 -15.63 9.58 -34.54
N PRO A 603 -16.66 10.46 -34.60
CA PRO A 603 -17.20 10.89 -35.89
C PRO A 603 -16.34 11.95 -36.61
N VAL A 604 -15.61 12.79 -35.88
CA VAL A 604 -14.90 13.94 -36.46
C VAL A 604 -13.65 13.53 -37.24
N PHE A 605 -12.98 12.44 -36.82
CA PHE A 605 -11.75 11.94 -37.43
C PHE A 605 -12.00 10.97 -38.60
N LYS A 606 -13.14 11.08 -39.29
CA LYS A 606 -13.49 10.18 -40.41
C LYS A 606 -12.95 10.67 -41.76
N GLU A 607 -12.68 11.97 -41.89
CA GLU A 607 -12.20 12.59 -43.13
C GLU A 607 -10.76 13.11 -42.94
N ALA A 608 -9.89 12.82 -43.91
CA ALA A 608 -8.50 13.26 -43.89
C ALA A 608 -8.39 14.80 -43.86
N ALA A 609 -9.23 15.50 -44.63
CA ALA A 609 -9.29 16.96 -44.66
C ALA A 609 -9.66 17.56 -43.30
N ALA A 610 -10.61 16.95 -42.56
CA ALA A 610 -10.96 17.39 -41.21
C ALA A 610 -9.80 17.17 -40.22
N CYS A 611 -9.06 16.06 -40.35
CA CYS A 611 -7.88 15.79 -39.53
C CYS A 611 -6.75 16.81 -39.78
N GLU A 612 -6.47 17.15 -41.03
CA GLU A 612 -5.50 18.20 -41.40
C GLU A 612 -5.93 19.58 -40.90
N GLN A 613 -7.22 19.92 -41.03
CA GLN A 613 -7.78 21.17 -40.51
C GLN A 613 -7.65 21.28 -38.98
N LEU A 614 -7.86 20.18 -38.24
CA LEU A 614 -7.68 20.15 -36.78
C LEU A 614 -6.21 20.30 -36.38
N GLU A 615 -5.27 19.63 -37.06
CA GLU A 615 -3.83 19.83 -36.83
C GLU A 615 -3.38 21.27 -37.13
N ALA A 616 -3.86 21.85 -38.23
CA ALA A 616 -3.61 23.24 -38.60
C ALA A 616 -4.19 24.21 -37.55
N THR A 617 -5.41 23.95 -37.07
CA THR A 617 -6.09 24.74 -36.03
C THR A 617 -5.33 24.72 -34.70
N ARG A 618 -4.97 23.52 -34.21
CA ARG A 618 -4.13 23.32 -33.01
C ARG A 618 -2.81 24.05 -33.14
N THR A 619 -2.17 23.92 -34.29
CA THR A 619 -0.87 24.54 -34.59
C THR A 619 -0.97 26.07 -34.69
N GLY A 620 -2.08 26.60 -35.21
CA GLY A 620 -2.36 28.03 -35.25
C GLY A 620 -2.43 28.64 -33.85
N LEU A 621 -3.25 28.06 -32.96
CA LEU A 621 -3.40 28.53 -31.58
C LEU A 621 -2.10 28.41 -30.77
N LEU A 622 -1.31 27.34 -30.96
CA LEU A 622 -0.04 27.15 -30.25
C LEU A 622 1.14 27.98 -30.81
N LYS A 623 1.06 28.47 -32.07
CA LYS A 623 2.11 29.33 -32.65
C LYS A 623 2.07 30.75 -32.10
N VAL A 624 0.89 31.29 -31.82
CA VAL A 624 0.72 32.66 -31.31
C VAL A 624 0.95 32.66 -29.80
N LYS A 625 2.22 32.72 -29.37
CA LYS A 625 2.61 32.72 -27.94
C LYS A 625 2.05 33.90 -27.13
N THR A 626 1.61 34.96 -27.80
CA THR A 626 0.94 36.14 -27.24
C THR A 626 -0.59 36.09 -27.38
N GLY A 627 -1.12 34.99 -27.93
CA GLY A 627 -2.56 34.80 -28.14
C GLY A 627 -3.28 34.61 -26.82
N VAL A 628 -4.54 35.02 -26.77
CA VAL A 628 -5.27 35.19 -25.50
C VAL A 628 -5.45 33.84 -24.79
N PHE A 629 -5.70 32.78 -25.56
CA PHE A 629 -5.83 31.42 -25.03
C PHE A 629 -4.54 30.59 -25.04
N TYR A 630 -3.38 31.15 -25.42
CA TYR A 630 -2.12 30.36 -25.50
C TYR A 630 -1.78 29.68 -24.18
N ALA A 631 -1.81 30.41 -23.06
CA ALA A 631 -1.55 29.86 -21.74
C ALA A 631 -2.62 28.83 -21.31
N ALA A 632 -3.89 29.10 -21.62
CA ALA A 632 -4.98 28.19 -21.32
C ALA A 632 -4.85 26.85 -22.07
N ILE A 633 -4.41 26.87 -23.34
CA ILE A 633 -4.24 25.67 -24.16
C ILE A 633 -2.94 24.94 -23.83
N ALA A 634 -1.82 25.66 -23.69
CA ALA A 634 -0.49 25.05 -23.56
C ALA A 634 -0.10 24.69 -22.12
N MET A 635 -0.61 25.41 -21.11
CA MET A 635 -0.19 25.27 -19.71
C MET A 635 -1.25 24.67 -18.79
N SER A 636 -2.53 24.71 -19.16
CA SER A 636 -3.58 24.10 -18.31
C SER A 636 -3.70 22.59 -18.56
N PRO A 637 -4.06 21.79 -17.52
CA PRO A 637 -4.32 20.37 -17.70
C PRO A 637 -5.38 20.10 -18.76
N ILE A 638 -6.48 20.86 -18.76
CA ILE A 638 -7.62 20.70 -19.68
C ILE A 638 -7.23 21.04 -21.12
N GLY A 639 -6.49 22.14 -21.33
CA GLY A 639 -5.98 22.53 -22.65
C GLY A 639 -5.01 21.51 -23.23
N SER A 640 -4.12 20.98 -22.37
CA SER A 640 -3.18 19.92 -22.77
C SER A 640 -3.90 18.61 -23.13
N GLU A 641 -4.96 18.25 -22.39
CA GLU A 641 -5.80 17.07 -22.65
C GLU A 641 -6.58 17.21 -23.96
N ILE A 642 -7.18 18.37 -24.23
CA ILE A 642 -7.84 18.66 -25.53
C ILE A 642 -6.85 18.48 -26.68
N CYS A 643 -5.65 19.04 -26.56
CA CYS A 643 -4.60 18.88 -27.57
C CYS A 643 -4.17 17.42 -27.74
N ALA A 644 -4.02 16.67 -26.63
CA ALA A 644 -3.65 15.26 -26.65
C ALA A 644 -4.70 14.41 -27.38
N ARG A 645 -5.99 14.57 -27.03
CA ARG A 645 -7.11 13.83 -27.66
C ARG A 645 -7.24 14.10 -29.15
N VAL A 646 -7.14 15.37 -29.57
CA VAL A 646 -7.14 15.72 -31.00
C VAL A 646 -5.94 15.09 -31.73
N SER A 647 -4.77 15.08 -31.10
CA SER A 647 -3.56 14.46 -31.67
C SER A 647 -3.72 12.94 -31.80
N GLN A 648 -4.28 12.29 -30.78
CA GLN A 648 -4.54 10.85 -30.77
C GLN A 648 -5.58 10.47 -31.83
N GLY A 649 -6.67 11.23 -31.97
CA GLY A 649 -7.69 10.99 -33.00
C GLY A 649 -7.13 11.08 -34.42
N VAL A 650 -6.30 12.09 -34.71
CA VAL A 650 -5.64 12.22 -36.02
C VAL A 650 -4.61 11.10 -36.26
N GLN A 651 -3.86 10.69 -35.24
CA GLN A 651 -2.93 9.57 -35.33
C GLN A 651 -3.66 8.24 -35.57
N GLN A 652 -4.78 8.01 -34.89
CA GLN A 652 -5.61 6.82 -35.08
C GLN A 652 -6.20 6.78 -36.49
N HIS A 653 -6.73 7.90 -37.02
CA HIS A 653 -7.21 7.96 -38.41
C HIS A 653 -6.11 7.59 -39.43
N ARG A 654 -4.90 8.15 -39.26
CA ARG A 654 -3.76 7.81 -40.14
C ARG A 654 -3.35 6.34 -40.04
N ALA A 655 -3.42 5.75 -38.84
CA ALA A 655 -3.17 4.32 -38.65
C ALA A 655 -4.27 3.46 -39.29
N ASP A 656 -5.55 3.81 -39.09
CA ASP A 656 -6.71 3.13 -39.65
C ASP A 656 -6.67 3.08 -41.19
N VAL A 657 -6.27 4.17 -41.86
CA VAL A 657 -6.10 4.19 -43.32
C VAL A 657 -5.06 3.17 -43.79
N LEU A 658 -3.91 3.09 -43.11
CA LEU A 658 -2.86 2.10 -43.43
C LEU A 658 -3.32 0.66 -43.14
N LEU A 659 -4.00 0.45 -42.00
CA LEU A 659 -4.52 -0.85 -41.59
C LEU A 659 -5.64 -1.35 -42.54
N SER A 660 -6.44 -0.45 -43.11
CA SER A 660 -7.42 -0.80 -44.15
C SER A 660 -6.72 -1.37 -45.39
N MET A 661 -5.61 -0.75 -45.83
CA MET A 661 -4.81 -1.26 -46.94
C MET A 661 -4.11 -2.60 -46.61
N GLU A 662 -3.63 -2.78 -45.38
CA GLU A 662 -3.09 -4.07 -44.92
C GLU A 662 -4.16 -5.17 -44.91
N LEU A 663 -5.39 -4.85 -44.51
CA LEU A 663 -6.51 -5.79 -44.50
C LEU A 663 -6.97 -6.14 -45.93
N GLU A 664 -7.04 -5.18 -46.84
CA GLU A 664 -7.32 -5.43 -48.26
C GLU A 664 -6.27 -6.37 -48.86
N SER A 665 -4.98 -6.13 -48.58
CA SER A 665 -3.90 -7.04 -48.98
C SER A 665 -4.04 -8.44 -48.37
N ALA A 666 -4.47 -8.57 -47.11
CA ALA A 666 -4.74 -9.86 -46.48
C ALA A 666 -5.96 -10.57 -47.12
N LEU A 667 -6.98 -9.82 -47.52
CA LEU A 667 -8.16 -10.34 -48.22
C LEU A 667 -7.82 -10.85 -49.62
N GLU A 668 -7.01 -10.12 -50.40
CA GLU A 668 -6.49 -10.57 -51.70
C GLU A 668 -5.72 -11.89 -51.56
N ILE A 669 -4.86 -12.00 -50.54
CA ILE A 669 -4.16 -13.25 -50.23
C ILE A 669 -5.17 -14.36 -49.93
N ALA A 670 -6.14 -14.13 -49.03
CA ALA A 670 -7.16 -15.11 -48.65
C ALA A 670 -7.98 -15.61 -49.85
N GLN A 671 -8.33 -14.72 -50.78
CA GLN A 671 -9.02 -15.05 -52.02
C GLN A 671 -8.12 -15.86 -52.99
N SER A 672 -6.82 -15.56 -53.05
CA SER A 672 -5.86 -16.29 -53.89
C SER A 672 -5.54 -17.72 -53.40
N LEU A 673 -5.82 -18.03 -52.14
CA LEU A 673 -5.59 -19.36 -51.56
C LEU A 673 -6.62 -20.38 -52.05
N LYS A 674 -6.12 -21.45 -52.68
CA LYS A 674 -6.88 -22.66 -53.03
C LYS A 674 -7.50 -23.30 -51.77
N ALA A 675 -8.47 -24.20 -51.97
CA ALA A 675 -9.10 -24.95 -50.88
C ALA A 675 -8.05 -25.73 -50.05
N LEU A 676 -8.01 -25.44 -48.74
CA LEU A 676 -7.11 -26.03 -47.76
C LEU A 676 -7.79 -27.26 -47.15
N ASN A 677 -7.91 -28.33 -47.95
CA ASN A 677 -8.50 -29.61 -47.57
C ASN A 677 -7.38 -30.56 -47.07
N PRO A 678 -7.68 -31.60 -46.27
CA PRO A 678 -6.65 -32.51 -45.74
C PRO A 678 -5.72 -33.09 -46.82
N GLU A 679 -6.29 -33.49 -47.96
CA GLU A 679 -5.55 -34.04 -49.11
C GLU A 679 -4.54 -33.05 -49.72
N SER A 680 -4.83 -31.74 -49.74
CA SER A 680 -3.94 -30.73 -50.33
C SER A 680 -2.81 -30.30 -49.39
N LEU A 681 -2.83 -30.75 -48.14
CA LEU A 681 -1.76 -30.58 -47.16
C LEU A 681 -0.84 -31.82 -47.05
N LEU A 682 -1.15 -32.92 -47.74
CA LEU A 682 -0.34 -34.14 -47.70
C LEU A 682 0.67 -34.20 -48.86
N LYS A 683 1.91 -34.59 -48.54
CA LYS A 683 2.94 -34.87 -49.53
C LYS A 683 3.71 -36.13 -49.14
N THR A 684 3.66 -37.17 -49.97
CA THR A 684 4.48 -38.37 -49.76
C THR A 684 5.91 -38.11 -50.18
N LYS A 685 6.86 -38.39 -49.29
CA LYS A 685 8.29 -38.26 -49.53
C LYS A 685 9.00 -39.47 -48.91
N ASP A 686 9.78 -40.18 -49.72
CA ASP A 686 10.58 -41.34 -49.29
C ASP A 686 9.76 -42.47 -48.60
N GLY A 687 8.46 -42.58 -48.94
CA GLY A 687 7.53 -43.56 -48.37
C GLY A 687 6.81 -43.07 -47.10
N GLU A 688 7.34 -42.05 -46.41
CA GLU A 688 6.61 -41.38 -45.35
C GLU A 688 5.67 -40.30 -45.93
N VAL A 689 4.48 -40.21 -45.35
CA VAL A 689 3.59 -39.07 -45.61
C VAL A 689 4.10 -37.90 -44.76
N GLU A 690 4.24 -36.70 -45.33
CA GLU A 690 4.59 -35.45 -44.63
C GLU A 690 3.40 -34.45 -44.72
N VAL A 691 3.17 -33.64 -43.68
CA VAL A 691 2.18 -32.54 -43.71
C VAL A 691 2.90 -31.28 -44.14
N VAL A 692 2.54 -30.74 -45.31
CA VAL A 692 3.16 -29.56 -45.93
C VAL A 692 2.08 -28.55 -46.26
N VAL A 693 2.13 -27.37 -45.63
CA VAL A 693 1.14 -26.31 -45.87
C VAL A 693 1.47 -25.56 -47.18
N PRO A 694 0.61 -25.62 -48.21
CA PRO A 694 0.88 -24.97 -49.49
C PRO A 694 0.83 -23.44 -49.32
N GLN A 695 1.80 -22.75 -49.92
CA GLN A 695 1.97 -21.29 -49.83
C GLN A 695 2.06 -20.77 -48.37
N GLN A 696 2.65 -21.55 -47.45
CA GLN A 696 2.85 -21.20 -46.03
C GLN A 696 3.24 -19.74 -45.78
N HIS A 697 4.19 -19.19 -46.53
CA HIS A 697 4.64 -17.80 -46.39
C HIS A 697 3.51 -16.77 -46.58
N LYS A 698 2.57 -17.00 -47.51
CA LYS A 698 1.42 -16.12 -47.72
C LYS A 698 0.39 -16.23 -46.60
N ILE A 699 0.18 -17.43 -46.07
CA ILE A 699 -0.74 -17.65 -44.95
C ILE A 699 -0.18 -16.96 -43.70
N VAL A 700 1.12 -17.03 -43.45
CA VAL A 700 1.79 -16.30 -42.36
C VAL A 700 1.65 -14.77 -42.53
N ASP A 701 1.87 -14.24 -43.74
CA ASP A 701 1.69 -12.81 -44.03
C ASP A 701 0.22 -12.35 -43.80
N MET A 702 -0.75 -13.10 -44.34
CA MET A 702 -2.18 -12.86 -44.14
C MET A 702 -2.59 -12.86 -42.65
N VAL A 703 -2.09 -13.82 -41.87
CA VAL A 703 -2.34 -13.93 -40.43
C VAL A 703 -1.68 -12.79 -39.65
N SER A 704 -0.46 -12.40 -40.03
CA SER A 704 0.26 -11.29 -39.43
C SER A 704 -0.48 -9.96 -39.63
N LYS A 705 -0.93 -9.69 -40.86
CA LYS A 705 -1.77 -8.53 -41.20
C LYS A 705 -3.09 -8.53 -40.45
N LEU A 706 -3.79 -9.68 -40.38
CA LEU A 706 -5.03 -9.81 -39.59
C LEU A 706 -4.79 -9.52 -38.10
N ALA A 707 -3.68 -9.99 -37.52
CA ALA A 707 -3.34 -9.74 -36.12
C ALA A 707 -3.02 -8.25 -35.88
N CYS A 708 -2.21 -7.63 -36.74
CA CYS A 708 -1.91 -6.19 -36.72
C CYS A 708 -3.18 -5.34 -36.78
N PHE A 709 -4.10 -5.69 -37.69
CA PHE A 709 -5.40 -5.05 -37.82
C PHE A 709 -6.23 -5.17 -36.54
N LYS A 710 -6.45 -6.39 -36.02
CA LYS A 710 -7.26 -6.60 -34.80
C LYS A 710 -6.71 -5.92 -33.55
N GLU A 711 -5.39 -5.77 -33.46
CA GLU A 711 -4.73 -5.11 -32.32
C GLU A 711 -4.82 -3.58 -32.39
N LYS A 712 -4.71 -2.98 -33.59
CA LYS A 712 -4.47 -1.54 -33.76
C LYS A 712 -5.59 -0.76 -34.43
N ALA A 713 -6.48 -1.41 -35.19
CA ALA A 713 -7.56 -0.74 -35.89
C ALA A 713 -8.60 -0.21 -34.90
N SER A 714 -9.10 1.00 -35.12
CA SER A 714 -10.19 1.53 -34.30
C SER A 714 -11.45 0.67 -34.44
N LYS A 715 -12.31 0.72 -33.41
CA LYS A 715 -13.58 -0.02 -33.42
C LYS A 715 -14.47 0.33 -34.62
N ASP A 716 -14.50 1.59 -35.04
CA ASP A 716 -15.29 2.04 -36.20
C ASP A 716 -14.77 1.44 -37.52
N LEU A 717 -13.46 1.19 -37.64
CA LEU A 717 -12.89 0.46 -38.78
C LEU A 717 -13.20 -1.05 -38.67
N GLN A 718 -13.02 -1.66 -37.50
CA GLN A 718 -13.35 -3.08 -37.28
C GLN A 718 -14.82 -3.40 -37.60
N ASP A 719 -15.75 -2.55 -37.13
CA ASP A 719 -17.19 -2.69 -37.35
C ASP A 719 -17.59 -2.54 -38.84
N ARG A 720 -16.82 -1.79 -39.65
CA ARG A 720 -17.00 -1.70 -41.11
C ARG A 720 -16.38 -2.87 -41.88
N SER A 721 -15.31 -3.46 -41.35
CA SER A 721 -14.49 -4.48 -42.00
C SER A 721 -14.92 -5.93 -41.74
N VAL A 722 -16.11 -6.14 -41.16
CA VAL A 722 -16.63 -7.47 -40.75
C VAL A 722 -16.61 -8.50 -41.88
N GLU A 723 -17.01 -8.14 -43.10
CA GLU A 723 -17.02 -9.07 -44.24
C GLU A 723 -15.60 -9.53 -44.66
N PRO A 724 -14.63 -8.63 -44.94
CA PRO A 724 -13.23 -9.01 -45.13
C PRO A 724 -12.65 -9.89 -44.01
N LEU A 725 -12.91 -9.54 -42.74
CA LEU A 725 -12.45 -10.31 -41.58
C LEU A 725 -13.01 -11.73 -41.61
N THR A 726 -14.32 -11.88 -41.85
CA THR A 726 -15.01 -13.18 -41.92
C THR A 726 -14.42 -14.07 -43.02
N VAL A 727 -14.09 -13.50 -44.19
CA VAL A 727 -13.46 -14.26 -45.28
C VAL A 727 -12.08 -14.79 -44.88
N ILE A 728 -11.23 -13.95 -44.28
CA ILE A 728 -9.88 -14.35 -43.83
C ILE A 728 -9.97 -15.40 -42.71
N GLU A 729 -10.84 -15.20 -41.73
CA GLU A 729 -11.07 -16.13 -40.62
C GLU A 729 -11.60 -17.49 -41.09
N SER A 730 -12.44 -17.52 -42.12
CA SER A 730 -12.93 -18.78 -42.70
C SER A 730 -11.79 -19.63 -43.28
N LYS A 731 -10.76 -19.01 -43.88
CA LYS A 731 -9.58 -19.69 -44.42
C LYS A 731 -8.67 -20.22 -43.31
N ILE A 732 -8.47 -19.45 -42.24
CA ILE A 732 -7.73 -19.87 -41.05
C ILE A 732 -8.44 -21.06 -40.37
N THR A 733 -9.76 -20.98 -40.24
CA THR A 733 -10.58 -22.06 -39.66
C THR A 733 -10.52 -23.32 -40.51
N ALA A 734 -10.64 -23.22 -41.84
CA ALA A 734 -10.49 -24.35 -42.75
C ALA A 734 -9.11 -25.01 -42.64
N LEU A 735 -8.03 -24.22 -42.50
CA LEU A 735 -6.68 -24.76 -42.26
C LEU A 735 -6.60 -25.50 -40.92
N SER A 736 -7.14 -24.94 -39.83
CA SER A 736 -7.18 -25.60 -38.52
C SER A 736 -7.89 -26.95 -38.60
N SER A 737 -9.12 -26.99 -39.11
CA SER A 737 -9.91 -28.21 -39.25
C SER A 737 -9.22 -29.27 -40.10
N SER A 738 -8.57 -28.87 -41.19
CA SER A 738 -7.81 -29.81 -42.05
C SER A 738 -6.56 -30.36 -41.36
N LEU A 739 -5.85 -29.55 -40.57
CA LEU A 739 -4.71 -30.04 -39.78
C LEU A 739 -5.16 -30.97 -38.64
N GLU A 740 -6.31 -30.71 -38.01
CA GLU A 740 -6.91 -31.58 -36.96
C GLU A 740 -7.21 -32.99 -37.51
N VAL A 741 -7.87 -33.09 -38.67
CA VAL A 741 -8.16 -34.38 -39.34
C VAL A 741 -6.86 -35.16 -39.63
N LEU A 742 -5.81 -34.48 -40.09
CA LEU A 742 -4.54 -35.13 -40.43
C LEU A 742 -3.80 -35.65 -39.20
N ILE A 743 -3.84 -34.96 -38.06
CA ILE A 743 -3.25 -35.46 -36.82
C ILE A 743 -3.95 -36.70 -36.32
N SER A 744 -5.29 -36.72 -36.37
CA SER A 744 -6.07 -37.90 -35.99
C SER A 744 -5.73 -39.11 -36.87
N GLN A 745 -5.59 -38.90 -38.19
CA GLN A 745 -5.11 -39.92 -39.13
C GLN A 745 -3.67 -40.38 -38.85
N ARG A 746 -2.76 -39.46 -38.48
CA ARG A 746 -1.35 -39.75 -38.12
C ARG A 746 -1.24 -40.66 -36.91
N TYR A 747 -1.90 -40.30 -35.81
CA TYR A 747 -1.87 -41.09 -34.60
C TYR A 747 -2.51 -42.46 -34.81
N THR A 748 -3.64 -42.50 -35.51
CA THR A 748 -4.35 -43.76 -35.82
C THR A 748 -3.49 -44.68 -36.68
N SER A 749 -2.99 -44.22 -37.83
CA SER A 749 -2.18 -45.04 -38.75
C SER A 749 -0.84 -45.51 -38.17
N LYS A 750 -0.24 -44.77 -37.23
CA LYS A 750 1.04 -45.14 -36.61
C LYS A 750 0.93 -46.05 -35.39
N PHE A 751 -0.14 -45.94 -34.59
CA PHE A 751 -0.21 -46.59 -33.28
C PHE A 751 -1.42 -47.50 -33.07
N SER A 752 -2.54 -47.33 -33.80
CA SER A 752 -3.81 -48.02 -33.50
C SER A 752 -3.66 -49.53 -33.44
N ASP A 753 -3.12 -50.13 -34.51
CA ASP A 753 -3.11 -51.59 -34.69
C ASP A 753 -2.23 -52.32 -33.65
N SER A 754 -1.14 -51.67 -33.22
CA SER A 754 -0.20 -52.25 -32.25
C SER A 754 -0.54 -51.90 -30.80
N MET A 755 -1.09 -50.70 -30.53
CA MET A 755 -1.32 -50.22 -29.16
C MET A 755 -2.65 -50.68 -28.58
N THR A 756 -3.71 -50.73 -29.39
CA THR A 756 -5.06 -51.14 -28.95
C THR A 756 -5.09 -52.53 -28.30
N PRO A 757 -4.51 -53.60 -28.88
CA PRO A 757 -4.52 -54.92 -28.24
C PRO A 757 -3.71 -54.96 -26.93
N LEU A 758 -2.60 -54.22 -26.84
CA LEU A 758 -1.77 -54.14 -25.64
C LEU A 758 -2.48 -53.40 -24.50
N MET A 759 -3.13 -52.27 -24.80
CA MET A 759 -3.96 -51.54 -23.83
C MET A 759 -5.12 -52.41 -23.33
N ALA A 760 -5.79 -53.15 -24.23
CA ALA A 760 -6.87 -54.08 -23.86
C ALA A 760 -6.40 -55.33 -23.08
N ALA A 761 -5.12 -55.70 -23.17
CA ALA A 761 -4.52 -56.72 -22.30
C ALA A 761 -4.20 -56.15 -20.91
N MET A 762 -3.73 -54.91 -20.83
CA MET A 762 -3.46 -54.21 -19.57
C MET A 762 -4.74 -53.99 -18.74
N THR A 763 -5.84 -53.55 -19.35
CA THR A 763 -7.12 -53.34 -18.64
C THR A 763 -7.74 -54.63 -18.10
N LYS A 764 -7.30 -55.80 -18.59
CA LYS A 764 -7.68 -57.13 -18.11
C LYS A 764 -6.69 -57.74 -17.11
N GLY A 765 -5.64 -57.02 -16.71
CA GLY A 765 -4.57 -57.53 -15.84
C GLY A 765 -3.73 -58.64 -16.47
N ALA A 766 -3.76 -58.78 -17.80
CA ALA A 766 -3.21 -59.92 -18.56
C ALA A 766 -1.94 -59.57 -19.35
N LEU A 767 -1.27 -58.47 -19.01
CA LEU A 767 -0.20 -57.87 -19.83
C LEU A 767 1.12 -58.67 -19.86
N GLY A 768 1.44 -59.41 -18.80
CA GLY A 768 2.57 -60.34 -18.74
C GLY A 768 3.90 -59.81 -19.31
N GLU A 769 4.51 -60.59 -20.21
CA GLU A 769 5.76 -60.26 -20.89
C GLU A 769 5.64 -59.10 -21.90
N ASP A 770 4.43 -58.80 -22.39
CA ASP A 770 4.17 -57.71 -23.34
C ASP A 770 4.18 -56.31 -22.68
N SER A 771 4.35 -56.25 -21.35
CA SER A 771 4.48 -55.01 -20.58
C SER A 771 5.62 -54.10 -21.07
N HIS A 772 6.76 -54.67 -21.48
CA HIS A 772 7.85 -53.90 -22.09
C HIS A 772 7.42 -53.27 -23.41
N LYS A 773 6.71 -54.01 -24.28
CA LYS A 773 6.28 -53.52 -25.60
C LYS A 773 5.30 -52.36 -25.45
N LEU A 774 4.36 -52.44 -24.51
CA LEU A 774 3.42 -51.35 -24.24
C LEU A 774 4.15 -50.10 -23.70
N TYR A 775 5.09 -50.27 -22.77
CA TYR A 775 5.87 -49.14 -22.23
C TYR A 775 6.76 -48.46 -23.29
N GLU A 776 7.34 -49.25 -24.20
CA GLU A 776 8.08 -48.76 -25.37
C GLU A 776 7.16 -47.99 -26.33
N MET A 777 5.97 -48.52 -26.65
CA MET A 777 4.97 -47.82 -27.46
C MET A 777 4.50 -46.51 -26.84
N ILE A 778 4.21 -46.48 -25.53
CA ILE A 778 3.86 -45.25 -24.79
C ILE A 778 5.01 -44.24 -24.90
N THR A 779 6.26 -44.68 -24.71
CA THR A 779 7.45 -43.80 -24.84
C THR A 779 7.62 -43.26 -26.26
N CYS A 780 7.40 -44.08 -27.28
CA CYS A 780 7.38 -43.66 -28.68
C CYS A 780 6.25 -42.66 -28.98
N MET A 781 5.09 -42.79 -28.33
CA MET A 781 3.96 -41.87 -28.50
C MET A 781 4.19 -40.53 -27.81
N VAL A 782 4.81 -40.51 -26.61
CA VAL A 782 5.28 -39.27 -25.93
C VAL A 782 6.26 -38.49 -26.82
N ALA A 783 7.15 -39.20 -27.52
CA ALA A 783 8.15 -38.59 -28.40
C ALA A 783 7.64 -38.26 -29.82
N TYR A 784 6.39 -38.61 -30.16
CA TYR A 784 5.89 -38.45 -31.52
C TYR A 784 5.33 -37.06 -31.79
N LEU A 785 5.88 -36.43 -32.83
CA LEU A 785 5.40 -35.17 -33.39
C LEU A 785 4.63 -35.48 -34.69
N PRO A 786 3.28 -35.45 -34.69
CA PRO A 786 2.47 -35.78 -35.87
C PRO A 786 2.59 -34.73 -36.98
N LEU A 787 2.85 -33.47 -36.59
CA LEU A 787 3.30 -32.39 -37.47
C LEU A 787 4.81 -32.20 -37.31
N GLY A 788 5.49 -31.75 -38.37
CA GLY A 788 6.88 -31.29 -38.28
C GLY A 788 7.01 -30.03 -37.41
N LYS A 789 8.20 -29.41 -37.39
CA LYS A 789 8.46 -28.12 -36.71
C LYS A 789 7.80 -26.93 -37.44
N ILE A 790 6.47 -26.97 -37.55
CA ILE A 790 5.65 -25.95 -38.18
C ILE A 790 5.24 -24.95 -37.07
N PRO A 791 5.54 -23.65 -37.20
CA PRO A 791 5.16 -22.64 -36.20
C PRO A 791 3.66 -22.34 -36.30
N LEU A 792 2.84 -23.14 -35.62
CA LEU A 792 1.38 -23.09 -35.69
C LEU A 792 0.81 -21.72 -35.32
N CYS A 793 1.38 -21.06 -34.30
CA CYS A 793 1.02 -19.69 -33.94
C CYS A 793 1.21 -18.66 -35.07
N LYS A 794 2.17 -18.87 -35.99
CA LYS A 794 2.35 -18.01 -37.19
C LYS A 794 1.34 -18.33 -38.30
N LEU A 795 0.78 -19.54 -38.32
CA LEU A 795 -0.13 -20.04 -39.37
C LEU A 795 -1.63 -19.92 -39.04
N LEU A 796 -1.99 -19.99 -37.76
CA LEU A 796 -3.37 -19.93 -37.29
C LEU A 796 -3.67 -18.65 -36.51
N GLY A 797 -2.65 -17.84 -36.24
CA GLY A 797 -2.67 -16.75 -35.27
C GLY A 797 -2.46 -17.27 -33.85
N LYS A 798 -2.08 -16.38 -32.92
CA LYS A 798 -1.67 -16.75 -31.56
C LYS A 798 -2.72 -17.59 -30.82
N ALA A 799 -3.96 -17.11 -30.70
CA ALA A 799 -4.99 -17.78 -29.92
C ALA A 799 -5.35 -19.18 -30.47
N SER A 800 -5.55 -19.31 -31.78
CA SER A 800 -5.87 -20.58 -32.43
C SER A 800 -4.67 -21.53 -32.45
N GLY A 801 -3.45 -21.01 -32.65
CA GLY A 801 -2.20 -21.78 -32.57
C GLY A 801 -1.95 -22.35 -31.17
N GLU A 802 -2.06 -21.52 -30.12
CA GLU A 802 -1.94 -21.98 -28.72
C GLU A 802 -3.05 -22.96 -28.32
N ALA A 803 -4.27 -22.81 -28.86
CA ALA A 803 -5.35 -23.77 -28.67
C ALA A 803 -5.02 -25.12 -29.34
N PHE A 804 -4.47 -25.09 -30.55
CA PHE A 804 -4.08 -26.26 -31.33
C PHE A 804 -2.88 -26.99 -30.70
N GLU A 805 -1.85 -26.26 -30.29
CA GLU A 805 -0.67 -26.78 -29.59
C GLU A 805 -1.07 -27.45 -28.25
N ARG A 806 -2.06 -26.90 -27.53
CA ARG A 806 -2.65 -27.56 -26.35
C ARG A 806 -3.33 -28.89 -26.69
N ARG A 807 -4.00 -29.03 -27.85
CA ARG A 807 -4.58 -30.31 -28.26
C ARG A 807 -3.50 -31.36 -28.54
N LEU A 808 -2.44 -30.98 -29.27
CA LEU A 808 -1.28 -31.84 -29.49
C LEU A 808 -0.62 -32.28 -28.17
N ALA A 809 -0.46 -31.34 -27.23
CA ALA A 809 0.11 -31.62 -25.93
C ALA A 809 -0.76 -32.56 -25.07
N VAL A 810 -2.08 -32.65 -25.29
CA VAL A 810 -2.96 -33.52 -24.49
C VAL A 810 -2.58 -34.99 -24.62
N VAL A 811 -2.24 -35.45 -25.84
CA VAL A 811 -1.85 -36.84 -26.10
C VAL A 811 -0.54 -37.17 -25.39
N ALA A 812 0.45 -36.29 -25.52
CA ALA A 812 1.73 -36.43 -24.83
C ALA A 812 1.56 -36.39 -23.31
N ALA A 813 0.70 -35.51 -22.76
CA ALA A 813 0.44 -35.41 -21.33
C ALA A 813 -0.20 -36.68 -20.76
N PHE A 814 -1.25 -37.22 -21.41
CA PHE A 814 -1.85 -38.50 -21.01
C PHE A 814 -0.83 -39.65 -21.06
N MET A 815 0.02 -39.68 -22.09
CA MET A 815 1.03 -40.73 -22.23
C MET A 815 2.21 -40.57 -21.26
N CYS A 816 2.59 -39.35 -20.87
CA CYS A 816 3.54 -39.12 -19.78
C CYS A 816 2.97 -39.61 -18.44
N LEU A 817 1.74 -39.22 -18.09
CA LEU A 817 1.10 -39.68 -16.85
C LEU A 817 0.94 -41.21 -16.82
N LEU A 818 0.55 -41.83 -17.94
CA LEU A 818 0.47 -43.29 -18.04
C LEU A 818 1.85 -43.94 -17.94
N LYS A 819 2.91 -43.33 -18.49
CA LYS A 819 4.29 -43.81 -18.43
C LYS A 819 4.85 -43.76 -17.00
N ASP A 820 4.70 -42.61 -16.35
CA ASP A 820 5.22 -42.37 -15.00
C ASP A 820 4.45 -43.22 -13.96
N GLY A 821 3.14 -43.41 -14.17
CA GLY A 821 2.29 -44.30 -13.39
C GLY A 821 2.34 -45.77 -13.79
N PHE A 822 3.01 -46.15 -14.89
CA PHE A 822 2.79 -47.43 -15.59
C PHE A 822 2.85 -48.66 -14.67
N ALA A 823 3.95 -48.81 -13.93
CA ALA A 823 4.15 -49.94 -13.03
C ALA A 823 3.17 -49.97 -11.85
N LEU A 824 2.66 -48.81 -11.42
CA LEU A 824 1.68 -48.69 -10.33
C LEU A 824 0.26 -48.97 -10.82
N ILE A 825 -0.09 -48.48 -12.01
CA ILE A 825 -1.38 -48.74 -12.67
C ILE A 825 -1.49 -50.22 -13.03
N VAL A 826 -0.43 -50.84 -13.57
CA VAL A 826 -0.40 -52.29 -13.83
C VAL A 826 -0.62 -53.07 -12.53
N LYS A 827 0.09 -52.74 -11.43
CA LYS A 827 -0.13 -53.37 -10.12
C LYS A 827 -1.54 -53.15 -9.56
N MET A 828 -2.12 -51.97 -9.77
CA MET A 828 -3.50 -51.66 -9.38
C MET A 828 -4.52 -52.51 -10.14
N LEU A 829 -4.21 -52.90 -11.37
CA LEU A 829 -5.06 -53.71 -12.25
C LEU A 829 -4.76 -55.23 -12.17
N THR A 830 -3.70 -55.65 -11.47
CA THR A 830 -3.47 -57.07 -11.09
C THR A 830 -4.03 -57.37 -9.69
N LYS A 831 -3.84 -58.60 -9.22
CA LYS A 831 -4.29 -59.06 -7.89
C LYS A 831 -3.43 -58.51 -6.73
N ASP A 832 -2.40 -57.71 -7.01
CA ASP A 832 -1.41 -57.23 -6.05
C ASP A 832 -1.73 -55.81 -5.54
N PHE A 833 -3.01 -55.45 -5.53
CA PHE A 833 -3.50 -54.16 -5.09
C PHE A 833 -3.25 -53.93 -3.59
N ASN A 834 -2.70 -52.76 -3.26
CA ASN A 834 -2.52 -52.27 -1.89
C ASN A 834 -3.04 -50.82 -1.79
N GLU A 835 -3.54 -50.44 -0.62
CA GLU A 835 -4.09 -49.11 -0.32
C GLU A 835 -3.08 -47.98 -0.57
N ASP A 836 -1.79 -48.21 -0.28
CA ASP A 836 -0.69 -47.27 -0.54
C ASP A 836 -0.60 -46.84 -2.02
N LEU A 837 -1.13 -47.62 -2.96
CA LEU A 837 -1.17 -47.27 -4.38
C LEU A 837 -2.13 -46.11 -4.67
N LEU A 838 -3.21 -45.96 -3.88
CA LEU A 838 -4.19 -44.90 -4.04
C LEU A 838 -3.64 -43.53 -3.62
N SER A 839 -2.65 -43.49 -2.72
CA SER A 839 -2.00 -42.24 -2.31
C SER A 839 -0.84 -41.84 -3.24
N GLN A 840 -0.44 -42.69 -4.20
CA GLN A 840 0.67 -42.37 -5.11
C GLN A 840 0.27 -41.26 -6.10
N PRO A 841 1.03 -40.15 -6.18
CA PRO A 841 0.71 -39.03 -7.07
C PRO A 841 0.50 -39.43 -8.52
N ALA A 842 1.33 -40.33 -9.07
CA ALA A 842 1.20 -40.77 -10.46
C ALA A 842 -0.13 -41.50 -10.77
N VAL A 843 -0.69 -42.25 -9.81
CA VAL A 843 -1.99 -42.92 -9.95
C VAL A 843 -3.13 -41.90 -9.78
N THR A 844 -2.98 -40.99 -8.82
CA THR A 844 -3.93 -39.90 -8.53
C THR A 844 -4.08 -38.92 -9.69
N GLU A 845 -2.96 -38.41 -10.23
CA GLU A 845 -2.93 -37.44 -11.34
C GLU A 845 -3.48 -38.07 -12.61
N PHE A 846 -3.08 -39.32 -12.92
CA PHE A 846 -3.58 -40.04 -14.08
C PHE A 846 -5.09 -40.30 -13.97
N TYR A 847 -5.60 -40.78 -12.84
CA TYR A 847 -7.04 -40.97 -12.63
C TYR A 847 -7.82 -39.65 -12.72
N THR A 848 -7.30 -38.58 -12.12
CA THR A 848 -7.91 -37.25 -12.20
C THR A 848 -7.96 -36.76 -13.65
N LYS A 849 -6.91 -37.00 -14.44
CA LYS A 849 -6.88 -36.64 -15.85
C LYS A 849 -7.79 -37.51 -16.73
N LEU A 850 -8.03 -38.76 -16.37
CA LEU A 850 -9.08 -39.59 -16.98
C LEU A 850 -10.50 -39.09 -16.69
N GLN A 851 -10.72 -38.42 -15.55
CA GLN A 851 -12.03 -37.86 -15.21
C GLN A 851 -12.29 -36.48 -15.83
N ASP A 852 -11.23 -35.74 -16.17
CA ASP A 852 -11.29 -34.47 -16.91
C ASP A 852 -11.96 -34.64 -18.28
N LYS A 853 -13.20 -34.14 -18.40
CA LYS A 853 -13.99 -34.24 -19.63
C LYS A 853 -13.37 -33.44 -20.78
N GLU A 854 -12.87 -32.23 -20.54
CA GLU A 854 -12.27 -31.41 -21.59
C GLU A 854 -11.02 -32.11 -22.16
N ALA A 855 -10.18 -32.67 -21.29
CA ALA A 855 -9.02 -33.43 -21.73
C ALA A 855 -9.39 -34.71 -22.50
N ARG A 856 -10.44 -35.42 -22.09
CA ARG A 856 -10.95 -36.60 -22.83
C ARG A 856 -11.56 -36.22 -24.18
N ASP A 857 -12.37 -35.18 -24.25
CA ASP A 857 -12.96 -34.69 -25.50
C ASP A 857 -11.85 -34.23 -26.48
N LEU A 858 -10.82 -33.54 -25.98
CA LEU A 858 -9.63 -33.19 -26.78
C LEU A 858 -8.84 -34.42 -27.24
N LEU A 859 -8.69 -35.43 -26.38
CA LEU A 859 -8.00 -36.68 -26.70
C LEU A 859 -8.76 -37.50 -27.75
N ALA A 860 -10.08 -37.62 -27.63
CA ALA A 860 -10.94 -38.30 -28.59
C ALA A 860 -10.84 -37.66 -29.99
N ASN A 861 -10.84 -36.32 -30.06
CA ASN A 861 -10.65 -35.60 -31.31
C ASN A 861 -9.23 -35.78 -31.92
N THR A 862 -8.21 -35.95 -31.09
CA THR A 862 -6.80 -35.97 -31.54
C THR A 862 -6.27 -37.39 -31.80
N ALA A 863 -6.75 -38.41 -31.08
CA ALA A 863 -6.32 -39.80 -31.16
C ALA A 863 -7.47 -40.76 -30.75
N PRO A 864 -8.54 -40.88 -31.56
CA PRO A 864 -9.81 -41.51 -31.16
C PRO A 864 -9.69 -42.98 -30.74
N PHE A 865 -8.74 -43.74 -31.30
CA PHE A 865 -8.52 -45.15 -30.92
C PHE A 865 -8.14 -45.34 -29.43
N LEU A 866 -7.61 -44.29 -28.78
CA LEU A 866 -7.28 -44.30 -27.36
C LEU A 866 -8.48 -44.11 -26.44
N GLU A 867 -9.57 -43.48 -26.91
CA GLU A 867 -10.73 -43.14 -26.09
C GLU A 867 -11.32 -44.40 -25.44
N THR A 868 -11.61 -45.42 -26.25
CA THR A 868 -12.09 -46.73 -25.79
C THR A 868 -11.11 -47.39 -24.81
N SER A 869 -9.80 -47.30 -25.07
CA SER A 869 -8.76 -47.90 -24.24
C SER A 869 -8.67 -47.24 -22.85
N PHE A 870 -8.74 -45.90 -22.80
CA PHE A 870 -8.72 -45.15 -21.56
C PHE A 870 -10.04 -45.24 -20.79
N GLN A 871 -11.18 -45.32 -21.46
CA GLN A 871 -12.47 -45.58 -20.81
C GLN A 871 -12.47 -46.97 -20.16
N GLN A 872 -12.00 -48.02 -20.86
CA GLN A 872 -11.83 -49.35 -20.26
C GLN A 872 -10.87 -49.34 -19.06
N MET A 873 -9.79 -48.54 -19.11
CA MET A 873 -8.85 -48.40 -17.99
C MET A 873 -9.49 -47.71 -16.79
N LEU A 874 -10.26 -46.65 -17.03
CA LEU A 874 -11.04 -45.97 -16.00
C LEU A 874 -12.03 -46.93 -15.34
N ASP A 875 -12.77 -47.70 -16.15
CA ASP A 875 -13.76 -48.66 -15.64
C ASP A 875 -13.12 -49.79 -14.81
N ALA A 876 -11.93 -50.25 -15.21
CA ALA A 876 -11.14 -51.24 -14.48
C ALA A 876 -10.55 -50.68 -13.17
N MET A 877 -9.96 -49.48 -13.18
CA MET A 877 -9.50 -48.79 -11.96
C MET A 877 -10.67 -48.59 -10.98
N GLN A 878 -11.83 -48.17 -11.48
CA GLN A 878 -13.05 -48.05 -10.67
C GLN A 878 -13.57 -49.39 -10.17
N ALA A 879 -13.32 -50.52 -10.86
CA ALA A 879 -13.66 -51.85 -10.36
C ALA A 879 -12.74 -52.28 -9.21
N CYS A 880 -11.43 -52.02 -9.31
CA CYS A 880 -10.49 -52.26 -8.21
C CYS A 880 -10.83 -51.42 -6.98
N LEU A 881 -11.19 -50.14 -7.17
CA LEU A 881 -11.68 -49.26 -6.10
C LEU A 881 -12.96 -49.79 -5.43
N THR A 882 -13.93 -50.27 -6.20
CA THR A 882 -15.15 -50.94 -5.64
C THR A 882 -14.77 -52.17 -4.81
N SER A 883 -13.80 -52.98 -5.26
CA SER A 883 -13.35 -54.18 -4.54
C SER A 883 -12.65 -53.83 -3.22
N TRP A 884 -11.75 -52.84 -3.24
CA TRP A 884 -11.07 -52.35 -2.04
C TRP A 884 -12.06 -51.73 -1.03
N LEU A 885 -13.02 -50.92 -1.49
CA LEU A 885 -14.09 -50.41 -0.62
C LEU A 885 -14.94 -51.53 0.01
N GLY A 886 -15.15 -52.65 -0.70
CA GLY A 886 -15.82 -53.83 -0.14
C GLY A 886 -14.99 -54.48 0.97
N GLN A 887 -13.68 -54.63 0.74
CA GLN A 887 -12.74 -55.17 1.72
C GLN A 887 -12.64 -54.28 2.96
N VAL A 888 -12.34 -52.98 2.80
CA VAL A 888 -12.20 -52.05 3.93
C VAL A 888 -13.54 -51.83 4.64
N GLY A 889 -14.64 -51.67 3.89
CA GLY A 889 -16.00 -51.56 4.45
C GLY A 889 -16.40 -52.76 5.30
N SER A 890 -15.94 -53.96 4.96
CA SER A 890 -16.20 -55.16 5.78
C SER A 890 -15.57 -55.09 7.19
N THR A 891 -14.45 -54.34 7.36
CA THR A 891 -13.75 -54.23 8.65
C THR A 891 -14.54 -53.47 9.72
N PHE A 892 -15.46 -52.58 9.30
CA PHE A 892 -16.33 -51.80 10.18
C PHE A 892 -17.82 -52.03 9.88
N VAL A 893 -18.19 -53.21 9.36
CA VAL A 893 -19.55 -53.50 8.90
C VAL A 893 -20.62 -53.38 9.99
N LYS A 894 -20.28 -53.67 11.26
CA LYS A 894 -21.15 -53.42 12.42
C LYS A 894 -21.57 -51.95 12.52
N PHE A 895 -20.63 -51.03 12.33
CA PHE A 895 -20.89 -49.59 12.33
C PHE A 895 -21.73 -49.16 11.12
N LEU A 896 -21.51 -49.75 9.95
CA LEU A 896 -22.36 -49.54 8.76
C LEU A 896 -23.80 -50.05 8.95
N ASN A 897 -23.98 -51.15 9.67
CA ASN A 897 -25.28 -51.69 10.04
C ASN A 897 -25.98 -50.75 11.04
N LYS A 898 -25.27 -50.26 12.06
CA LYS A 898 -25.80 -49.25 13.01
C LYS A 898 -26.17 -47.93 12.34
N LEU A 899 -25.35 -47.42 11.41
CA LEU A 899 -25.70 -46.25 10.59
C LEU A 899 -26.88 -46.49 9.64
N SER A 900 -27.34 -47.73 9.47
CA SER A 900 -28.55 -48.08 8.69
C SER A 900 -29.81 -48.21 9.57
N GLU A 901 -29.71 -48.11 10.91
CA GLU A 901 -30.87 -48.20 11.79
C GLU A 901 -31.67 -46.88 11.77
N PRO A 902 -33.00 -46.90 11.53
CA PRO A 902 -33.83 -45.71 11.69
C PRO A 902 -33.94 -45.33 13.18
N ASP A 903 -34.18 -44.04 13.44
CA ASP A 903 -34.45 -43.48 14.78
C ASP A 903 -33.35 -43.63 15.85
N MET A 904 -32.08 -43.41 15.47
CA MET A 904 -30.98 -43.32 16.45
C MET A 904 -31.11 -42.10 17.38
N THR A 905 -31.51 -42.37 18.63
CA THR A 905 -31.56 -41.37 19.71
C THR A 905 -30.16 -41.00 20.22
N VAL A 906 -30.05 -39.85 20.92
CA VAL A 906 -28.79 -39.37 21.54
C VAL A 906 -28.18 -40.41 22.49
N GLU A 907 -29.01 -41.11 23.28
CA GLU A 907 -28.52 -42.14 24.19
C GLU A 907 -28.15 -43.44 23.47
N ALA A 908 -28.86 -43.81 22.39
CA ALA A 908 -28.45 -44.92 21.52
C ALA A 908 -27.09 -44.65 20.87
N VAL A 909 -26.83 -43.43 20.39
CA VAL A 909 -25.50 -43.03 19.90
C VAL A 909 -24.45 -43.11 21.00
N ARG A 910 -24.74 -42.62 22.22
CA ARG A 910 -23.81 -42.73 23.37
C ARG A 910 -23.49 -44.19 23.72
N ILE A 911 -24.45 -45.12 23.59
CA ILE A 911 -24.25 -46.57 23.78
C ILE A 911 -23.40 -47.15 22.65
N THR A 912 -23.76 -46.92 21.37
CA THR A 912 -22.97 -47.39 20.21
C THR A 912 -21.52 -46.89 20.24
N LEU A 913 -21.30 -45.63 20.62
CA LEU A 913 -19.96 -45.08 20.82
C LEU A 913 -19.18 -45.81 21.94
N ARG A 914 -19.85 -46.26 23.00
CA ARG A 914 -19.25 -46.96 24.16
C ARG A 914 -19.12 -48.48 24.01
N GLU A 915 -19.95 -49.13 23.22
CA GLU A 915 -20.00 -50.60 23.14
C GLU A 915 -19.48 -51.14 21.81
N ASP A 916 -19.83 -50.50 20.68
CA ASP A 916 -19.45 -50.98 19.34
C ASP A 916 -18.11 -50.41 18.84
N VAL A 917 -17.77 -49.16 19.21
CA VAL A 917 -16.52 -48.49 18.77
C VAL A 917 -15.33 -48.83 19.68
N LEU A 918 -15.56 -49.21 20.94
CA LEU A 918 -14.51 -49.37 21.96
C LEU A 918 -13.68 -50.67 21.83
N GLY A 919 -14.04 -51.60 20.93
CA GLY A 919 -13.42 -52.92 20.82
C GLY A 919 -11.93 -52.95 20.42
N ALA A 920 -11.33 -51.83 20.01
CA ALA A 920 -9.95 -51.80 19.51
C ALA A 920 -9.19 -50.45 19.68
N PHE A 921 -9.63 -49.52 20.54
CA PHE A 921 -9.06 -48.17 20.56
C PHE A 921 -8.21 -47.86 21.81
N ASP A 922 -6.87 -47.84 21.66
CA ASP A 922 -5.95 -47.31 22.67
C ASP A 922 -5.89 -45.77 22.58
N VAL A 923 -6.21 -45.09 23.67
CA VAL A 923 -6.15 -43.62 23.79
C VAL A 923 -4.74 -43.08 23.48
N LYS A 924 -3.69 -43.89 23.65
CA LYS A 924 -2.31 -43.52 23.29
C LYS A 924 -2.09 -43.41 21.78
N ALA A 925 -2.85 -44.15 20.96
CA ALA A 925 -2.70 -44.13 19.51
C ALA A 925 -3.13 -42.79 18.87
N VAL A 926 -3.94 -41.97 19.55
CA VAL A 926 -4.41 -40.65 19.07
C VAL A 926 -3.27 -39.63 18.89
N ASN A 927 -2.14 -39.88 19.56
CA ASN A 927 -0.89 -39.09 19.47
C ASN A 927 0.18 -39.76 18.60
N ALA A 928 -0.04 -40.99 18.14
CA ALA A 928 0.78 -41.59 17.10
C ALA A 928 0.17 -41.19 15.76
N ASP A 929 0.97 -40.64 14.84
CA ASP A 929 0.56 -40.42 13.45
C ASP A 929 0.60 -41.77 12.69
N GLU A 930 -0.10 -42.79 13.22
CA GLU A 930 -0.41 -44.00 12.48
C GLU A 930 -1.27 -43.61 11.27
N ALA A 931 -0.95 -44.18 10.12
CA ALA A 931 -1.52 -43.80 8.83
C ALA A 931 -2.98 -44.26 8.69
N GLU A 932 -3.91 -43.62 9.42
CA GLU A 932 -5.34 -43.76 9.19
C GLU A 932 -5.68 -43.29 7.77
N LEU A 933 -6.35 -44.17 7.02
CA LEU A 933 -6.91 -43.90 5.69
C LEU A 933 -7.64 -42.55 5.63
N ASP A 934 -7.16 -41.65 4.76
CA ASP A 934 -7.85 -40.39 4.48
C ASP A 934 -9.06 -40.62 3.56
N TRP A 935 -10.18 -40.97 4.19
CA TRP A 935 -11.48 -41.14 3.55
C TRP A 935 -11.95 -39.93 2.73
N PHE A 936 -11.55 -38.71 3.12
CA PHE A 936 -11.90 -37.50 2.38
C PHE A 936 -11.07 -37.38 1.10
N PHE A 937 -9.79 -37.73 1.13
CA PHE A 937 -8.96 -37.84 -0.06
C PHE A 937 -9.50 -38.94 -0.99
N ALA A 938 -9.77 -40.13 -0.46
CA ALA A 938 -10.34 -41.23 -1.25
C ALA A 938 -11.66 -40.82 -1.93
N PHE A 939 -12.56 -40.16 -1.19
CA PHE A 939 -13.81 -39.64 -1.75
C PHE A 939 -13.57 -38.59 -2.84
N ASN A 940 -12.76 -37.56 -2.55
CA ASN A 940 -12.58 -36.42 -3.44
C ASN A 940 -11.76 -36.73 -4.69
N THR A 941 -10.83 -37.67 -4.63
CA THR A 941 -10.01 -38.09 -5.76
C THR A 941 -10.73 -39.13 -6.61
N TYR A 942 -11.35 -40.12 -5.97
CA TYR A 942 -11.85 -41.31 -6.67
C TYR A 942 -13.38 -41.39 -6.70
N ILE A 943 -14.03 -41.39 -5.54
CA ILE A 943 -15.42 -41.88 -5.40
C ILE A 943 -16.45 -40.88 -5.90
N LYS A 944 -16.23 -39.56 -5.75
CA LYS A 944 -17.17 -38.55 -6.27
C LYS A 944 -17.38 -38.64 -7.79
N HIS A 945 -16.42 -39.22 -8.51
CA HIS A 945 -16.46 -39.43 -9.95
C HIS A 945 -16.91 -40.84 -10.37
N MET A 946 -17.29 -41.71 -9.43
CA MET A 946 -17.78 -43.07 -9.71
C MET A 946 -19.30 -43.14 -9.95
N GLY A 947 -20.02 -42.01 -9.84
CA GLY A 947 -21.47 -41.95 -10.04
C GLY A 947 -22.21 -42.89 -9.09
N THR A 948 -23.19 -43.63 -9.62
CA THR A 948 -24.11 -44.48 -8.84
C THR A 948 -23.56 -45.87 -8.47
N ARG A 949 -22.25 -46.11 -8.58
CA ARG A 949 -21.62 -47.43 -8.34
C ARG A 949 -21.87 -47.93 -6.90
N ARG A 950 -22.33 -49.18 -6.80
CA ARG A 950 -22.59 -49.89 -5.53
C ARG A 950 -21.54 -50.96 -5.28
N VAL A 951 -21.12 -51.06 -4.02
CA VAL A 951 -20.20 -52.04 -3.44
C VAL A 951 -21.02 -53.15 -2.78
N LEU A 952 -20.56 -54.40 -2.86
CA LEU A 952 -21.16 -55.53 -2.15
C LEU A 952 -20.49 -55.69 -0.79
N LEU A 953 -21.27 -55.69 0.29
CA LEU A 953 -20.79 -55.89 1.67
C LEU A 953 -21.41 -57.16 2.29
N PRO A 954 -20.66 -57.94 3.09
CA PRO A 954 -21.19 -59.10 3.80
C PRO A 954 -22.06 -58.65 4.99
N GLY A 955 -23.34 -59.01 5.00
CA GLY A 955 -24.25 -58.67 6.09
C GLY A 955 -24.21 -59.65 7.28
N GLU A 956 -24.73 -59.20 8.41
CA GLU A 956 -24.89 -60.02 9.62
C GLU A 956 -25.98 -61.07 9.39
N GLY A 957 -25.55 -62.33 9.18
CA GLY A 957 -26.42 -63.44 8.78
C GLY A 957 -26.04 -64.10 7.45
N GLY A 958 -25.09 -63.52 6.70
CA GLY A 958 -24.60 -64.09 5.43
C GLY A 958 -25.31 -63.58 4.17
N GLU A 959 -26.35 -62.77 4.32
CA GLU A 959 -26.94 -62.02 3.20
C GLU A 959 -26.03 -60.84 2.82
N SER A 960 -25.76 -60.65 1.53
CA SER A 960 -24.88 -59.57 1.06
C SER A 960 -25.68 -58.33 0.66
N LYS A 961 -25.33 -57.15 1.22
CA LYS A 961 -26.02 -55.87 0.98
C LYS A 961 -25.25 -55.03 -0.04
N HIS A 962 -25.95 -54.49 -1.04
CA HIS A 962 -25.38 -53.50 -1.97
C HIS A 962 -25.48 -52.10 -1.38
N VAL A 963 -24.33 -51.48 -1.07
CA VAL A 963 -24.22 -50.14 -0.48
C VAL A 963 -23.50 -49.20 -1.44
N HIS A 964 -23.88 -47.91 -1.45
CA HIS A 964 -23.26 -46.94 -2.35
C HIS A 964 -21.79 -46.67 -1.96
N ALA A 965 -20.87 -46.55 -2.93
CA ALA A 965 -19.46 -46.30 -2.64
C ALA A 965 -19.24 -45.03 -1.77
N ALA A 966 -19.93 -43.94 -2.12
CA ALA A 966 -19.94 -42.70 -1.34
C ALA A 966 -20.37 -42.89 0.14
N TYR A 967 -21.38 -43.74 0.40
CA TYR A 967 -21.87 -44.02 1.75
C TYR A 967 -20.79 -44.69 2.62
N ILE A 968 -19.98 -45.57 2.04
CA ILE A 968 -18.86 -46.23 2.76
C ILE A 968 -17.79 -45.21 3.15
N CYS A 969 -17.44 -44.26 2.27
CA CYS A 969 -16.48 -43.21 2.60
C CYS A 969 -17.03 -42.22 3.63
N VAL A 970 -18.31 -41.83 3.52
CA VAL A 970 -19.00 -41.04 4.53
C VAL A 970 -18.98 -41.74 5.89
N ALA A 971 -19.36 -43.01 5.96
CA ALA A 971 -19.32 -43.80 7.18
C ALA A 971 -17.89 -43.94 7.75
N GLY A 972 -16.88 -44.14 6.90
CA GLY A 972 -15.48 -44.22 7.32
C GLY A 972 -14.94 -42.91 7.92
N ALA A 973 -15.29 -41.76 7.32
CA ALA A 973 -14.97 -40.45 7.88
C ALA A 973 -15.78 -40.15 9.17
N LEU A 974 -17.04 -40.56 9.22
CA LEU A 974 -17.90 -40.40 10.39
C LEU A 974 -17.43 -41.26 11.57
N LEU A 975 -16.91 -42.47 11.30
CA LEU A 975 -16.24 -43.32 12.29
C LEU A 975 -15.00 -42.63 12.87
N ARG A 976 -14.26 -41.86 12.06
CA ARG A 976 -13.14 -41.04 12.53
C ARG A 976 -13.58 -39.93 13.48
N ILE A 977 -14.69 -39.25 13.17
CA ILE A 977 -15.30 -38.27 14.06
C ILE A 977 -15.75 -38.95 15.36
N ALA A 978 -16.43 -40.08 15.27
CA ALA A 978 -16.89 -40.88 16.41
C ALA A 978 -15.74 -41.27 17.37
N LYS A 979 -14.57 -41.66 16.84
CA LYS A 979 -13.35 -41.89 17.62
C LYS A 979 -12.93 -40.64 18.42
N TYR A 980 -12.84 -39.46 17.78
CA TYR A 980 -12.47 -38.23 18.47
C TYR A 980 -13.49 -37.81 19.54
N VAL A 981 -14.79 -37.94 19.25
CA VAL A 981 -15.86 -37.69 20.22
C VAL A 981 -15.75 -38.65 21.41
N MET A 982 -15.43 -39.93 21.18
CA MET A 982 -15.18 -40.89 22.26
C MET A 982 -13.97 -40.54 23.14
N VAL A 983 -12.90 -39.97 22.57
CA VAL A 983 -11.77 -39.47 23.36
C VAL A 983 -12.24 -38.34 24.29
N ILE A 984 -13.03 -37.38 23.77
CA ILE A 984 -13.63 -36.31 24.59
C ILE A 984 -14.52 -36.89 25.71
N LEU A 985 -15.41 -37.84 25.40
CA LEU A 985 -16.27 -38.50 26.40
C LEU A 985 -15.47 -39.29 27.45
N SER A 986 -14.33 -39.85 27.07
CA SER A 986 -13.43 -40.53 28.03
C SER A 986 -12.78 -39.53 29.01
N HIS A 987 -12.55 -38.29 28.57
CA HIS A 987 -12.05 -37.20 29.41
C HIS A 987 -13.15 -36.53 30.23
N GLU A 988 -14.38 -36.40 29.71
CA GLU A 988 -15.57 -35.94 30.46
C GLU A 988 -15.73 -36.73 31.77
N LYS A 989 -15.65 -38.06 31.68
CA LYS A 989 -15.78 -38.93 32.85
C LYS A 989 -14.68 -38.69 33.90
N VAL A 990 -13.45 -38.40 33.47
CA VAL A 990 -12.34 -38.04 34.38
C VAL A 990 -12.60 -36.70 35.07
N CYS A 991 -13.20 -35.73 34.38
CA CYS A 991 -13.60 -34.45 34.98
C CYS A 991 -14.76 -34.60 35.97
N GLN A 992 -15.70 -35.54 35.73
CA GLN A 992 -16.84 -35.78 36.61
C GLN A 992 -16.49 -36.62 37.86
N ASP A 993 -15.72 -37.71 37.70
CA ASP A 993 -15.46 -38.67 38.78
C ASP A 993 -14.53 -38.12 39.88
N ASP A 994 -13.55 -37.26 39.54
CA ASP A 994 -12.56 -36.77 40.53
C ASP A 994 -13.12 -35.68 41.48
N LYS A 995 -14.07 -34.83 41.06
CA LYS A 995 -14.64 -33.69 41.83
C LYS A 995 -13.67 -32.66 42.44
N VAL A 996 -12.35 -32.84 42.37
CA VAL A 996 -11.39 -31.92 42.97
C VAL A 996 -10.92 -30.87 41.95
N LEU A 997 -11.14 -29.61 42.32
CA LEU A 997 -10.66 -28.44 41.59
C LEU A 997 -9.12 -28.46 41.53
N LEU A 998 -8.56 -28.60 40.32
CA LEU A 998 -7.13 -28.73 40.03
C LEU A 998 -6.30 -27.65 40.74
N PHE A 999 -6.80 -26.42 40.74
CA PHE A 999 -6.11 -25.29 41.35
C PHE A 999 -6.10 -25.37 42.89
N ARG A 1000 -7.19 -25.84 43.50
CA ARG A 1000 -7.32 -25.95 44.96
C ARG A 1000 -6.41 -27.06 45.52
N GLU A 1001 -6.35 -28.18 44.80
CA GLU A 1001 -5.44 -29.29 45.07
C GLU A 1001 -3.98 -28.82 45.01
N MET A 1002 -3.62 -28.09 43.95
CA MET A 1002 -2.29 -27.53 43.75
C MET A 1002 -1.89 -26.56 44.87
N LEU A 1003 -2.80 -25.69 45.35
CA LEU A 1003 -2.51 -24.80 46.48
C LEU A 1003 -2.28 -25.58 47.77
N HIS A 1004 -3.16 -26.53 48.12
CA HIS A 1004 -2.97 -27.34 49.31
C HIS A 1004 -1.66 -28.11 49.26
N ALA A 1005 -1.36 -28.79 48.16
CA ALA A 1005 -0.10 -29.52 47.98
C ALA A 1005 1.14 -28.59 48.03
N SER A 1006 1.06 -27.38 47.48
CA SER A 1006 2.18 -26.42 47.50
C SER A 1006 2.45 -25.81 48.89
N VAL A 1007 1.44 -25.78 49.77
CA VAL A 1007 1.57 -25.28 51.15
C VAL A 1007 1.97 -26.38 52.12
N SER A 1008 1.60 -27.65 51.86
CA SER A 1008 1.87 -28.78 52.78
C SER A 1008 3.04 -29.70 52.39
N ALA A 1009 3.51 -29.69 51.13
CA ALA A 1009 4.58 -30.58 50.68
C ALA A 1009 5.97 -29.92 50.70
N PRO A 1010 7.04 -30.65 51.08
CA PRO A 1010 8.42 -30.17 50.92
C PRO A 1010 8.76 -30.02 49.42
N LYS A 1011 9.60 -29.01 49.09
CA LYS A 1011 10.02 -28.66 47.73
C LYS A 1011 10.48 -29.90 46.92
N GLY A 1012 9.63 -30.41 46.03
CA GLY A 1012 10.02 -31.47 45.08
C GLY A 1012 8.90 -32.37 44.55
N SER A 1013 7.76 -32.50 45.24
CA SER A 1013 6.71 -33.46 44.86
C SER A 1013 5.43 -32.81 44.32
N SER A 1014 5.28 -32.75 42.99
CA SER A 1014 3.96 -32.76 42.34
C SER A 1014 4.05 -33.15 40.84
N PRO A 1015 4.29 -34.42 40.50
CA PRO A 1015 4.14 -34.93 39.13
C PRO A 1015 2.66 -34.98 38.68
N GLU A 1016 1.73 -34.83 39.62
CA GLU A 1016 0.29 -34.97 39.39
C GLU A 1016 -0.32 -33.75 38.68
N TRP A 1017 0.08 -32.51 39.01
CA TRP A 1017 -0.43 -31.33 38.30
C TRP A 1017 0.02 -31.29 36.84
N GLU A 1018 1.26 -31.71 36.55
CA GLU A 1018 1.79 -31.81 35.17
C GLU A 1018 0.99 -32.84 34.39
N THR A 1019 0.69 -33.99 35.00
CA THR A 1019 -0.15 -35.03 34.40
C THR A 1019 -1.57 -34.55 34.13
N LYS A 1020 -2.24 -33.87 35.08
CA LYS A 1020 -3.60 -33.35 34.90
C LYS A 1020 -3.63 -32.19 33.87
N MET A 1021 -2.62 -31.32 33.85
CA MET A 1021 -2.48 -30.25 32.84
C MET A 1021 -2.20 -30.82 31.42
N SER A 1022 -1.33 -31.83 31.29
CA SER A 1022 -1.11 -32.50 30.01
C SER A 1022 -2.37 -33.18 29.46
N ARG A 1023 -3.30 -33.63 30.33
CA ARG A 1023 -4.61 -34.13 29.88
C ARG A 1023 -5.52 -33.02 29.34
N LEU A 1024 -5.54 -31.83 29.98
CA LEU A 1024 -6.28 -30.67 29.45
C LEU A 1024 -5.74 -30.22 28.07
N ILE A 1025 -4.41 -30.17 27.93
CA ILE A 1025 -3.75 -29.88 26.64
C ILE A 1025 -4.03 -30.99 25.61
N GLY A 1026 -4.08 -32.25 26.04
CA GLY A 1026 -4.52 -33.36 25.19
C GLY A 1026 -5.95 -33.18 24.65
N CYS A 1027 -6.89 -32.77 25.52
CA CYS A 1027 -8.27 -32.44 25.11
C CYS A 1027 -8.30 -31.30 24.07
N GLN A 1028 -7.48 -30.26 24.25
CA GLN A 1028 -7.37 -29.14 23.29
C GLN A 1028 -6.97 -29.63 21.89
N VAL A 1029 -5.94 -30.50 21.79
CA VAL A 1029 -5.50 -31.07 20.51
C VAL A 1029 -6.60 -31.91 19.86
N VAL A 1030 -7.38 -32.66 20.67
CA VAL A 1030 -8.51 -33.46 20.19
C VAL A 1030 -9.65 -32.57 19.67
N PHE A 1031 -10.01 -31.48 20.35
CA PHE A 1031 -11.00 -30.51 19.85
C PHE A 1031 -10.55 -29.84 18.55
N GLU A 1032 -9.26 -29.51 18.42
CA GLU A 1032 -8.69 -28.91 17.20
C GLU A 1032 -8.73 -29.91 16.02
N LYS A 1033 -8.27 -31.15 16.22
CA LYS A 1033 -8.37 -32.24 15.22
C LYS A 1033 -9.84 -32.54 14.85
N LEU A 1034 -10.74 -32.60 15.83
CA LEU A 1034 -12.16 -32.84 15.62
C LEU A 1034 -12.78 -31.77 14.72
N ALA A 1035 -12.58 -30.49 15.02
CA ALA A 1035 -13.14 -29.39 14.22
C ALA A 1035 -12.63 -29.36 12.78
N GLN A 1036 -11.35 -29.70 12.55
CA GLN A 1036 -10.79 -29.85 11.20
C GLN A 1036 -11.45 -31.01 10.45
N VAL A 1037 -11.66 -32.15 11.10
CA VAL A 1037 -12.26 -33.34 10.48
C VAL A 1037 -13.77 -33.15 10.26
N THR A 1038 -14.51 -32.50 11.17
CA THR A 1038 -15.93 -32.18 10.95
C THR A 1038 -16.10 -31.20 9.79
N GLY A 1039 -15.26 -30.16 9.68
CA GLY A 1039 -15.34 -29.23 8.55
C GLY A 1039 -15.09 -29.89 7.19
N ARG A 1040 -14.11 -30.80 7.11
CA ARG A 1040 -13.89 -31.64 5.91
C ARG A 1040 -15.04 -32.63 5.69
N PHE A 1041 -15.62 -33.17 6.75
CA PHE A 1041 -16.77 -34.09 6.64
C PHE A 1041 -18.00 -33.39 6.09
N ASP A 1042 -18.35 -32.20 6.56
CA ASP A 1042 -19.52 -31.44 6.08
C ASP A 1042 -19.43 -31.20 4.56
N GLU A 1043 -18.27 -30.72 4.06
CA GLU A 1043 -18.00 -30.52 2.62
C GLU A 1043 -18.09 -31.81 1.80
N MET A 1044 -17.72 -32.95 2.39
CA MET A 1044 -17.80 -34.27 1.76
C MET A 1044 -19.23 -34.84 1.80
N PHE A 1045 -19.96 -34.59 2.88
CA PHE A 1045 -21.31 -35.09 3.11
C PHE A 1045 -22.30 -34.42 2.16
N ASP A 1046 -22.23 -33.10 2.00
CA ASP A 1046 -23.05 -32.36 1.02
C ASP A 1046 -22.85 -32.89 -0.41
N GLN A 1047 -21.60 -33.13 -0.80
CA GLN A 1047 -21.26 -33.74 -2.10
C GLN A 1047 -21.77 -35.19 -2.19
N ALA A 1048 -21.64 -35.99 -1.14
CA ALA A 1048 -22.12 -37.37 -1.13
C ALA A 1048 -23.64 -37.46 -1.25
N CYS A 1049 -24.38 -36.63 -0.50
CA CYS A 1049 -25.84 -36.50 -0.62
C CYS A 1049 -26.26 -36.09 -2.04
N SER A 1050 -25.55 -35.18 -2.68
CA SER A 1050 -25.83 -34.81 -4.08
C SER A 1050 -25.70 -35.97 -5.08
N ILE A 1051 -24.90 -37.01 -4.74
CA ILE A 1051 -24.68 -38.20 -5.56
C ILE A 1051 -25.65 -39.33 -5.21
N THR A 1052 -25.94 -39.55 -3.91
CA THR A 1052 -26.79 -40.67 -3.45
C THR A 1052 -28.26 -40.32 -3.29
N GLY A 1053 -28.60 -39.04 -3.28
CA GLY A 1053 -29.92 -38.53 -2.90
C GLY A 1053 -30.03 -38.39 -1.38
N ASP A 1054 -30.51 -39.45 -0.73
CA ASP A 1054 -30.86 -39.44 0.69
C ASP A 1054 -29.83 -40.20 1.55
N MET A 1055 -29.46 -39.61 2.69
CA MET A 1055 -28.63 -40.20 3.74
C MET A 1055 -29.20 -39.90 5.15
N ASP A 1056 -30.52 -39.80 5.30
CA ASP A 1056 -31.21 -39.36 6.53
C ASP A 1056 -30.77 -40.10 7.80
N SER A 1057 -30.46 -41.40 7.74
CA SER A 1057 -29.95 -42.14 8.91
C SER A 1057 -28.55 -41.68 9.36
N VAL A 1058 -27.70 -41.30 8.39
CA VAL A 1058 -26.37 -40.71 8.65
C VAL A 1058 -26.54 -39.28 9.17
N THR A 1059 -27.47 -38.50 8.61
CA THR A 1059 -27.84 -37.17 9.11
C THR A 1059 -28.30 -37.24 10.57
N ALA A 1060 -29.15 -38.21 10.90
CA ALA A 1060 -29.65 -38.44 12.27
C ALA A 1060 -28.51 -38.82 13.23
N PHE A 1061 -27.67 -39.80 12.85
CA PHE A 1061 -26.49 -40.17 13.65
C PHE A 1061 -25.56 -38.98 13.88
N TYR A 1062 -25.24 -38.24 12.81
CA TYR A 1062 -24.32 -37.11 12.89
C TYR A 1062 -24.89 -36.02 13.80
N LYS A 1063 -26.16 -35.62 13.66
CA LYS A 1063 -26.84 -34.66 14.54
C LYS A 1063 -26.91 -35.12 16.01
N ALA A 1064 -27.12 -36.41 16.25
CA ALA A 1064 -27.13 -36.98 17.60
C ALA A 1064 -25.71 -36.96 18.22
N MET A 1065 -24.68 -37.39 17.49
CA MET A 1065 -23.29 -37.33 17.92
C MET A 1065 -22.79 -35.89 18.13
N GLN A 1066 -23.20 -34.98 17.25
CA GLN A 1066 -23.04 -33.53 17.40
C GLN A 1066 -23.61 -33.05 18.74
N THR A 1067 -24.84 -33.44 19.07
CA THR A 1067 -25.48 -33.10 20.36
C THR A 1067 -24.71 -33.66 21.57
N VAL A 1068 -24.20 -34.91 21.48
CA VAL A 1068 -23.35 -35.52 22.52
C VAL A 1068 -22.04 -34.72 22.70
N THR A 1069 -21.41 -34.33 21.59
CA THR A 1069 -20.16 -33.54 21.58
C THR A 1069 -20.37 -32.16 22.21
N ALA A 1070 -21.51 -31.52 21.91
CA ALA A 1070 -21.89 -30.22 22.44
C ALA A 1070 -22.03 -30.23 23.97
N ALA A 1071 -22.68 -31.27 24.50
CA ALA A 1071 -22.83 -31.47 25.95
C ALA A 1071 -21.46 -31.64 26.63
N ALA A 1072 -20.64 -32.57 26.14
CA ALA A 1072 -19.30 -32.83 26.68
C ALA A 1072 -18.38 -31.59 26.64
N ALA A 1073 -18.44 -30.81 25.55
CA ALA A 1073 -17.70 -29.56 25.43
C ALA A 1073 -18.20 -28.48 26.43
N SER A 1074 -19.52 -28.37 26.64
CA SER A 1074 -20.11 -27.44 27.60
C SER A 1074 -19.72 -27.79 29.04
N GLU A 1075 -19.74 -29.08 29.41
CA GLU A 1075 -19.30 -29.55 30.71
C GLU A 1075 -17.80 -29.35 30.94
N PHE A 1076 -16.97 -29.60 29.92
CA PHE A 1076 -15.53 -29.31 29.97
C PHE A 1076 -15.26 -27.82 30.23
N ILE A 1077 -15.95 -26.92 29.52
CA ILE A 1077 -15.83 -25.47 29.74
C ILE A 1077 -16.33 -25.06 31.12
N ALA A 1078 -17.42 -25.67 31.62
CA ALA A 1078 -17.92 -25.43 32.97
C ALA A 1078 -16.90 -25.87 34.05
N ALA A 1079 -16.20 -26.98 33.86
CA ALA A 1079 -15.14 -27.44 34.75
C ALA A 1079 -13.94 -26.47 34.78
N VAL A 1080 -13.46 -26.04 33.60
CA VAL A 1080 -12.38 -25.01 33.49
C VAL A 1080 -12.82 -23.69 34.13
N GLY A 1081 -14.09 -23.30 33.98
CA GLY A 1081 -14.68 -22.13 34.63
C GLY A 1081 -14.74 -22.23 36.16
N ALA A 1082 -15.08 -23.41 36.69
CA ALA A 1082 -15.08 -23.67 38.12
C ALA A 1082 -13.66 -23.61 38.72
N ASP A 1083 -12.66 -24.17 38.04
CA ASP A 1083 -11.25 -24.07 38.43
C ASP A 1083 -10.74 -22.61 38.44
N PHE A 1084 -11.07 -21.85 37.39
CA PHE A 1084 -10.76 -20.43 37.32
C PHE A 1084 -11.41 -19.63 38.45
N ALA A 1085 -12.70 -19.87 38.74
CA ALA A 1085 -13.41 -19.23 39.83
C ALA A 1085 -12.81 -19.59 41.20
N SER A 1086 -12.41 -20.85 41.39
CA SER A 1086 -11.72 -21.29 42.62
C SER A 1086 -10.35 -20.63 42.77
N MET A 1087 -9.60 -20.41 41.68
CA MET A 1087 -8.35 -19.67 41.68
C MET A 1087 -8.54 -18.22 42.08
N GLN A 1088 -9.48 -17.53 41.43
CA GLN A 1088 -9.77 -16.14 41.71
C GLN A 1088 -10.24 -15.95 43.16
N GLY A 1089 -11.10 -16.86 43.66
CA GLY A 1089 -11.54 -16.87 45.06
C GLY A 1089 -10.40 -17.07 46.05
N ALA A 1090 -9.48 -18.00 45.80
CA ALA A 1090 -8.34 -18.24 46.70
C ALA A 1090 -7.39 -17.03 46.78
N VAL A 1091 -7.06 -16.40 45.64
CA VAL A 1091 -6.23 -15.18 45.61
C VAL A 1091 -6.94 -14.01 46.30
N LEU A 1092 -8.25 -13.89 46.11
CA LEU A 1092 -9.09 -12.88 46.77
C LEU A 1092 -9.07 -13.03 48.29
N THR A 1093 -9.30 -14.23 48.82
CA THR A 1093 -9.28 -14.53 50.26
C THR A 1093 -7.91 -14.23 50.86
N LEU A 1094 -6.83 -14.75 50.27
CA LEU A 1094 -5.46 -14.52 50.77
C LEU A 1094 -5.10 -13.04 50.87
N TYR A 1095 -5.52 -12.21 49.91
CA TYR A 1095 -5.30 -10.77 49.96
C TYR A 1095 -6.19 -10.08 51.01
N GLN A 1096 -7.47 -10.45 51.11
CA GLN A 1096 -8.37 -9.90 52.12
C GLN A 1096 -7.82 -10.17 53.53
N ASP A 1097 -7.41 -11.41 53.82
CA ASP A 1097 -6.81 -11.78 55.10
C ASP A 1097 -5.45 -11.09 55.34
N LEU A 1098 -4.64 -10.90 54.28
CA LEU A 1098 -3.38 -10.15 54.37
C LEU A 1098 -3.62 -8.69 54.77
N THR A 1099 -4.55 -8.01 54.09
CA THR A 1099 -4.87 -6.58 54.33
C THR A 1099 -5.66 -6.33 55.61
N ALA A 1100 -6.45 -7.29 56.08
CA ALA A 1100 -7.10 -7.23 57.39
C ALA A 1100 -6.09 -7.31 58.55
N LYS A 1101 -4.98 -8.04 58.34
CA LYS A 1101 -3.93 -8.27 59.34
C LYS A 1101 -2.78 -7.26 59.28
N ASN A 1102 -2.44 -6.74 58.10
CA ASN A 1102 -1.29 -5.87 57.87
C ASN A 1102 -1.69 -4.58 57.14
N ASP A 1103 -1.37 -3.43 57.73
CA ASP A 1103 -1.51 -2.14 57.06
C ASP A 1103 -0.40 -1.94 56.01
N LEU A 1104 -0.65 -2.44 54.79
CA LEU A 1104 0.27 -2.35 53.67
C LEU A 1104 0.62 -0.90 53.29
N ASP A 1105 -0.29 0.04 53.52
CA ASP A 1105 -0.09 1.45 53.22
C ASP A 1105 0.93 2.06 54.18
N THR A 1106 0.77 1.83 55.49
CA THR A 1106 1.77 2.24 56.49
C THR A 1106 3.12 1.55 56.25
N ILE A 1107 3.14 0.26 55.91
CA ILE A 1107 4.39 -0.49 55.67
C ILE A 1107 5.14 0.03 54.43
N PHE A 1108 4.48 0.22 53.29
CA PHE A 1108 5.16 0.58 52.04
C PHE A 1108 5.36 2.09 51.84
N LYS A 1109 4.49 2.95 52.42
CA LYS A 1109 4.53 4.42 52.22
C LYS A 1109 5.22 5.19 53.34
N SER A 1110 5.47 4.60 54.51
CA SER A 1110 6.25 5.23 55.58
C SER A 1110 7.57 5.82 55.06
N ASP A 1111 8.00 6.97 55.55
CA ASP A 1111 9.28 7.59 55.17
C ASP A 1111 10.49 6.72 55.57
N VAL A 1112 10.39 5.99 56.69
CA VAL A 1112 11.40 5.00 57.13
C VAL A 1112 10.81 3.60 56.98
N LEU A 1113 11.44 2.74 56.17
CA LEU A 1113 11.06 1.33 56.07
C LEU A 1113 11.47 0.63 57.35
N ASP A 1114 10.51 0.29 58.20
CA ASP A 1114 10.78 -0.54 59.37
C ASP A 1114 11.12 -1.98 58.94
N LYS A 1115 12.29 -2.43 59.37
CA LYS A 1115 12.81 -3.77 59.09
C LYS A 1115 11.97 -4.86 59.78
N GLN A 1116 11.42 -4.60 60.97
CA GLN A 1116 10.61 -5.60 61.68
C GLN A 1116 9.26 -5.80 60.99
N SER A 1117 8.56 -4.72 60.62
CA SER A 1117 7.30 -4.76 59.88
C SER A 1117 7.45 -5.38 58.49
N MET A 1118 8.53 -5.04 57.77
CA MET A 1118 8.84 -5.69 56.48
C MET A 1118 9.13 -7.18 56.63
N LEU A 1119 9.88 -7.58 57.66
CA LEU A 1119 10.17 -8.99 57.94
C LEU A 1119 8.89 -9.76 58.31
N ALA A 1120 8.06 -9.20 59.19
CA ALA A 1120 6.78 -9.77 59.59
C ALA A 1120 5.87 -10.02 58.37
N LEU A 1121 5.78 -9.04 57.46
CA LEU A 1121 5.04 -9.16 56.20
C LEU A 1121 5.59 -10.27 55.29
N CYS A 1122 6.92 -10.39 55.15
CA CYS A 1122 7.54 -11.47 54.34
C CYS A 1122 7.36 -12.86 54.99
N THR A 1123 7.20 -12.93 56.30
CA THR A 1123 6.89 -14.17 57.04
C THR A 1123 5.39 -14.47 57.16
N ASP A 1124 4.51 -13.60 56.66
CA ASP A 1124 3.08 -13.81 56.76
C ASP A 1124 2.63 -14.97 55.84
N PRO A 1125 1.96 -16.02 56.36
CA PRO A 1125 1.47 -17.12 55.54
C PRO A 1125 0.56 -16.66 54.39
N ASN A 1126 -0.19 -15.57 54.57
CA ASN A 1126 -1.06 -15.03 53.53
C ASN A 1126 -0.24 -14.34 52.43
N MET A 1127 0.82 -13.62 52.78
CA MET A 1127 1.74 -13.01 51.80
C MET A 1127 2.46 -14.10 51.00
N GLN A 1128 2.99 -15.13 51.67
CA GLN A 1128 3.62 -16.29 51.02
C GLN A 1128 2.63 -17.04 50.13
N GLY A 1129 1.39 -17.21 50.59
CA GLY A 1129 0.27 -17.74 49.81
C GLY A 1129 0.01 -16.93 48.55
N ILE A 1130 0.00 -15.59 48.61
CA ILE A 1130 -0.15 -14.73 47.43
C ILE A 1130 1.02 -14.91 46.46
N VAL A 1131 2.28 -14.92 46.93
CA VAL A 1131 3.46 -15.11 46.06
C VAL A 1131 3.38 -16.44 45.31
N LEU A 1132 3.08 -17.54 46.01
CA LEU A 1132 2.94 -18.88 45.42
C LEU A 1132 1.74 -18.96 44.47
N SER A 1133 0.57 -18.45 44.89
CA SER A 1133 -0.65 -18.44 44.07
C SER A 1133 -0.46 -17.63 42.79
N CYS A 1134 0.21 -16.47 42.86
CA CYS A 1134 0.50 -15.65 41.70
C CYS A 1134 1.41 -16.39 40.71
N ALA A 1135 2.53 -16.95 41.17
CA ALA A 1135 3.47 -17.66 40.30
C ALA A 1135 2.85 -18.88 39.61
N LYS A 1136 1.86 -19.53 40.24
CA LYS A 1136 1.09 -20.63 39.63
C LYS A 1136 -0.01 -20.12 38.69
N ALA A 1137 -0.76 -19.09 39.09
CA ALA A 1137 -1.76 -18.45 38.24
C ALA A 1137 -1.13 -17.87 36.95
N GLU A 1138 0.09 -17.33 37.02
CA GLU A 1138 0.85 -16.84 35.85
C GLU A 1138 1.23 -17.94 34.85
N ARG A 1139 1.29 -19.21 35.27
CA ARG A 1139 1.48 -20.36 34.36
C ARG A 1139 0.15 -20.92 33.85
N PHE A 1140 -0.90 -20.89 34.68
CA PHE A 1140 -2.22 -21.43 34.36
C PHE A 1140 -3.03 -20.51 33.41
N LEU A 1141 -3.03 -19.20 33.67
CA LEU A 1141 -3.84 -18.23 32.92
C LEU A 1141 -3.50 -18.15 31.42
N PRO A 1142 -2.22 -18.16 30.98
CA PRO A 1142 -1.90 -18.17 29.55
C PRO A 1142 -2.37 -19.44 28.83
N GLU A 1143 -2.26 -20.61 29.47
CA GLU A 1143 -2.70 -21.88 28.88
C GLU A 1143 -4.23 -21.95 28.78
N VAL A 1144 -4.96 -21.54 29.82
CA VAL A 1144 -6.43 -21.45 29.76
C VAL A 1144 -6.87 -20.41 28.71
N ALA A 1145 -6.22 -19.24 28.65
CA ALA A 1145 -6.51 -18.25 27.62
C ALA A 1145 -6.19 -18.77 26.20
N SER A 1146 -5.15 -19.58 26.03
CA SER A 1146 -4.80 -20.27 24.78
C SER A 1146 -5.86 -21.29 24.39
N ILE A 1147 -6.30 -22.14 25.32
CA ILE A 1147 -7.38 -23.13 25.10
C ILE A 1147 -8.67 -22.42 24.69
N LEU A 1148 -9.14 -21.44 25.47
CA LEU A 1148 -10.37 -20.70 25.20
C LEU A 1148 -10.31 -19.92 23.88
N SER A 1149 -9.17 -19.27 23.59
CA SER A 1149 -8.96 -18.55 22.32
C SER A 1149 -8.97 -19.50 21.12
N ARG A 1150 -8.34 -20.67 21.21
CA ARG A 1150 -8.41 -21.67 20.14
C ARG A 1150 -9.82 -22.19 19.96
N MET A 1151 -10.52 -22.57 21.04
CA MET A 1151 -11.90 -23.07 20.99
C MET A 1151 -12.87 -22.04 20.38
N LYS A 1152 -12.70 -20.75 20.70
CA LYS A 1152 -13.46 -19.64 20.09
C LYS A 1152 -13.15 -19.42 18.60
N ASN A 1153 -11.92 -19.72 18.17
CA ASN A 1153 -11.46 -19.54 16.80
C ASN A 1153 -11.66 -20.79 15.91
N LEU A 1154 -12.13 -21.91 16.47
CA LEU A 1154 -12.63 -23.01 15.65
C LEU A 1154 -13.81 -22.48 14.81
N LYS A 1155 -13.86 -22.77 13.51
CA LYS A 1155 -15.04 -22.51 12.68
C LYS A 1155 -16.23 -23.16 13.40
N VAL A 1156 -17.16 -22.34 13.94
CA VAL A 1156 -18.25 -22.80 14.81
C VAL A 1156 -18.96 -23.97 14.13
N PRO A 1157 -18.76 -25.22 14.60
CA PRO A 1157 -19.44 -26.35 14.01
C PRO A 1157 -20.92 -26.23 14.34
N GLN A 1158 -21.81 -26.77 13.50
CA GLN A 1158 -23.27 -26.73 13.76
C GLN A 1158 -23.68 -27.31 15.12
N TRP A 1159 -22.78 -28.09 15.74
CA TRP A 1159 -22.96 -28.68 17.05
C TRP A 1159 -22.62 -27.80 18.25
N MET A 1160 -21.77 -26.78 18.11
CA MET A 1160 -21.46 -25.90 19.24
C MET A 1160 -22.62 -24.92 19.44
N SER A 1161 -23.42 -25.13 20.49
CA SER A 1161 -24.54 -24.24 20.80
C SER A 1161 -24.08 -22.80 21.04
N GLU A 1162 -24.94 -21.84 20.69
CA GLU A 1162 -24.71 -20.42 20.96
C GLU A 1162 -24.47 -20.15 22.46
N SER A 1163 -25.10 -20.93 23.34
CA SER A 1163 -24.83 -20.90 24.79
C SER A 1163 -23.40 -21.30 25.15
N THR A 1164 -22.83 -22.33 24.52
CA THR A 1164 -21.44 -22.76 24.77
C THR A 1164 -20.44 -21.74 24.21
N ALA A 1165 -20.70 -21.18 23.03
CA ALA A 1165 -19.88 -20.10 22.47
C ALA A 1165 -19.92 -18.82 23.34
N THR A 1166 -21.07 -18.52 23.93
CA THR A 1166 -21.25 -17.43 24.91
C THR A 1166 -20.49 -17.71 26.20
N LEU A 1167 -20.55 -18.94 26.73
CA LEU A 1167 -19.80 -19.36 27.91
C LEU A 1167 -18.28 -19.28 27.69
N ILE A 1168 -17.77 -19.74 26.55
CA ILE A 1168 -16.34 -19.64 26.18
C ILE A 1168 -15.92 -18.17 26.13
N SER A 1169 -16.73 -17.30 25.52
CA SER A 1169 -16.41 -15.87 25.41
C SER A 1169 -16.46 -15.17 26.77
N ALA A 1170 -17.47 -15.44 27.60
CA ALA A 1170 -17.58 -14.88 28.95
C ALA A 1170 -16.42 -15.33 29.85
N LEU A 1171 -16.04 -16.62 29.81
CA LEU A 1171 -14.91 -17.14 30.56
C LEU A 1171 -13.57 -16.60 30.04
N GLN A 1172 -13.41 -16.44 28.72
CA GLN A 1172 -12.22 -15.79 28.14
C GLN A 1172 -12.10 -14.35 28.62
N ASP A 1173 -13.18 -13.58 28.59
CA ASP A 1173 -13.22 -12.20 29.06
C ASP A 1173 -12.89 -12.10 30.55
N ASP A 1174 -13.39 -13.01 31.39
CA ASP A 1174 -13.11 -13.00 32.82
C ASP A 1174 -11.67 -13.46 33.14
N VAL A 1175 -11.14 -14.46 32.42
CA VAL A 1175 -9.72 -14.83 32.44
C VAL A 1175 -8.83 -13.65 32.05
N GLN A 1176 -9.19 -12.92 30.99
CA GLN A 1176 -8.44 -11.74 30.53
C GLN A 1176 -8.52 -10.58 31.54
N LYS A 1177 -9.71 -10.26 32.07
CA LYS A 1177 -9.89 -9.21 33.10
C LYS A 1177 -9.10 -9.53 34.38
N PHE A 1178 -9.06 -10.80 34.79
CA PHE A 1178 -8.26 -11.21 35.95
C PHE A 1178 -6.76 -11.18 35.67
N HIS A 1179 -6.33 -11.61 34.47
CA HIS A 1179 -4.92 -11.63 34.07
C HIS A 1179 -4.33 -10.25 33.73
N ALA A 1180 -5.17 -9.29 33.31
CA ALA A 1180 -4.78 -7.99 32.74
C ALA A 1180 -3.68 -7.28 33.54
N MET A 1181 -2.74 -6.67 32.81
CA MET A 1181 -1.57 -6.00 33.40
C MET A 1181 -1.79 -4.51 33.70
N ASP A 1182 -2.94 -3.93 33.31
CA ASP A 1182 -3.18 -2.49 33.45
C ASP A 1182 -3.21 -2.10 34.94
N GLY A 1183 -2.12 -1.45 35.37
CA GLY A 1183 -1.85 -1.08 36.76
C GLY A 1183 -2.71 0.06 37.30
N SER A 1184 -3.88 0.34 36.71
CA SER A 1184 -4.90 1.17 37.33
C SER A 1184 -5.55 0.40 38.49
N VAL A 1185 -4.85 0.35 39.62
CA VAL A 1185 -5.49 0.05 40.90
C VAL A 1185 -6.52 1.15 41.12
N ASP A 1186 -7.81 0.81 40.96
CA ASP A 1186 -8.93 1.74 41.11
C ASP A 1186 -9.11 2.07 42.60
N LYS A 1187 -8.33 3.06 43.07
CA LYS A 1187 -8.13 3.34 44.51
C LYS A 1187 -9.41 3.74 45.25
N ASP A 1188 -10.43 4.18 44.51
CA ASP A 1188 -11.66 4.75 45.08
C ASP A 1188 -12.84 3.76 45.13
N LYS A 1189 -12.60 2.45 44.93
CA LYS A 1189 -13.66 1.43 45.04
C LYS A 1189 -13.29 0.26 45.94
N GLN A 1190 -14.10 0.06 46.99
CA GLN A 1190 -14.25 -1.21 47.72
C GLN A 1190 -14.96 -2.28 46.84
N THR A 1191 -14.51 -2.48 45.61
CA THR A 1191 -15.06 -3.51 44.73
C THR A 1191 -14.45 -4.87 45.05
N THR A 1192 -15.31 -5.85 45.27
CA THR A 1192 -15.06 -7.23 45.73
C THR A 1192 -14.28 -8.13 44.75
N LYS A 1193 -13.54 -7.56 43.79
CA LYS A 1193 -12.80 -8.30 42.77
C LYS A 1193 -11.35 -7.83 42.70
N ILE A 1194 -10.43 -8.74 42.99
CA ILE A 1194 -8.98 -8.52 42.90
C ILE A 1194 -8.48 -9.02 41.54
N SER A 1195 -7.54 -8.28 40.94
CA SER A 1195 -6.87 -8.64 39.70
C SER A 1195 -5.45 -9.17 39.98
N MET A 1196 -4.88 -9.88 39.02
CA MET A 1196 -3.46 -10.26 39.06
C MET A 1196 -2.54 -9.05 39.09
N ALA A 1197 -2.91 -7.90 38.50
CA ALA A 1197 -2.15 -6.66 38.64
C ALA A 1197 -2.03 -6.20 40.10
N THR A 1198 -3.11 -6.27 40.89
CA THR A 1198 -3.10 -5.94 42.32
C THR A 1198 -2.23 -6.91 43.13
N ALA A 1199 -2.32 -8.22 42.86
CA ALA A 1199 -1.52 -9.21 43.56
C ALA A 1199 -0.02 -9.14 43.17
N ARG A 1200 0.29 -8.88 41.90
CA ARG A 1200 1.63 -8.55 41.38
C ARG A 1200 2.18 -7.27 42.03
N TYR A 1201 1.36 -6.23 42.20
CA TYR A 1201 1.77 -4.97 42.83
C TYR A 1201 2.21 -5.17 44.29
N VAL A 1202 1.45 -5.94 45.08
CA VAL A 1202 1.82 -6.25 46.46
C VAL A 1202 3.06 -7.14 46.50
N ASN A 1203 3.16 -8.16 45.62
CA ASN A 1203 4.38 -8.98 45.50
C ASN A 1203 5.61 -8.14 45.12
N GLY A 1204 5.52 -7.26 44.13
CA GLY A 1204 6.60 -6.37 43.71
C GLY A 1204 7.00 -5.35 44.78
N SER A 1205 6.03 -4.81 45.51
CA SER A 1205 6.26 -3.87 46.63
C SER A 1205 6.87 -4.57 47.84
N MET A 1206 6.42 -5.77 48.18
CA MET A 1206 7.08 -6.62 49.18
C MET A 1206 8.51 -6.97 48.75
N THR A 1207 8.72 -7.41 47.51
CA THR A 1207 10.04 -7.78 46.97
C THR A 1207 11.02 -6.60 47.04
N LEU A 1208 10.59 -5.40 46.60
CA LEU A 1208 11.45 -4.21 46.65
C LEU A 1208 11.65 -3.69 48.08
N GLY A 1209 10.60 -3.71 48.91
CA GLY A 1209 10.69 -3.36 50.33
C GLY A 1209 11.66 -4.27 51.08
N GLN A 1210 11.64 -5.57 50.80
CA GLN A 1210 12.56 -6.55 51.37
C GLN A 1210 13.98 -6.30 50.86
N ALA A 1211 14.18 -6.07 49.56
CA ALA A 1211 15.49 -5.70 49.00
C ALA A 1211 16.06 -4.40 49.60
N LEU A 1212 15.20 -3.47 50.02
CA LEU A 1212 15.57 -2.23 50.71
C LEU A 1212 15.94 -2.42 52.19
N SER A 1213 15.32 -3.40 52.88
CA SER A 1213 15.36 -3.54 54.35
C SER A 1213 16.08 -4.78 54.90
N ARG A 1214 16.17 -5.88 54.13
CA ARG A 1214 16.83 -7.13 54.59
C ARG A 1214 18.32 -6.94 54.83
N ASP A 1215 18.94 -7.76 55.68
CA ASP A 1215 20.39 -7.73 55.82
C ASP A 1215 21.08 -8.15 54.51
N LEU A 1216 22.25 -7.56 54.26
CA LEU A 1216 23.07 -7.86 53.10
C LEU A 1216 23.93 -9.09 53.39
N LEU A 1217 24.01 -10.00 52.43
CA LEU A 1217 24.93 -11.14 52.51
C LEU A 1217 26.37 -10.67 52.25
N PRO A 1218 27.41 -11.42 52.70
CA PRO A 1218 28.80 -11.07 52.42
C PRO A 1218 29.07 -10.87 50.92
N GLY A 1219 29.62 -9.70 50.56
CA GLY A 1219 29.87 -9.32 49.17
C GLY A 1219 28.68 -8.70 48.43
N GLU A 1220 27.48 -8.67 49.02
CA GLU A 1220 26.31 -8.01 48.44
C GLU A 1220 26.29 -6.51 48.82
N THR A 1221 25.98 -5.63 47.86
CA THR A 1221 25.74 -4.21 48.12
C THR A 1221 24.25 -3.89 48.01
N ARG A 1222 23.74 -2.99 48.85
CA ARG A 1222 22.33 -2.54 48.78
C ARG A 1222 21.96 -2.05 47.39
N ILE A 1223 22.84 -1.25 46.77
CA ILE A 1223 22.64 -0.70 45.43
C ILE A 1223 22.61 -1.82 44.38
N GLY A 1224 23.47 -2.84 44.49
CA GLY A 1224 23.47 -3.99 43.58
C GLY A 1224 22.23 -4.87 43.72
N LEU A 1225 21.84 -5.24 44.95
CA LEU A 1225 20.63 -6.01 45.26
C LEU A 1225 19.37 -5.30 44.74
N VAL A 1226 19.19 -4.04 45.11
CA VAL A 1226 18.04 -3.23 44.71
C VAL A 1226 18.06 -2.96 43.19
N GLY A 1227 19.24 -2.83 42.58
CA GLY A 1227 19.42 -2.74 41.14
C GLY A 1227 18.94 -4.00 40.41
N ARG A 1228 19.34 -5.19 40.86
CA ARG A 1228 18.85 -6.47 40.31
C ARG A 1228 17.34 -6.61 40.46
N CYS A 1229 16.83 -6.35 41.67
CA CYS A 1229 15.39 -6.37 41.96
C CYS A 1229 14.59 -5.44 41.03
N GLN A 1230 15.04 -4.18 40.86
CA GLN A 1230 14.39 -3.25 39.92
C GLN A 1230 14.46 -3.73 38.47
N ASN A 1231 15.59 -4.28 38.02
CA ASN A 1231 15.72 -4.77 36.65
C ASN A 1231 14.76 -5.94 36.38
N ILE A 1232 14.58 -6.85 37.34
CA ILE A 1232 13.67 -8.00 37.21
C ILE A 1232 12.21 -7.54 37.25
N LEU A 1233 11.83 -6.68 38.19
CA LEU A 1233 10.47 -6.14 38.28
C LEU A 1233 10.13 -5.35 37.00
N ALA A 1234 11.06 -4.55 36.47
CA ALA A 1234 10.88 -3.84 35.21
C ALA A 1234 10.82 -4.80 34.00
N LYS A 1235 11.66 -5.84 33.94
CA LYS A 1235 11.63 -6.85 32.86
C LYS A 1235 10.31 -7.62 32.84
N LYS A 1236 9.72 -7.88 34.01
CA LYS A 1236 8.40 -8.52 34.17
C LYS A 1236 7.21 -7.55 34.09
N GLY A 1237 7.43 -6.24 33.91
CA GLY A 1237 6.36 -5.24 33.88
C GLY A 1237 5.60 -5.06 35.20
N ILE A 1238 6.17 -5.49 36.33
CA ILE A 1238 5.50 -5.46 37.65
C ILE A 1238 5.57 -4.04 38.23
N ALA A 1239 4.39 -3.43 38.44
CA ALA A 1239 4.25 -2.17 39.15
C ALA A 1239 4.63 -2.30 40.63
N VAL A 1240 5.13 -1.20 41.22
CA VAL A 1240 5.64 -1.14 42.60
C VAL A 1240 5.24 0.18 43.23
N GLU A 1241 5.01 0.20 44.54
CA GLU A 1241 4.68 1.42 45.30
C GLU A 1241 5.66 2.58 45.00
N PRO A 1242 5.18 3.71 44.45
CA PRO A 1242 6.00 4.87 44.11
C PRO A 1242 6.91 5.37 45.23
N MET A 1243 6.49 5.28 46.49
CA MET A 1243 7.36 5.65 47.63
C MET A 1243 8.61 4.77 47.74
N LEU A 1244 8.52 3.47 47.45
CA LEU A 1244 9.68 2.58 47.40
C LEU A 1244 10.62 2.97 46.25
N LEU A 1245 10.07 3.24 45.06
CA LEU A 1245 10.85 3.70 43.90
C LEU A 1245 11.55 5.05 44.14
N LYS A 1246 10.91 5.97 44.87
CA LYS A 1246 11.49 7.23 45.33
C LYS A 1246 12.69 7.00 46.25
N LYS A 1247 12.59 6.05 47.19
CA LYS A 1247 13.72 5.65 48.06
C LYS A 1247 14.88 5.06 47.28
N VAL A 1248 14.62 4.20 46.28
CA VAL A 1248 15.70 3.69 45.41
C VAL A 1248 16.39 4.83 44.63
N SER A 1249 15.60 5.77 44.13
CA SER A 1249 16.13 6.93 43.40
C SER A 1249 17.00 7.82 44.28
N ALA A 1250 16.61 8.03 45.55
CA ALA A 1250 17.43 8.73 46.54
C ALA A 1250 18.77 8.01 46.81
N MET A 1251 18.77 6.68 46.96
CA MET A 1251 20.01 5.90 47.12
C MET A 1251 20.93 5.98 45.90
N LYS A 1252 20.38 6.03 44.68
CA LYS A 1252 21.16 6.21 43.45
C LYS A 1252 21.69 7.64 43.27
N GLY A 1253 20.97 8.64 43.81
CA GLY A 1253 21.30 10.07 43.70
C GLY A 1253 22.29 10.59 44.76
N GLY A 1254 22.51 9.86 45.85
CA GLY A 1254 23.37 10.28 46.97
C GLY A 1254 24.88 10.25 46.70
N GLY A 1255 25.32 9.85 45.50
CA GLY A 1255 26.72 9.88 45.09
C GLY A 1255 27.12 11.19 44.41
N LYS A 1256 27.32 12.26 45.20
CA LYS A 1256 27.90 13.54 44.76
C LYS A 1256 28.78 14.18 45.82
#